data_AF-A0A7M7H725-F1
#
_entry.id   AF-A0A7M7H725-F1
#
_cell.length_a   1.000
_cell.length_b   1.000
_cell.length_c   1.000
_cell.angle_alpha   90.00
_cell.angle_beta   90.00
_cell.angle_gamma   90.00
#
_symmetry.space_group_name_H-M   'P 1'
#
loop_
_entity.id
_entity.type
_entity.pdbx_description
1 polymer ?
#
loop_
_entity_poly.entity_id
_entity_poly.type
_entity_poly.pdbx_seq_one_letter_code
_entity_poly.pdbx_strand_id
1 'polypeptide(L)'
;MYLKELVTNVFGSPFFDEINNPVSCNESLDKDHSEIQRIINQIEQRVGQILFEAKNENNLVDDREGRLGPKLVRLDTSTHHGLFIVSSDRLSVNSQSNFSTMRANTGVYRGKWMYEVQLGSKGVMQLGWGTAQCKFNQESGVGDIVNSYAYDGNRVRKWNVSTHKYGEPWLSGDIIGCAIDMDNGSISFYRNGKNLGVAFERITMGPGILYFPTVSLAFTENITTNFGTTPMRYPIEGYQILQQRPAVEIQNAQILFEWLERLLKEYKNLDDLIKFCKEDQIISIRAFMACVARCILKQIGPLVAVPYIAQDIFVPFVKKIIKIDNDMLFTCLDLMWTFLEKHEMKVCLETAVTYLSSVFRQVSVVLKYPDQCAVLVLLNNLCQHTRTRHYLLQFILFDKVKFANFIHVKPVDDDCLNNIVNTIWWETSPIDSLIESNKVHYTKACDEIKFCVTVESLQVELLKTLLINTDGDATSTPTSRTIFLRKFRRFVKENLISSRSEFLQPMPMHQTPLPITLCCFHRLLVTFRVLWNDEIGLTNPVYTPCRSFCDSSINYSGIDRIGGVLSHLNKAFQNDLLQLLGSDHLQLQQETVTAEAENTQLTANAFAAGNTRVAAAAAAAAESPVISVFARMINVNSVNVGGSSLLERIGYFPYHSREDGTPMQLGPQDSAMSLIELLDGIILFYHAAAKKQIAKVANIRDVMSEYIIAISETKNRLDLVKNFNDRISQDIQLQLLKTIEIFNKKLTEQARHMAWVRAVVYSEEKQQRLVWLLKTILTTLEKASENGNLFSFVPEFYLEVLADLLNSLKNHIHPTVPMDRIAGFKEMLQEIAQFLCDHFQDTRIVNANSKDTLILTLAGFASNSMTLEALESVSRDSRMKMVSNLLRSYENRAWAQSNWILVRFWQGNGFAFRYDKSPHIAKKVGPKILNQESLAQPIKPCPSSVFQDHIKQVLLSNNQATTLFLNSLLNQLNWAFSEFIGMIQEIHNVSSRPERVFIESRQLKICATCFDLAVSLLRVLEMIASIAPNVFTDSSLPSSENLLARLCQLLCQILNRTSMQTSSFQHVVLLDIPDLQTVDHFPILTAVVGILLALLKEDMLISESDQVPKVTKAIITEPSFQMTSLYFVLGDVKNTKIKNLKPFSFLNYKDQHLHVTEAEIDLVKKMIRHLDYYRTQLPLAETPCNDDDLCTICYAYPITAIFKPCNHTSCHACIDRHLLNSRNCFFCKASITQVVSTEGKVLHEFSSETSIQVSSSESTEDSMQP
;
A
#
# COMPACT_ATOMS: atom_id res chain seq x y z
N MET A 1 -37.60 51.13 -29.71
CA MET A 1 -37.95 50.10 -30.73
C MET A 1 -37.11 48.85 -30.51
N TYR A 2 -35.78 48.95 -30.50
CA TYR A 2 -34.87 47.82 -30.21
C TYR A 2 -35.16 47.05 -28.90
N LEU A 3 -35.39 47.74 -27.77
CA LEU A 3 -35.76 47.08 -26.50
C LEU A 3 -37.07 46.26 -26.59
N LYS A 4 -38.00 46.69 -27.44
CA LYS A 4 -39.29 46.00 -27.65
C LYS A 4 -39.10 44.73 -28.48
N GLU A 5 -38.25 44.81 -29.50
CA GLU A 5 -37.83 43.67 -30.32
C GLU A 5 -37.09 42.64 -29.46
N LEU A 6 -36.19 43.09 -28.56
CA LEU A 6 -35.49 42.21 -27.61
C LEU A 6 -36.44 41.46 -26.68
N VAL A 7 -37.42 42.15 -26.06
CA VAL A 7 -38.43 41.49 -25.23
C VAL A 7 -39.26 40.48 -26.05
N THR A 8 -39.59 40.82 -27.29
CA THR A 8 -40.32 39.94 -28.21
C THR A 8 -39.49 38.70 -28.58
N ASN A 9 -38.19 38.85 -28.81
CA ASN A 9 -37.29 37.74 -29.12
C ASN A 9 -37.11 36.79 -27.94
N VAL A 10 -37.06 37.32 -26.71
CA VAL A 10 -36.88 36.51 -25.49
C VAL A 10 -38.18 35.78 -25.12
N PHE A 11 -39.31 36.50 -25.00
CA PHE A 11 -40.54 35.94 -24.44
C PHE A 11 -41.56 35.50 -25.52
N GLY A 12 -41.42 35.94 -26.77
CA GLY A 12 -42.34 35.67 -27.89
C GLY A 12 -43.35 36.81 -28.15
N SER A 13 -43.98 36.82 -29.34
CA SER A 13 -44.95 37.84 -29.78
C SER A 13 -46.20 38.01 -28.90
N PRO A 14 -46.92 36.95 -28.46
CA PRO A 14 -48.12 37.13 -27.63
C PRO A 14 -47.81 37.73 -26.24
N PHE A 15 -46.57 37.59 -25.76
CA PHE A 15 -46.13 38.20 -24.51
C PHE A 15 -46.02 39.74 -24.63
N PHE A 16 -45.73 40.24 -25.82
CA PHE A 16 -45.49 41.67 -26.07
C PHE A 16 -46.78 42.45 -26.38
N ASP A 17 -47.71 41.89 -27.16
CA ASP A 17 -48.92 42.58 -27.60
C ASP A 17 -49.83 43.04 -26.43
N GLU A 18 -49.76 42.36 -25.29
CA GLU A 18 -50.54 42.68 -24.08
C GLU A 18 -49.84 43.65 -23.11
N ILE A 19 -48.53 43.88 -23.24
CA ILE A 19 -47.76 44.86 -22.43
C ILE A 19 -48.13 46.31 -22.80
N ASN A 20 -48.68 46.53 -24.00
CA ASN A 20 -49.04 47.85 -24.54
C ASN A 20 -50.42 48.38 -24.13
N ASN A 21 -51.19 47.73 -23.23
CA ASN A 21 -52.43 48.34 -22.73
C ASN A 21 -52.11 49.57 -21.86
N PRO A 22 -52.55 50.79 -22.24
CA PRO A 22 -52.17 52.00 -21.54
C PRO A 22 -52.96 52.12 -20.23
N VAL A 23 -52.29 51.99 -19.09
CA VAL A 23 -52.79 52.58 -17.84
C VAL A 23 -52.50 54.08 -17.92
N SER A 24 -53.55 54.88 -17.78
CA SER A 24 -53.54 56.35 -17.88
C SER A 24 -52.44 56.99 -17.03
N CYS A 25 -51.52 57.68 -17.70
CA CYS A 25 -50.47 58.47 -17.08
C CYS A 25 -51.03 59.69 -16.35
N ASN A 26 -50.45 60.01 -15.19
CA ASN A 26 -50.15 61.38 -14.78
C ASN A 26 -48.89 61.36 -13.91
N GLU A 27 -47.76 61.77 -14.48
CA GLU A 27 -46.87 62.82 -13.93
C GLU A 27 -45.49 62.75 -14.59
N SER A 28 -44.96 63.95 -14.84
CA SER A 28 -43.73 64.25 -15.56
C SER A 28 -42.52 64.23 -14.63
N LEU A 29 -41.46 63.49 -15.00
CA LEU A 29 -40.01 63.80 -14.97
C LEU A 29 -39.20 62.49 -15.13
N ASP A 30 -38.10 62.53 -15.90
CA ASP A 30 -37.25 61.41 -16.38
C ASP A 30 -37.95 60.31 -17.22
N LYS A 31 -38.16 60.61 -18.52
CA LYS A 31 -38.89 59.73 -19.45
C LYS A 31 -38.18 58.42 -19.80
N ASP A 32 -36.86 58.39 -19.94
CA ASP A 32 -36.16 57.18 -20.42
C ASP A 32 -35.87 56.15 -19.30
N HIS A 33 -35.51 56.59 -18.09
CA HIS A 33 -35.31 55.70 -16.95
C HIS A 33 -36.62 55.21 -16.33
N SER A 34 -37.68 56.03 -16.31
CA SER A 34 -39.00 55.58 -15.85
C SER A 34 -39.65 54.57 -16.80
N GLU A 35 -39.38 54.64 -18.11
CA GLU A 35 -39.93 53.69 -19.08
C GLU A 35 -39.27 52.30 -18.98
N ILE A 36 -37.94 52.22 -18.82
CA ILE A 36 -37.24 50.95 -18.60
C ILE A 36 -37.72 50.27 -17.31
N GLN A 37 -37.82 51.01 -16.21
CA GLN A 37 -38.29 50.47 -14.94
C GLN A 37 -39.75 49.99 -15.04
N ARG A 38 -40.60 50.73 -15.77
CA ARG A 38 -41.99 50.34 -16.04
C ARG A 38 -42.07 49.03 -16.82
N ILE A 39 -41.25 48.87 -17.87
CA ILE A 39 -41.20 47.65 -18.68
C ILE A 39 -40.72 46.45 -17.83
N ILE A 40 -39.68 46.63 -17.02
CA ILE A 40 -39.18 45.57 -16.14
C ILE A 40 -40.24 45.12 -15.13
N ASN A 41 -40.95 46.07 -14.49
CA ASN A 41 -42.03 45.75 -13.55
C ASN A 41 -43.18 44.99 -14.23
N GLN A 42 -43.53 45.37 -15.46
CA GLN A 42 -44.55 44.65 -16.26
C GLN A 42 -44.09 43.23 -16.62
N ILE A 43 -42.81 43.05 -16.97
CA ILE A 43 -42.22 41.73 -17.22
C ILE A 43 -42.29 40.87 -15.96
N GLU A 44 -41.87 41.39 -14.80
CA GLU A 44 -41.92 40.64 -13.52
C GLU A 44 -43.34 40.17 -13.19
N GLN A 45 -44.33 41.04 -13.35
CA GLN A 45 -45.73 40.71 -13.07
C GLN A 45 -46.26 39.64 -14.04
N ARG A 46 -45.91 39.73 -15.33
CA ARG A 46 -46.38 38.80 -16.35
C ARG A 46 -45.71 37.43 -16.26
N VAL A 47 -44.41 37.40 -15.94
CA VAL A 47 -43.68 36.15 -15.65
C VAL A 47 -44.40 35.39 -14.52
N GLY A 48 -44.79 36.08 -13.45
CA GLY A 48 -45.56 35.47 -12.35
C GLY A 48 -46.92 34.89 -12.77
N GLN A 49 -47.59 35.47 -13.78
CA GLN A 49 -48.90 35.00 -14.26
C GLN A 49 -48.84 33.81 -15.21
N ILE A 50 -47.73 33.66 -15.95
CA ILE A 50 -47.56 32.57 -16.93
C ILE A 50 -47.08 31.29 -16.23
N LEU A 51 -46.28 31.43 -15.18
CA LEU A 51 -45.83 30.29 -14.40
C LEU A 51 -47.03 29.66 -13.68
N PHE A 52 -47.10 28.33 -13.74
CA PHE A 52 -48.14 27.58 -13.08
C PHE A 52 -47.97 27.69 -11.56
N GLU A 53 -49.05 28.08 -10.87
CA GLU A 53 -49.07 28.04 -9.41
C GLU A 53 -49.03 26.59 -8.94
N ALA A 54 -48.02 26.24 -8.15
CA ALA A 54 -48.08 25.02 -7.37
C ALA A 54 -49.31 25.13 -6.47
N LYS A 55 -50.27 24.20 -6.59
CA LYS A 55 -51.34 24.09 -5.60
C LYS A 55 -50.70 24.10 -4.23
N ASN A 56 -51.14 25.01 -3.35
CA ASN A 56 -50.73 25.10 -1.95
C ASN A 56 -51.11 23.80 -1.23
N GLU A 57 -50.33 22.76 -1.43
CA GLU A 57 -50.46 21.50 -0.74
C GLU A 57 -49.27 21.40 0.22
N ASN A 58 -49.47 21.97 1.41
CA ASN A 58 -48.78 21.54 2.63
C ASN A 58 -49.08 20.06 2.98
N ASN A 59 -49.64 19.27 2.04
CA ASN A 59 -49.86 17.84 2.19
C ASN A 59 -48.50 17.15 2.19
N LEU A 60 -48.07 16.73 3.38
CA LEU A 60 -46.91 15.86 3.59
C LEU A 60 -47.12 14.44 3.02
N VAL A 61 -48.33 14.15 2.50
CA VAL A 61 -48.79 12.84 2.06
C VAL A 61 -48.97 12.83 0.54
N ASP A 62 -48.61 11.72 -0.09
CA ASP A 62 -48.85 11.43 -1.52
C ASP A 62 -50.04 10.47 -1.61
N ASP A 63 -51.15 10.95 -2.16
CA ASP A 63 -52.46 10.27 -2.16
C ASP A 63 -52.66 9.29 -3.33
N ARG A 64 -51.59 8.96 -4.08
CA ARG A 64 -51.67 7.97 -5.16
C ARG A 64 -52.09 6.60 -4.61
N GLU A 65 -53.12 6.02 -5.22
CA GLU A 65 -53.67 4.72 -4.83
C GLU A 65 -52.60 3.62 -4.86
N GLY A 66 -52.61 2.74 -3.85
CA GLY A 66 -51.70 1.59 -3.76
C GLY A 66 -50.38 1.83 -3.04
N ARG A 67 -50.19 3.01 -2.47
CA ARG A 67 -49.02 3.43 -1.69
C ARG A 67 -49.43 4.00 -0.33
N LEU A 68 -48.58 3.83 0.68
CA LEU A 68 -48.72 4.48 1.99
C LEU A 68 -47.37 5.02 2.46
N GLY A 69 -47.33 6.28 2.88
CA GLY A 69 -46.13 6.96 3.38
C GLY A 69 -46.08 8.43 2.98
N PRO A 70 -45.08 9.18 3.45
CA PRO A 70 -44.92 10.60 3.12
C PRO A 70 -44.62 10.83 1.63
N LYS A 71 -44.83 12.04 1.14
CA LYS A 71 -44.49 12.47 -0.23
C LYS A 71 -43.01 12.28 -0.55
N LEU A 72 -42.14 12.57 0.43
CA LEU A 72 -40.69 12.44 0.32
C LEU A 72 -40.21 11.07 0.82
N VAL A 73 -39.68 10.27 -0.10
CA VAL A 73 -39.29 8.88 0.17
C VAL A 73 -37.82 8.79 0.49
N ARG A 74 -37.50 8.20 1.63
CA ARG A 74 -36.14 8.08 2.17
C ARG A 74 -35.98 6.78 2.93
N LEU A 75 -34.75 6.41 3.19
CA LEU A 75 -34.43 5.34 4.12
C LEU A 75 -34.79 5.77 5.55
N ASP A 76 -35.51 4.90 6.26
CA ASP A 76 -36.02 5.17 7.60
C ASP A 76 -34.99 4.79 8.66
N THR A 77 -34.37 5.81 9.23
CA THR A 77 -33.39 5.69 10.31
C THR A 77 -34.01 5.32 11.65
N SER A 78 -35.33 5.36 11.81
CA SER A 78 -35.99 4.94 13.05
C SER A 78 -36.18 3.42 13.12
N THR A 79 -36.25 2.73 11.98
CA THR A 79 -36.53 1.29 11.88
C THR A 79 -35.38 0.52 11.21
N HIS A 80 -34.17 0.60 11.78
CA HIS A 80 -32.97 -0.08 11.27
C HIS A 80 -32.45 -1.12 12.26
N HIS A 81 -31.68 -2.09 11.76
CA HIS A 81 -30.94 -3.06 12.56
C HIS A 81 -29.47 -3.05 12.12
N GLY A 82 -28.55 -3.17 13.08
CA GLY A 82 -27.11 -3.00 12.82
C GLY A 82 -26.71 -1.52 12.73
N LEU A 83 -25.42 -1.24 12.53
CA LEU A 83 -24.90 0.11 12.44
C LEU A 83 -24.78 0.55 10.97
N PHE A 84 -25.26 1.76 10.68
CA PHE A 84 -25.11 2.43 9.39
C PHE A 84 -24.49 3.81 9.54
N ILE A 85 -23.64 4.17 8.57
CA ILE A 85 -23.34 5.57 8.26
C ILE A 85 -24.32 5.99 7.16
N VAL A 86 -25.08 7.06 7.41
CA VAL A 86 -26.18 7.53 6.54
C VAL A 86 -25.87 8.93 6.04
N SER A 87 -26.10 9.18 4.75
CA SER A 87 -25.98 10.52 4.17
C SER A 87 -27.07 11.48 4.67
N SER A 88 -26.84 12.79 4.57
CA SER A 88 -27.77 13.84 5.02
C SER A 88 -29.14 13.78 4.34
N ASP A 89 -29.19 13.35 3.09
CA ASP A 89 -30.42 13.14 2.31
C ASP A 89 -31.16 11.83 2.66
N ARG A 90 -30.53 10.94 3.44
CA ARG A 90 -30.99 9.59 3.79
C ARG A 90 -31.29 8.70 2.57
N LEU A 91 -30.50 8.84 1.51
CA LEU A 91 -30.57 8.00 0.31
C LEU A 91 -29.34 7.10 0.15
N SER A 92 -28.20 7.43 0.77
CA SER A 92 -26.98 6.62 0.73
C SER A 92 -26.64 6.07 2.10
N VAL A 93 -26.24 4.80 2.13
CA VAL A 93 -25.84 4.12 3.37
C VAL A 93 -24.64 3.22 3.21
N ASN A 94 -23.88 3.10 4.29
CA ASN A 94 -22.73 2.22 4.43
C ASN A 94 -22.85 1.44 5.75
N SER A 95 -22.68 0.12 5.70
CA SER A 95 -22.81 -0.75 6.86
C SER A 95 -21.52 -0.84 7.69
N GLN A 96 -21.68 -0.78 9.02
CA GLN A 96 -20.61 -0.92 10.02
C GLN A 96 -20.82 -2.13 10.93
N SER A 97 -21.67 -3.08 10.52
CA SER A 97 -21.89 -4.34 11.24
C SER A 97 -21.86 -5.52 10.27
N ASN A 98 -21.87 -6.74 10.80
CA ASN A 98 -21.82 -7.96 9.98
C ASN A 98 -22.93 -8.01 8.94
N PHE A 99 -24.16 -7.65 9.33
CA PHE A 99 -25.29 -7.52 8.43
C PHE A 99 -26.29 -6.49 8.96
N SER A 100 -26.34 -5.31 8.35
CA SER A 100 -27.24 -4.22 8.76
C SER A 100 -28.43 -4.14 7.80
N THR A 101 -29.64 -3.95 8.32
CA THR A 101 -30.89 -3.91 7.53
C THR A 101 -31.67 -2.63 7.76
N MET A 102 -32.16 -2.00 6.69
CA MET A 102 -32.97 -0.78 6.76
C MET A 102 -34.08 -0.79 5.72
N ARG A 103 -35.22 -0.17 6.07
CA ARG A 103 -36.39 0.00 5.20
C ARG A 103 -36.51 1.43 4.70
N ALA A 104 -37.24 1.64 3.62
CA ALA A 104 -37.76 2.97 3.29
C ALA A 104 -38.95 3.34 4.17
N ASN A 105 -39.24 4.64 4.28
CA ASN A 105 -40.36 5.19 5.04
C ASN A 105 -41.73 5.06 4.33
N THR A 106 -41.77 4.40 3.17
CA THR A 106 -42.95 4.31 2.29
C THR A 106 -43.11 2.88 1.80
N GLY A 107 -44.33 2.36 1.87
CA GLY A 107 -44.67 1.02 1.38
C GLY A 107 -45.78 1.02 0.33
N VAL A 108 -45.96 -0.12 -0.32
CA VAL A 108 -46.91 -0.33 -1.42
C VAL A 108 -47.77 -1.58 -1.18
N TYR A 109 -49.04 -1.52 -1.61
CA TYR A 109 -50.04 -2.57 -1.39
C TYR A 109 -50.90 -2.90 -2.62
N ARG A 110 -50.89 -2.05 -3.67
CA ARG A 110 -51.66 -2.25 -4.92
C ARG A 110 -50.94 -1.58 -6.10
N GLY A 111 -51.12 -2.07 -7.32
CA GLY A 111 -50.45 -1.50 -8.51
C GLY A 111 -49.01 -1.97 -8.68
N LYS A 112 -48.33 -1.39 -9.68
CA LYS A 112 -46.96 -1.76 -10.07
C LYS A 112 -45.99 -0.67 -9.65
N TRP A 113 -44.96 -1.01 -8.86
CA TRP A 113 -44.02 -0.05 -8.28
C TRP A 113 -42.58 -0.45 -8.48
N MET A 114 -41.70 0.54 -8.63
CA MET A 114 -40.26 0.30 -8.72
C MET A 114 -39.43 1.37 -8.01
N TYR A 115 -38.22 0.98 -7.62
CA TYR A 115 -37.13 1.87 -7.23
C TYR A 115 -35.80 1.36 -7.77
N GLU A 116 -34.79 2.23 -7.76
CA GLU A 116 -33.43 1.91 -8.20
C GLU A 116 -32.46 1.93 -7.02
N VAL A 117 -31.44 1.08 -7.11
CA VAL A 117 -30.30 1.06 -6.18
C VAL A 117 -29.01 1.08 -6.97
N GLN A 118 -28.23 2.15 -6.86
CA GLN A 118 -26.87 2.18 -7.37
C GLN A 118 -25.92 1.52 -6.35
N LEU A 119 -25.22 0.49 -6.78
CA LEU A 119 -24.28 -0.25 -5.94
C LEU A 119 -23.02 0.58 -5.72
N GLY A 120 -22.62 0.74 -4.46
CA GLY A 120 -21.36 1.36 -4.13
C GLY A 120 -20.19 0.37 -4.06
N SER A 121 -20.47 -0.85 -3.67
CA SER A 121 -19.53 -1.96 -3.55
C SER A 121 -20.07 -3.21 -4.28
N LYS A 122 -19.33 -4.31 -4.27
CA LYS A 122 -19.71 -5.55 -4.99
C LYS A 122 -19.89 -6.77 -4.07
N GLY A 123 -19.77 -6.61 -2.76
CA GLY A 123 -19.84 -7.72 -1.81
C GLY A 123 -21.26 -8.14 -1.49
N VAL A 124 -21.41 -8.81 -0.33
CA VAL A 124 -22.66 -9.47 0.05
C VAL A 124 -23.70 -8.43 0.48
N MET A 125 -24.74 -8.29 -0.33
CA MET A 125 -25.89 -7.42 -0.07
C MET A 125 -27.16 -8.12 -0.53
N GLN A 126 -28.29 -7.83 0.12
CA GLN A 126 -29.61 -8.29 -0.27
C GLN A 126 -30.50 -7.07 -0.50
N LEU A 127 -31.04 -6.95 -1.72
CA LEU A 127 -31.90 -5.84 -2.13
C LEU A 127 -33.29 -6.36 -2.46
N GLY A 128 -34.35 -5.76 -1.91
CA GLY A 128 -35.70 -6.10 -2.31
C GLY A 128 -36.78 -5.56 -1.39
N TRP A 129 -37.78 -6.37 -1.09
CA TRP A 129 -39.02 -5.94 -0.44
C TRP A 129 -39.24 -6.69 0.86
N GLY A 130 -39.65 -5.98 1.91
CA GLY A 130 -39.97 -6.55 3.21
C GLY A 130 -41.23 -5.94 3.78
N THR A 131 -42.05 -6.75 4.43
CA THR A 131 -43.23 -6.24 5.13
C THR A 131 -42.87 -5.60 6.48
N ALA A 132 -43.79 -4.81 7.03
CA ALA A 132 -43.64 -4.24 8.37
C ALA A 132 -43.49 -5.30 9.47
N GLN A 133 -44.07 -6.50 9.26
CA GLN A 133 -44.04 -7.59 10.23
C GLN A 133 -42.70 -8.35 10.26
N CYS A 134 -41.81 -8.18 9.28
CA CYS A 134 -40.50 -8.86 9.26
C CYS A 134 -39.61 -8.36 10.42
N LYS A 135 -39.00 -9.29 11.17
CA LYS A 135 -38.10 -8.96 12.31
C LYS A 135 -36.65 -9.28 11.98
N PHE A 136 -35.90 -8.28 11.52
CA PHE A 136 -34.50 -8.44 11.14
C PHE A 136 -33.55 -8.47 12.35
N ASN A 137 -32.36 -9.00 12.16
CA ASN A 137 -31.26 -8.96 13.14
C ASN A 137 -29.91 -8.89 12.40
N GLN A 138 -28.78 -9.01 13.11
CA GLN A 138 -27.44 -8.91 12.50
C GLN A 138 -27.00 -10.15 11.69
N GLU A 139 -27.79 -11.21 11.69
CA GLU A 139 -27.54 -12.47 10.97
C GLU A 139 -28.62 -12.76 9.91
N SER A 140 -29.79 -12.13 10.02
CA SER A 140 -30.97 -12.35 9.18
C SER A 140 -31.49 -11.01 8.64
N GLY A 141 -31.31 -10.80 7.34
CA GLY A 141 -31.74 -9.60 6.62
C GLY A 141 -32.97 -9.83 5.73
N VAL A 142 -33.11 -8.96 4.74
CA VAL A 142 -34.19 -9.04 3.76
C VAL A 142 -34.04 -10.27 2.89
N GLY A 143 -35.08 -11.09 2.84
CA GLY A 143 -35.06 -12.38 2.14
C GLY A 143 -34.82 -13.57 3.05
N ASP A 144 -34.36 -13.39 4.30
CA ASP A 144 -34.18 -14.51 5.24
C ASP A 144 -35.44 -14.84 6.03
N ILE A 145 -36.47 -13.99 5.95
CA ILE A 145 -37.71 -14.07 6.73
C ILE A 145 -38.92 -14.23 5.81
N VAL A 146 -39.97 -14.88 6.31
CA VAL A 146 -41.28 -14.95 5.63
C VAL A 146 -41.76 -13.54 5.27
N ASN A 147 -42.38 -13.39 4.09
CA ASN A 147 -42.81 -12.10 3.53
C ASN A 147 -41.69 -11.06 3.35
N SER A 148 -40.43 -11.50 3.26
CA SER A 148 -39.31 -10.71 2.77
C SER A 148 -38.67 -11.38 1.56
N TYR A 149 -38.37 -10.61 0.53
CA TYR A 149 -37.94 -11.08 -0.78
C TYR A 149 -36.74 -10.26 -1.23
N ALA A 150 -35.64 -10.91 -1.56
CA ALA A 150 -34.44 -10.20 -1.96
C ALA A 150 -33.65 -10.87 -3.06
N TYR A 151 -32.85 -10.04 -3.72
CA TYR A 151 -31.83 -10.44 -4.67
C TYR A 151 -30.44 -10.10 -4.13
N ASP A 152 -29.53 -11.07 -4.24
CA ASP A 152 -28.11 -10.94 -3.94
C ASP A 152 -27.30 -11.29 -5.19
N GLY A 153 -26.79 -10.27 -5.86
CA GLY A 153 -25.99 -10.43 -7.08
C GLY A 153 -24.56 -10.87 -6.82
N ASN A 154 -24.02 -10.74 -5.61
CA ASN A 154 -22.69 -11.28 -5.30
C ASN A 154 -22.71 -12.81 -5.20
N ARG A 155 -23.78 -13.36 -4.60
CA ARG A 155 -24.00 -14.80 -4.51
C ARG A 155 -24.86 -15.36 -5.65
N VAL A 156 -25.35 -14.51 -6.55
CA VAL A 156 -26.19 -14.83 -7.71
C VAL A 156 -27.42 -15.64 -7.30
N ARG A 157 -28.14 -15.12 -6.31
CA ARG A 157 -29.21 -15.82 -5.61
C ARG A 157 -30.39 -14.91 -5.29
N LYS A 158 -31.58 -15.49 -5.29
CA LYS A 158 -32.79 -14.92 -4.69
C LYS A 158 -33.05 -15.55 -3.33
N TRP A 159 -33.59 -14.76 -2.41
CA TRP A 159 -33.78 -15.09 -1.00
C TRP A 159 -35.23 -14.87 -0.58
N ASN A 160 -35.87 -15.92 -0.05
CA ASN A 160 -37.13 -15.87 0.67
C ASN A 160 -37.21 -17.09 1.62
N VAL A 161 -36.69 -16.94 2.84
CA VAL A 161 -36.44 -18.01 3.83
C VAL A 161 -35.39 -19.03 3.36
N SER A 162 -35.56 -19.58 2.16
CA SER A 162 -34.57 -20.38 1.43
C SER A 162 -33.92 -19.56 0.31
N THR A 163 -32.79 -20.09 -0.20
CA THR A 163 -32.05 -19.47 -1.30
C THR A 163 -32.07 -20.32 -2.56
N HIS A 164 -32.30 -19.67 -3.70
CA HIS A 164 -32.28 -20.29 -5.04
C HIS A 164 -31.42 -19.48 -6.00
N LYS A 165 -30.81 -20.14 -7.00
CA LYS A 165 -30.04 -19.45 -8.04
C LYS A 165 -30.94 -18.53 -8.85
N TYR A 166 -30.53 -17.28 -9.04
CA TYR A 166 -31.28 -16.27 -9.80
C TYR A 166 -30.36 -15.10 -10.17
N GLY A 167 -30.61 -14.48 -11.33
CA GLY A 167 -29.88 -13.29 -11.78
C GLY A 167 -28.46 -13.59 -12.27
N GLU A 168 -27.62 -12.56 -12.24
CA GLU A 168 -26.25 -12.54 -12.78
C GLU A 168 -25.32 -11.73 -11.85
N PRO A 169 -24.00 -11.99 -11.83
CA PRO A 169 -23.09 -11.29 -10.93
C PRO A 169 -23.11 -9.77 -11.15
N TRP A 170 -23.25 -9.01 -10.07
CA TRP A 170 -23.20 -7.54 -10.13
C TRP A 170 -21.79 -6.99 -9.94
N LEU A 171 -21.60 -5.74 -10.34
CA LEU A 171 -20.37 -4.99 -10.15
C LEU A 171 -20.67 -3.69 -9.39
N SER A 172 -19.67 -3.17 -8.67
CA SER A 172 -19.77 -1.83 -8.06
C SER A 172 -20.13 -0.82 -9.14
N GLY A 173 -21.06 0.09 -8.89
CA GLY A 173 -21.55 1.09 -9.84
C GLY A 173 -22.76 0.67 -10.68
N ASP A 174 -23.13 -0.62 -10.69
CA ASP A 174 -24.36 -1.09 -11.36
C ASP A 174 -25.61 -0.49 -10.70
N ILE A 175 -26.67 -0.34 -11.50
CA ILE A 175 -28.00 0.08 -11.02
C ILE A 175 -28.93 -1.12 -11.05
N ILE A 176 -29.44 -1.48 -9.88
CA ILE A 176 -30.41 -2.56 -9.70
C ILE A 176 -31.82 -1.96 -9.61
N GLY A 177 -32.65 -2.26 -10.60
CA GLY A 177 -34.07 -1.95 -10.58
C GLY A 177 -34.83 -3.02 -9.80
N CYS A 178 -35.56 -2.63 -8.77
CA CYS A 178 -36.35 -3.52 -7.93
C CYS A 178 -37.83 -3.25 -8.22
N ALA A 179 -38.52 -4.19 -8.86
CA ALA A 179 -39.89 -4.02 -9.33
C ALA A 179 -40.84 -4.99 -8.61
N ILE A 180 -42.00 -4.49 -8.17
CA ILE A 180 -43.07 -5.27 -7.54
C ILE A 180 -44.39 -4.99 -8.26
N ASP A 181 -45.05 -6.05 -8.72
CA ASP A 181 -46.37 -6.03 -9.33
C ASP A 181 -47.36 -6.59 -8.29
N MET A 182 -48.06 -5.70 -7.59
CA MET A 182 -49.07 -6.09 -6.60
C MET A 182 -50.39 -6.52 -7.25
N ASP A 183 -50.57 -6.31 -8.55
CA ASP A 183 -51.78 -6.73 -9.27
C ASP A 183 -51.69 -8.22 -9.63
N ASN A 184 -50.50 -8.68 -10.03
CA ASN A 184 -50.21 -10.09 -10.34
C ASN A 184 -49.49 -10.84 -9.22
N GLY A 185 -49.06 -10.14 -8.16
CA GLY A 185 -48.31 -10.70 -7.05
C GLY A 185 -46.93 -11.22 -7.44
N SER A 186 -46.16 -10.44 -8.21
CA SER A 186 -44.83 -10.84 -8.68
C SER A 186 -43.74 -9.81 -8.35
N ILE A 187 -42.50 -10.27 -8.20
CA ILE A 187 -41.32 -9.42 -8.00
C ILE A 187 -40.28 -9.78 -9.04
N SER A 188 -39.71 -8.76 -9.69
CA SER A 188 -38.68 -8.89 -10.71
C SER A 188 -37.53 -7.93 -10.44
N PHE A 189 -36.31 -8.32 -10.81
CA PHE A 189 -35.12 -7.47 -10.71
C PHE A 189 -34.53 -7.18 -12.08
N TYR A 190 -33.89 -6.02 -12.18
CA TYR A 190 -33.27 -5.52 -13.40
C TYR A 190 -31.85 -5.09 -13.07
N ARG A 191 -30.91 -5.30 -13.99
CA ARG A 191 -29.54 -4.79 -13.87
C ARG A 191 -29.27 -3.88 -15.06
N ASN A 192 -28.98 -2.60 -14.79
CA ASN A 192 -28.72 -1.59 -15.82
C ASN A 192 -29.83 -1.58 -16.92
N GLY A 193 -31.09 -1.74 -16.51
CA GLY A 193 -32.26 -1.82 -17.38
C GLY A 193 -32.57 -3.20 -17.99
N LYS A 194 -31.62 -4.16 -17.95
CA LYS A 194 -31.84 -5.53 -18.42
C LYS A 194 -32.68 -6.32 -17.42
N ASN A 195 -33.80 -6.88 -17.87
CA ASN A 195 -34.67 -7.75 -17.06
C ASN A 195 -33.96 -9.07 -16.72
N LEU A 196 -33.91 -9.45 -15.44
CA LEU A 196 -33.32 -10.72 -14.96
C LEU A 196 -34.34 -11.86 -14.85
N GLY A 197 -35.58 -11.63 -15.28
CA GLY A 197 -36.71 -12.55 -15.19
C GLY A 197 -37.47 -12.40 -13.86
N VAL A 198 -38.60 -13.11 -13.75
CA VAL A 198 -39.43 -13.08 -12.54
C VAL A 198 -38.72 -13.81 -11.40
N ALA A 199 -38.47 -13.11 -10.29
CA ALA A 199 -37.81 -13.68 -9.11
C ALA A 199 -38.80 -14.43 -8.24
N PHE A 200 -39.96 -13.83 -7.98
CA PHE A 200 -40.99 -14.38 -7.11
C PHE A 200 -42.36 -14.20 -7.73
N GLU A 201 -43.21 -15.20 -7.53
CA GLU A 201 -44.61 -15.23 -7.97
C GLU A 201 -45.49 -15.60 -6.78
N ARG A 202 -46.75 -15.17 -6.81
CA ARG A 202 -47.73 -15.43 -5.75
C ARG A 202 -47.25 -14.93 -4.38
N ILE A 203 -46.71 -13.71 -4.34
CA ILE A 203 -46.37 -13.06 -3.06
C ILE A 203 -47.62 -12.88 -2.20
N THR A 204 -47.46 -12.89 -0.88
CA THR A 204 -48.57 -12.75 0.06
C THR A 204 -49.23 -11.38 -0.09
N MET A 205 -50.55 -11.34 -0.31
CA MET A 205 -51.33 -10.11 -0.50
C MET A 205 -52.62 -10.17 0.32
N GLY A 206 -53.12 -9.00 0.74
CA GLY A 206 -54.37 -8.90 1.49
C GLY A 206 -54.38 -7.74 2.49
N PRO A 207 -55.48 -7.56 3.24
CA PRO A 207 -55.60 -6.51 4.24
C PRO A 207 -54.47 -6.55 5.28
N GLY A 208 -53.87 -5.40 5.57
CA GLY A 208 -52.79 -5.27 6.55
C GLY A 208 -51.39 -5.67 6.05
N ILE A 209 -51.25 -6.03 4.77
CA ILE A 209 -49.95 -6.34 4.15
C ILE A 209 -49.46 -5.13 3.34
N LEU A 210 -48.29 -4.62 3.70
CA LEU A 210 -47.65 -3.48 3.07
C LEU A 210 -46.17 -3.80 2.86
N TYR A 211 -45.69 -3.69 1.62
CA TYR A 211 -44.30 -3.98 1.26
C TYR A 211 -43.47 -2.70 1.17
N PHE A 212 -42.33 -2.69 1.87
CA PHE A 212 -41.39 -1.58 1.87
C PHE A 212 -40.11 -1.99 1.12
N PRO A 213 -39.53 -1.09 0.30
CA PRO A 213 -38.14 -1.24 -0.12
C PRO A 213 -37.26 -1.49 1.10
N THR A 214 -36.48 -2.56 1.06
CA THR A 214 -35.65 -3.02 2.17
C THR A 214 -34.30 -3.47 1.63
N VAL A 215 -33.24 -3.09 2.34
CA VAL A 215 -31.86 -3.38 1.97
C VAL A 215 -31.12 -3.97 3.17
N SER A 216 -30.32 -5.00 2.94
CA SER A 216 -29.42 -5.58 3.94
C SER A 216 -27.99 -5.62 3.40
N LEU A 217 -27.04 -5.07 4.16
CA LEU A 217 -25.66 -4.84 3.73
C LEU A 217 -24.68 -5.47 4.71
N ALA A 218 -23.73 -6.24 4.19
CA ALA A 218 -22.61 -6.74 4.98
C ALA A 218 -21.62 -5.62 5.36
N PHE A 219 -20.71 -5.90 6.29
CA PHE A 219 -19.70 -4.95 6.76
C PHE A 219 -18.98 -4.25 5.60
N THR A 220 -18.87 -2.92 5.65
CA THR A 220 -18.27 -2.02 4.63
C THR A 220 -19.02 -1.87 3.30
N GLU A 221 -20.06 -2.67 3.08
CA GLU A 221 -20.87 -2.56 1.86
C GLU A 221 -21.71 -1.29 1.88
N ASN A 222 -21.88 -0.67 0.70
CA ASN A 222 -22.55 0.62 0.57
C ASN A 222 -23.35 0.73 -0.72
N ILE A 223 -24.45 1.50 -0.66
CA ILE A 223 -25.39 1.72 -1.75
C ILE A 223 -25.94 3.16 -1.73
N THR A 224 -26.53 3.57 -2.86
CA THR A 224 -27.34 4.77 -2.99
C THR A 224 -28.69 4.41 -3.61
N THR A 225 -29.79 4.67 -2.93
CA THR A 225 -31.15 4.39 -3.40
C THR A 225 -31.74 5.59 -4.11
N ASN A 226 -32.42 5.38 -5.24
CA ASN A 226 -33.26 6.37 -5.88
C ASN A 226 -34.72 5.92 -5.84
N PHE A 227 -35.53 6.63 -5.06
CA PHE A 227 -36.97 6.41 -4.95
C PHE A 227 -37.79 7.36 -5.83
N GLY A 228 -37.15 8.26 -6.58
CA GLY A 228 -37.80 9.30 -7.40
C GLY A 228 -37.41 10.73 -7.02
N THR A 229 -36.43 10.90 -6.12
CA THR A 229 -35.81 12.21 -5.81
C THR A 229 -35.13 12.82 -7.03
N THR A 230 -34.59 11.96 -7.89
CA THR A 230 -34.04 12.31 -9.20
C THR A 230 -34.64 11.41 -10.28
N PRO A 231 -34.57 11.79 -11.57
CA PRO A 231 -35.05 10.95 -12.66
C PRO A 231 -34.47 9.52 -12.60
N MET A 232 -35.33 8.52 -12.80
CA MET A 232 -34.90 7.12 -12.93
C MET A 232 -33.99 6.97 -14.14
N ARG A 233 -32.91 6.20 -14.02
CA ARG A 233 -32.02 5.97 -15.16
C ARG A 233 -32.60 4.94 -16.12
N TYR A 234 -33.28 3.92 -15.59
CA TYR A 234 -33.88 2.83 -16.33
C TYR A 234 -35.35 2.65 -15.90
N PRO A 235 -36.25 3.59 -16.24
CA PRO A 235 -37.67 3.45 -15.93
C PRO A 235 -38.26 2.22 -16.64
N ILE A 236 -39.12 1.48 -15.94
CA ILE A 236 -39.79 0.29 -16.46
C ILE A 236 -41.20 0.67 -16.91
N GLU A 237 -41.55 0.31 -18.15
CA GLU A 237 -42.87 0.59 -18.70
C GLU A 237 -43.99 -0.04 -17.85
N GLY A 238 -45.02 0.76 -17.53
CA GLY A 238 -46.15 0.34 -16.71
C GLY A 238 -45.91 0.33 -15.19
N TYR A 239 -44.69 0.61 -14.71
CA TYR A 239 -44.39 0.70 -13.28
C TYR A 239 -44.33 2.16 -12.81
N GLN A 240 -44.90 2.43 -11.64
CA GLN A 240 -44.83 3.72 -10.97
C GLN A 240 -43.62 3.82 -10.05
N ILE A 241 -43.16 5.05 -9.84
CA ILE A 241 -42.05 5.38 -8.93
C ILE A 241 -42.61 5.75 -7.55
N LEU A 242 -41.93 5.34 -6.47
CA LEU A 242 -42.40 5.60 -5.10
C LEU A 242 -42.52 7.10 -4.78
N GLN A 243 -41.63 7.95 -5.26
CA GLN A 243 -41.75 9.40 -5.12
C GLN A 243 -42.24 9.99 -6.44
N GLN A 244 -43.30 10.79 -6.38
CA GLN A 244 -43.88 11.40 -7.57
C GLN A 244 -42.93 12.42 -8.19
N ARG A 245 -42.88 12.45 -9.53
CA ARG A 245 -42.14 13.49 -10.26
C ARG A 245 -42.77 14.88 -10.05
N PRO A 246 -41.97 15.95 -9.87
CA PRO A 246 -42.48 17.30 -9.64
C PRO A 246 -42.95 17.96 -10.95
N ALA A 247 -44.15 17.60 -11.42
CA ALA A 247 -44.63 17.94 -12.76
C ALA A 247 -44.80 19.46 -13.01
N VAL A 248 -45.26 20.21 -12.00
CA VAL A 248 -45.48 21.67 -12.11
C VAL A 248 -44.15 22.41 -12.20
N GLU A 249 -43.21 22.03 -11.34
CA GLU A 249 -41.85 22.59 -11.30
C GLU A 249 -41.10 22.29 -12.60
N ILE A 250 -41.28 21.11 -13.19
CA ILE A 250 -40.71 20.75 -14.51
C ILE A 250 -41.27 21.67 -15.60
N GLN A 251 -42.59 21.88 -15.66
CA GLN A 251 -43.20 22.75 -16.67
C GLN A 251 -42.72 24.20 -16.55
N ASN A 252 -42.69 24.73 -15.32
CA ASN A 252 -42.17 26.07 -15.04
C ASN A 252 -40.69 26.18 -15.43
N ALA A 253 -39.86 25.19 -15.07
CA ALA A 253 -38.46 25.17 -15.44
C ALA A 253 -38.26 25.13 -16.96
N GLN A 254 -39.03 24.32 -17.70
CA GLN A 254 -38.91 24.24 -19.16
C GLN A 254 -39.12 25.60 -19.84
N ILE A 255 -40.16 26.33 -19.43
CA ILE A 255 -40.46 27.68 -19.96
C ILE A 255 -39.31 28.65 -19.62
N LEU A 256 -38.88 28.68 -18.35
CA LEU A 256 -37.86 29.61 -17.88
C LEU A 256 -36.49 29.38 -18.53
N PHE A 257 -36.09 28.11 -18.68
CA PHE A 257 -34.83 27.76 -19.33
C PHE A 257 -34.87 28.01 -20.85
N GLU A 258 -36.04 27.91 -21.49
CA GLU A 258 -36.21 28.33 -22.89
C GLU A 258 -36.05 29.85 -23.04
N TRP A 259 -36.65 30.66 -22.16
CA TRP A 259 -36.45 32.11 -22.15
C TRP A 259 -35.00 32.48 -21.86
N LEU A 260 -34.34 31.78 -20.93
CA LEU A 260 -32.92 31.97 -20.65
C LEU A 260 -32.06 31.66 -21.89
N GLU A 261 -32.35 30.58 -22.62
CA GLU A 261 -31.65 30.26 -23.87
C GLU A 261 -31.78 31.38 -24.91
N ARG A 262 -33.00 31.90 -25.10
CA ARG A 262 -33.25 33.00 -26.05
C ARG A 262 -32.54 34.28 -25.62
N LEU A 263 -32.57 34.61 -24.33
CA LEU A 263 -31.84 35.75 -23.77
C LEU A 263 -30.33 35.64 -24.02
N LEU A 264 -29.74 34.46 -23.82
CA LEU A 264 -28.32 34.23 -24.07
C LEU A 264 -27.93 34.40 -25.55
N LYS A 265 -28.82 34.03 -26.49
CA LYS A 265 -28.62 34.31 -27.92
C LYS A 265 -28.60 35.80 -28.22
N GLU A 266 -29.46 36.59 -27.56
CA GLU A 266 -29.46 38.05 -27.69
C GLU A 266 -28.20 38.70 -27.11
N TYR A 267 -27.68 38.18 -25.98
CA TYR A 267 -26.38 38.60 -25.44
C TYR A 267 -25.26 38.42 -26.48
N LYS A 268 -25.24 37.26 -27.15
CA LYS A 268 -24.26 36.98 -28.21
C LYS A 268 -24.41 37.91 -29.42
N ASN A 269 -25.64 38.12 -29.89
CA ASN A 269 -25.91 39.03 -31.01
C ASN A 269 -25.50 40.48 -30.68
N LEU A 270 -25.62 40.88 -29.41
CA LEU A 270 -25.18 42.20 -28.96
C LEU A 270 -23.67 42.36 -29.13
N ASP A 271 -22.87 41.35 -28.79
CA ASP A 271 -21.41 41.41 -28.94
C ASP A 271 -20.97 41.58 -30.40
N ASP A 272 -21.75 41.07 -31.36
CA ASP A 272 -21.54 41.31 -32.79
C ASP A 272 -21.96 42.73 -33.23
N LEU A 273 -23.01 43.29 -32.62
CA LEU A 273 -23.52 44.66 -32.85
C LEU A 273 -22.65 45.76 -32.23
N ILE A 274 -21.90 45.46 -31.16
CA ILE A 274 -21.00 46.40 -30.46
C ILE A 274 -19.96 47.01 -31.40
N LYS A 275 -19.63 46.37 -32.53
CA LYS A 275 -18.74 46.91 -33.57
C LYS A 275 -19.28 48.17 -34.27
N PHE A 276 -20.56 48.51 -34.11
CA PHE A 276 -21.22 49.60 -34.86
C PHE A 276 -21.95 50.65 -33.97
N CYS A 277 -21.93 50.53 -32.64
CA CYS A 277 -22.70 51.39 -31.71
C CYS A 277 -21.82 52.26 -30.78
N LYS A 278 -22.39 53.36 -30.25
CA LYS A 278 -21.73 54.25 -29.28
C LYS A 278 -21.70 53.62 -27.86
N GLU A 279 -20.61 53.82 -27.11
CA GLU A 279 -20.35 53.20 -25.79
C GLU A 279 -21.50 53.38 -24.77
N ASP A 280 -22.08 54.58 -24.65
CA ASP A 280 -23.15 54.86 -23.68
C ASP A 280 -24.46 54.08 -23.96
N GLN A 281 -24.77 53.84 -25.24
CA GLN A 281 -25.96 53.06 -25.63
C GLN A 281 -25.76 51.56 -25.40
N ILE A 282 -24.52 51.07 -25.49
CA ILE A 282 -24.18 49.66 -25.24
C ILE A 282 -24.36 49.32 -23.76
N ILE A 283 -23.92 50.21 -22.86
CA ILE A 283 -24.03 50.01 -21.41
C ILE A 283 -25.49 49.95 -20.97
N SER A 284 -26.34 50.83 -21.49
CA SER A 284 -27.78 50.85 -21.17
C SER A 284 -28.52 49.60 -21.66
N ILE A 285 -28.18 49.06 -22.83
CA ILE A 285 -28.77 47.81 -23.34
C ILE A 285 -28.30 46.60 -22.52
N ARG A 286 -27.00 46.52 -22.19
CA ARG A 286 -26.47 45.44 -21.32
C ARG A 286 -27.11 45.46 -19.93
N ALA A 287 -27.30 46.64 -19.34
CA ALA A 287 -27.99 46.80 -18.07
C ALA A 287 -29.46 46.34 -18.15
N PHE A 288 -30.17 46.70 -19.23
CA PHE A 288 -31.54 46.23 -19.45
C PHE A 288 -31.63 44.70 -19.56
N MET A 289 -30.76 44.07 -20.36
CA MET A 289 -30.71 42.61 -20.48
C MET A 289 -30.38 41.94 -19.15
N ALA A 290 -29.52 42.54 -18.32
CA ALA A 290 -29.22 42.03 -16.99
C ALA A 290 -30.43 42.12 -16.05
N CYS A 291 -31.25 43.17 -16.16
CA CYS A 291 -32.52 43.24 -15.46
C CYS A 291 -33.53 42.18 -15.92
N VAL A 292 -33.61 41.91 -17.23
CA VAL A 292 -34.43 40.81 -17.78
C VAL A 292 -33.91 39.45 -17.29
N ALA A 293 -32.59 39.25 -17.28
CA ALA A 293 -31.95 38.07 -16.72
C ALA A 293 -32.33 37.87 -15.25
N ARG A 294 -32.30 38.93 -14.44
CA ARG A 294 -32.72 38.91 -13.04
C ARG A 294 -34.17 38.44 -12.89
N CYS A 295 -35.09 38.90 -13.75
CA CYS A 295 -36.49 38.50 -13.71
C CYS A 295 -36.67 36.99 -13.91
N ILE A 296 -35.92 36.42 -14.85
CA ILE A 296 -35.94 34.97 -15.16
C ILE A 296 -35.22 34.17 -14.06
N LEU A 297 -34.00 34.57 -13.70
CA LEU A 297 -33.14 33.85 -12.77
C LEU A 297 -33.70 33.83 -11.34
N LYS A 298 -34.40 34.88 -10.92
CA LYS A 298 -35.11 34.90 -9.64
C LYS A 298 -36.14 33.77 -9.53
N GLN A 299 -36.77 33.38 -10.64
CA GLN A 299 -37.73 32.26 -10.66
C GLN A 299 -37.03 30.90 -10.85
N ILE A 300 -35.88 30.88 -11.54
CA ILE A 300 -35.08 29.66 -11.71
C ILE A 300 -34.42 29.24 -10.39
N GLY A 301 -33.99 30.17 -9.54
CA GLY A 301 -33.24 29.89 -8.31
C GLY A 301 -33.83 28.80 -7.41
N PRO A 302 -35.10 28.94 -6.96
CA PRO A 302 -35.75 27.92 -6.15
C PRO A 302 -35.93 26.58 -6.88
N LEU A 303 -36.10 26.61 -8.21
CA LEU A 303 -36.29 25.41 -9.02
C LEU A 303 -34.99 24.61 -9.17
N VAL A 304 -33.85 25.27 -9.38
CA VAL A 304 -32.55 24.57 -9.50
C VAL A 304 -32.02 24.01 -8.17
N ALA A 305 -32.58 24.46 -7.04
CA ALA A 305 -32.35 23.83 -5.75
C ALA A 305 -33.09 22.48 -5.60
N VAL A 306 -34.06 22.17 -6.46
CA VAL A 306 -34.74 20.87 -6.49
C VAL A 306 -33.88 19.87 -7.27
N PRO A 307 -33.40 18.77 -6.66
CA PRO A 307 -32.45 17.86 -7.33
C PRO A 307 -32.96 17.28 -8.65
N TYR A 308 -34.26 17.03 -8.73
CA TYR A 308 -34.91 16.54 -9.95
C TYR A 308 -34.74 17.51 -11.12
N ILE A 309 -34.98 18.81 -10.90
CA ILE A 309 -34.86 19.85 -11.94
C ILE A 309 -33.40 20.08 -12.33
N ALA A 310 -32.50 20.11 -11.35
CA ALA A 310 -31.07 20.23 -11.62
C ALA A 310 -30.56 19.13 -12.57
N GLN A 311 -31.04 17.88 -12.39
CA GLN A 311 -30.66 16.76 -13.24
C GLN A 311 -31.42 16.70 -14.58
N ASP A 312 -32.74 16.92 -14.57
CA ASP A 312 -33.61 16.70 -15.74
C ASP A 312 -33.65 17.90 -16.70
N ILE A 313 -33.41 19.11 -16.19
CA ILE A 313 -33.49 20.36 -16.97
C ILE A 313 -32.12 21.04 -17.08
N PHE A 314 -31.49 21.38 -15.94
CA PHE A 314 -30.24 22.16 -15.96
C PHE A 314 -29.09 21.42 -16.64
N VAL A 315 -28.83 20.15 -16.30
CA VAL A 315 -27.74 19.39 -16.93
C VAL A 315 -27.92 19.23 -18.45
N PRO A 316 -29.10 18.82 -18.98
CA PRO A 316 -29.36 18.81 -20.42
C PRO A 316 -29.27 20.19 -21.08
N PHE A 317 -29.71 21.25 -20.41
CA PHE A 317 -29.57 22.63 -20.87
C PHE A 317 -28.10 23.02 -21.03
N VAL A 318 -27.25 22.78 -20.03
CA VAL A 318 -25.80 23.04 -20.13
C VAL A 318 -25.18 22.23 -21.27
N LYS A 319 -25.55 20.95 -21.41
CA LYS A 319 -25.10 20.11 -22.54
C LYS A 319 -25.52 20.68 -23.91
N LYS A 320 -26.72 21.26 -24.00
CA LYS A 320 -27.22 21.92 -25.21
C LYS A 320 -26.43 23.19 -25.52
N ILE A 321 -26.18 24.02 -24.53
CA ILE A 321 -25.41 25.27 -24.66
C ILE A 321 -23.99 24.99 -25.14
N ILE A 322 -23.27 24.04 -24.52
CA ILE A 322 -21.90 23.68 -24.90
C ILE A 322 -21.79 23.27 -26.37
N LYS A 323 -22.82 22.61 -26.91
CA LYS A 323 -22.86 22.23 -28.34
C LYS A 323 -23.04 23.43 -29.27
N ILE A 324 -23.62 24.53 -28.77
CA ILE A 324 -23.83 25.76 -29.54
C ILE A 324 -22.57 26.62 -29.45
N ASP A 325 -22.17 26.99 -28.24
CA ASP A 325 -21.02 27.87 -27.99
C ASP A 325 -20.61 27.84 -26.50
N ASN A 326 -19.31 27.79 -26.22
CA ASN A 326 -18.77 27.81 -24.87
C ASN A 326 -18.85 29.21 -24.23
N ASP A 327 -18.72 30.28 -25.01
CA ASP A 327 -18.82 31.64 -24.46
C ASP A 327 -20.23 31.93 -23.93
N MET A 328 -21.25 31.35 -24.57
CA MET A 328 -22.63 31.42 -24.11
C MET A 328 -22.84 30.72 -22.75
N LEU A 329 -22.08 29.65 -22.47
CA LEU A 329 -22.08 29.01 -21.15
C LEU A 329 -21.46 29.93 -20.09
N PHE A 330 -20.35 30.61 -20.41
CA PHE A 330 -19.68 31.50 -19.46
C PHE A 330 -20.60 32.66 -19.08
N THR A 331 -21.22 33.31 -20.07
CA THR A 331 -22.23 34.35 -19.82
C THR A 331 -23.39 33.83 -18.97
N CYS A 332 -23.88 32.60 -19.24
CA CYS A 332 -24.92 31.99 -18.42
C CYS A 332 -24.47 31.81 -16.96
N LEU A 333 -23.26 31.29 -16.74
CA LEU A 333 -22.71 31.07 -15.41
C LEU A 333 -22.45 32.38 -14.67
N ASP A 334 -21.98 33.43 -15.35
CA ASP A 334 -21.80 34.77 -14.79
C ASP A 334 -23.13 35.36 -14.32
N LEU A 335 -24.18 35.27 -15.14
CA LEU A 335 -25.53 35.71 -14.77
C LEU A 335 -26.06 34.91 -13.57
N MET A 336 -25.89 33.59 -13.57
CA MET A 336 -26.29 32.74 -12.44
C MET A 336 -25.53 33.09 -11.15
N TRP A 337 -24.22 33.24 -11.19
CA TRP A 337 -23.40 33.63 -10.03
C TRP A 337 -23.71 35.03 -9.52
N THR A 338 -24.25 35.91 -10.37
CA THR A 338 -24.61 37.27 -10.03
C THR A 338 -25.99 37.35 -9.38
N PHE A 339 -26.97 36.61 -9.90
CA PHE A 339 -28.38 36.77 -9.51
C PHE A 339 -28.96 35.64 -8.64
N LEU A 340 -28.36 34.44 -8.65
CA LEU A 340 -28.78 33.36 -7.75
C LEU A 340 -28.19 33.55 -6.35
N GLU A 341 -28.92 33.11 -5.35
CA GLU A 341 -28.38 33.05 -4.00
C GLU A 341 -27.27 32.00 -3.89
N LYS A 342 -26.32 32.24 -2.98
CA LYS A 342 -25.18 31.33 -2.76
C LYS A 342 -25.64 29.89 -2.44
N HIS A 343 -26.76 29.73 -1.75
CA HIS A 343 -27.30 28.43 -1.38
C HIS A 343 -27.93 27.70 -2.58
N GLU A 344 -28.63 28.41 -3.48
CA GLU A 344 -29.23 27.86 -4.70
C GLU A 344 -28.14 27.38 -5.65
N MET A 345 -27.12 28.21 -5.87
CA MET A 345 -25.97 27.87 -6.72
C MET A 345 -25.20 26.67 -6.17
N LYS A 346 -25.03 26.60 -4.83
CA LYS A 346 -24.42 25.46 -4.15
C LYS A 346 -25.17 24.17 -4.47
N VAL A 347 -26.48 24.13 -4.21
CA VAL A 347 -27.29 22.91 -4.37
C VAL A 347 -27.38 22.50 -5.84
N CYS A 348 -27.49 23.45 -6.75
CA CYS A 348 -27.49 23.20 -8.20
C CYS A 348 -26.19 22.52 -8.65
N LEU A 349 -25.03 23.11 -8.33
CA LEU A 349 -23.72 22.56 -8.71
C LEU A 349 -23.41 21.23 -7.99
N GLU A 350 -23.74 21.11 -6.71
CA GLU A 350 -23.53 19.88 -5.94
C GLU A 350 -24.37 18.73 -6.50
N THR A 351 -25.64 18.98 -6.84
CA THR A 351 -26.51 17.98 -7.47
C THR A 351 -26.00 17.61 -8.86
N ALA A 352 -25.64 18.60 -9.68
CA ALA A 352 -25.12 18.36 -11.03
C ALA A 352 -23.84 17.49 -10.99
N VAL A 353 -22.86 17.84 -10.16
CA VAL A 353 -21.61 17.06 -10.04
C VAL A 353 -21.86 15.68 -9.42
N THR A 354 -22.79 15.55 -8.48
CA THR A 354 -23.16 14.24 -7.91
C THR A 354 -23.82 13.35 -8.95
N TYR A 355 -24.71 13.90 -9.80
CA TYR A 355 -25.26 13.20 -10.95
C TYR A 355 -24.15 12.76 -11.91
N LEU A 356 -23.24 13.66 -12.27
CA LEU A 356 -22.11 13.33 -13.14
C LEU A 356 -21.22 12.23 -12.57
N SER A 357 -20.94 12.26 -11.27
CA SER A 357 -20.19 11.20 -10.59
C SER A 357 -20.95 9.87 -10.63
N SER A 358 -22.27 9.88 -10.43
CA SER A 358 -23.14 8.70 -10.53
C SER A 358 -23.15 8.10 -11.94
N VAL A 359 -23.18 8.92 -12.99
CA VAL A 359 -23.05 8.45 -14.39
C VAL A 359 -21.66 7.87 -14.63
N PHE A 360 -20.62 8.58 -14.20
CA PHE A 360 -19.23 8.16 -14.41
C PHE A 360 -18.91 6.80 -13.78
N ARG A 361 -19.50 6.49 -12.62
CA ARG A 361 -19.27 5.25 -11.85
C ARG A 361 -19.78 3.97 -12.53
N GLN A 362 -20.71 4.08 -13.48
CA GLN A 362 -21.30 2.91 -14.14
C GLN A 362 -20.24 2.09 -14.88
N VAL A 363 -20.42 0.77 -14.94
CA VAL A 363 -19.57 -0.09 -15.78
C VAL A 363 -19.88 0.23 -17.23
N SER A 364 -18.86 0.51 -18.04
CA SER A 364 -19.05 0.67 -19.48
C SER A 364 -19.17 -0.70 -20.14
N VAL A 365 -20.22 -0.88 -20.94
CA VAL A 365 -20.41 -2.06 -21.81
C VAL A 365 -19.74 -1.89 -23.18
N VAL A 366 -19.19 -0.70 -23.45
CA VAL A 366 -18.49 -0.35 -24.70
C VAL A 366 -17.07 0.13 -24.39
N LEU A 367 -16.10 -0.36 -25.16
CA LEU A 367 -14.67 -0.08 -24.96
C LEU A 367 -14.29 1.41 -25.03
N LYS A 368 -15.10 2.26 -25.70
CA LYS A 368 -14.87 3.71 -25.87
C LYS A 368 -15.36 4.59 -24.72
N TYR A 369 -16.03 4.02 -23.70
CA TYR A 369 -16.54 4.75 -22.54
C TYR A 369 -17.31 6.05 -22.88
N PRO A 370 -18.36 6.00 -23.74
CA PRO A 370 -19.03 7.19 -24.25
C PRO A 370 -19.64 8.06 -23.13
N ASP A 371 -20.22 7.44 -22.11
CA ASP A 371 -20.86 8.14 -21.00
C ASP A 371 -19.82 8.86 -20.13
N GLN A 372 -18.71 8.19 -19.80
CA GLN A 372 -17.60 8.80 -19.05
C GLN A 372 -16.97 9.96 -19.83
N CYS A 373 -16.78 9.81 -21.14
CA CYS A 373 -16.28 10.88 -22.01
C CYS A 373 -17.24 12.09 -21.98
N ALA A 374 -18.54 11.86 -22.17
CA ALA A 374 -19.54 12.92 -22.14
C ALA A 374 -19.60 13.64 -20.78
N VAL A 375 -19.42 12.91 -19.68
CA VAL A 375 -19.33 13.48 -18.34
C VAL A 375 -18.09 14.36 -18.18
N LEU A 376 -16.91 13.89 -18.60
CA LEU A 376 -15.68 14.67 -18.48
C LEU A 376 -15.68 15.91 -19.35
N VAL A 377 -16.23 15.83 -20.57
CA VAL A 377 -16.41 17.01 -21.44
C VAL A 377 -17.29 18.04 -20.75
N LEU A 378 -18.43 17.64 -20.19
CA LEU A 378 -19.32 18.56 -19.48
C LEU A 378 -18.64 19.18 -18.25
N LEU A 379 -17.98 18.37 -17.44
CA LEU A 379 -17.27 18.84 -16.24
C LEU A 379 -16.12 19.78 -16.59
N ASN A 380 -15.33 19.46 -17.62
CA ASN A 380 -14.21 20.30 -18.05
C ASN A 380 -14.72 21.67 -18.53
N ASN A 381 -15.79 21.73 -19.32
CA ASN A 381 -16.38 23.00 -19.77
C ASN A 381 -16.94 23.83 -18.60
N LEU A 382 -17.59 23.20 -17.60
CA LEU A 382 -18.00 23.91 -16.37
C LEU A 382 -16.80 24.45 -15.60
N CYS A 383 -15.70 23.69 -15.57
CA CYS A 383 -14.45 24.09 -14.93
C CYS A 383 -13.64 25.11 -15.76
N GLN A 384 -13.96 25.40 -17.02
CA GLN A 384 -13.29 26.50 -17.73
C GLN A 384 -13.69 27.87 -17.17
N HIS A 385 -14.91 27.98 -16.63
CA HIS A 385 -15.38 29.19 -15.96
C HIS A 385 -14.73 29.37 -14.56
N THR A 386 -13.98 30.45 -14.35
CA THR A 386 -13.12 30.65 -13.16
C THR A 386 -13.88 30.60 -11.83
N ARG A 387 -14.97 31.36 -11.67
CA ARG A 387 -15.72 31.40 -10.40
C ARG A 387 -16.37 30.04 -10.08
N THR A 388 -16.84 29.33 -11.12
CA THR A 388 -17.37 27.96 -10.95
C THR A 388 -16.25 27.00 -10.57
N ARG A 389 -15.10 27.04 -11.26
CA ARG A 389 -13.94 26.19 -10.97
C ARG A 389 -13.43 26.35 -9.55
N HIS A 390 -13.21 27.58 -9.08
CA HIS A 390 -12.78 27.85 -7.70
C HIS A 390 -13.77 27.26 -6.68
N TYR A 391 -15.07 27.46 -6.90
CA TYR A 391 -16.10 26.91 -6.04
C TYR A 391 -16.10 25.37 -6.02
N LEU A 392 -16.05 24.75 -7.20
CA LEU A 392 -16.01 23.30 -7.35
C LEU A 392 -14.76 22.70 -6.67
N LEU A 393 -13.58 23.28 -6.89
CA LEU A 393 -12.34 22.86 -6.24
C LEU A 393 -12.40 22.97 -4.72
N GLN A 394 -12.92 24.08 -4.20
CA GLN A 394 -12.91 24.36 -2.78
C GLN A 394 -13.93 23.51 -2.00
N PHE A 395 -15.12 23.27 -2.57
CA PHE A 395 -16.26 22.74 -1.81
C PHE A 395 -16.85 21.42 -2.31
N ILE A 396 -16.66 21.03 -3.59
CA ILE A 396 -17.41 19.90 -4.18
C ILE A 396 -16.49 18.75 -4.65
N LEU A 397 -15.45 19.03 -5.45
CA LEU A 397 -14.66 18.01 -6.12
C LEU A 397 -13.77 17.22 -5.15
N PHE A 398 -13.08 17.93 -4.26
CA PHE A 398 -12.10 17.37 -3.32
C PHE A 398 -12.74 16.82 -2.04
N ASP A 399 -13.70 15.91 -2.18
CA ASP A 399 -14.01 14.95 -1.11
C ASP A 399 -13.22 13.65 -1.31
N LYS A 400 -13.32 12.71 -0.35
CA LYS A 400 -12.55 11.45 -0.38
C LYS A 400 -12.80 10.58 -1.62
N VAL A 401 -13.87 10.83 -2.39
CA VAL A 401 -14.37 9.89 -3.40
C VAL A 401 -14.56 10.53 -4.78
N LYS A 402 -15.15 11.72 -4.88
CA LYS A 402 -15.56 12.36 -6.15
C LYS A 402 -14.39 12.71 -7.05
N PHE A 403 -13.38 13.44 -6.54
CA PHE A 403 -12.18 13.79 -7.33
C PHE A 403 -11.53 12.53 -7.89
N ALA A 404 -11.28 11.57 -7.00
CA ALA A 404 -10.63 10.32 -7.34
C ALA A 404 -11.45 9.54 -8.39
N ASN A 405 -12.78 9.47 -8.24
CA ASN A 405 -13.68 8.82 -9.19
C ASN A 405 -13.54 9.36 -10.61
N PHE A 406 -13.52 10.68 -10.81
CA PHE A 406 -13.41 11.26 -12.17
C PHE A 406 -12.06 10.97 -12.85
N ILE A 407 -11.02 10.68 -12.07
CA ILE A 407 -9.67 10.35 -12.58
C ILE A 407 -9.46 8.83 -12.72
N HIS A 408 -10.44 8.00 -12.36
CA HIS A 408 -10.36 6.54 -12.50
C HIS A 408 -10.79 6.07 -13.89
N VAL A 409 -10.10 5.04 -14.40
CA VAL A 409 -10.59 4.26 -15.55
C VAL A 409 -10.95 2.87 -15.03
N LYS A 410 -12.25 2.59 -15.00
CA LYS A 410 -12.76 1.30 -14.54
C LYS A 410 -12.69 0.27 -15.67
N PRO A 411 -12.44 -1.02 -15.39
CA PRO A 411 -12.56 -2.07 -16.40
C PRO A 411 -13.95 -2.10 -17.04
N VAL A 412 -13.99 -2.48 -18.33
CA VAL A 412 -15.23 -2.88 -19.00
C VAL A 412 -15.81 -4.14 -18.36
N ASP A 413 -17.07 -4.43 -18.62
CA ASP A 413 -17.69 -5.67 -18.18
C ASP A 413 -17.04 -6.92 -18.81
N ASP A 414 -17.22 -8.05 -18.13
CA ASP A 414 -16.58 -9.32 -18.51
C ASP A 414 -17.00 -9.76 -19.92
N ASP A 415 -18.24 -9.49 -20.34
CA ASP A 415 -18.76 -9.85 -21.66
C ASP A 415 -18.08 -9.03 -22.77
N CYS A 416 -17.90 -7.71 -22.59
CA CYS A 416 -17.13 -6.90 -23.53
C CYS A 416 -15.67 -7.36 -23.60
N LEU A 417 -15.04 -7.64 -22.44
CA LEU A 417 -13.66 -8.10 -22.38
C LEU A 417 -13.48 -9.47 -23.04
N ASN A 418 -14.46 -10.38 -22.89
CA ASN A 418 -14.48 -11.68 -23.55
C ASN A 418 -14.50 -11.55 -25.08
N ASN A 419 -15.31 -10.62 -25.61
CA ASN A 419 -15.42 -10.39 -27.05
C ASN A 419 -14.16 -9.78 -27.68
N ILE A 420 -13.43 -8.95 -26.92
CA ILE A 420 -12.18 -8.32 -27.37
C ILE A 420 -11.02 -9.31 -27.26
N VAL A 421 -10.90 -10.00 -26.12
CA VAL A 421 -9.81 -10.94 -25.82
C VAL A 421 -10.29 -12.37 -26.04
N ASN A 422 -10.54 -12.70 -27.31
CA ASN A 422 -11.00 -14.03 -27.74
C ASN A 422 -9.92 -15.10 -27.54
N THR A 423 -8.66 -14.75 -27.84
CA THR A 423 -7.49 -15.63 -27.69
C THR A 423 -6.67 -15.19 -26.49
N ILE A 424 -6.40 -16.11 -25.55
CA ILE A 424 -5.66 -15.86 -24.31
C ILE A 424 -4.20 -16.28 -24.43
N TRP A 425 -3.32 -15.60 -23.68
CA TRP A 425 -1.90 -15.93 -23.59
C TRP A 425 -1.34 -15.63 -22.19
N TRP A 426 -0.37 -16.43 -21.76
CA TRP A 426 0.49 -16.18 -20.60
C TRP A 426 1.85 -16.82 -20.82
N GLU A 427 2.84 -16.37 -20.06
CA GLU A 427 4.20 -16.89 -20.14
C GLU A 427 4.29 -18.27 -19.47
N THR A 428 4.99 -19.21 -20.12
CA THR A 428 5.18 -20.58 -19.64
C THR A 428 6.67 -20.91 -19.57
N SER A 429 7.10 -21.59 -18.50
CA SER A 429 8.46 -22.10 -18.36
C SER A 429 8.40 -23.59 -17.98
N PRO A 430 8.81 -24.53 -18.87
CA PRO A 430 9.32 -24.32 -20.24
C PRO A 430 8.26 -23.78 -21.22
N ILE A 431 8.70 -23.23 -22.35
CA ILE A 431 7.83 -22.60 -23.36
C ILE A 431 6.91 -23.64 -24.01
N ASP A 432 5.60 -23.45 -23.89
CA ASP A 432 4.57 -24.24 -24.59
C ASP A 432 4.27 -23.58 -25.95
N SER A 433 4.58 -24.28 -27.04
CA SER A 433 4.40 -23.77 -28.41
C SER A 433 2.94 -23.49 -28.79
N LEU A 434 1.97 -24.22 -28.19
CA LEU A 434 0.54 -24.03 -28.43
C LEU A 434 0.01 -22.76 -27.78
N ILE A 435 0.55 -22.41 -26.62
CA ILE A 435 0.18 -21.17 -25.93
C ILE A 435 0.90 -20.00 -26.60
N GLU A 436 2.19 -20.14 -26.91
CA GLU A 436 2.99 -19.07 -27.50
C GLU A 436 2.47 -18.60 -28.88
N SER A 437 1.82 -19.47 -29.66
CA SER A 437 1.17 -19.06 -30.93
C SER A 437 0.05 -18.02 -30.73
N ASN A 438 -0.55 -17.95 -29.54
CA ASN A 438 -1.63 -17.00 -29.24
C ASN A 438 -1.13 -15.59 -28.92
N LYS A 439 0.18 -15.43 -28.66
CA LYS A 439 0.77 -14.18 -28.19
C LYS A 439 0.51 -12.99 -29.10
N VAL A 440 0.59 -13.19 -30.41
CA VAL A 440 0.40 -12.11 -31.41
C VAL A 440 -1.03 -11.57 -31.36
N HIS A 441 -2.03 -12.46 -31.35
CA HIS A 441 -3.44 -12.09 -31.27
C HIS A 441 -3.77 -11.42 -29.94
N TYR A 442 -3.25 -11.97 -28.83
CA TYR A 442 -3.45 -11.41 -27.49
C TYR A 442 -2.83 -10.01 -27.35
N THR A 443 -1.63 -9.79 -27.89
CA THR A 443 -0.96 -8.47 -27.86
C THR A 443 -1.74 -7.45 -28.68
N LYS A 444 -2.23 -7.85 -29.86
CA LYS A 444 -3.10 -7.00 -30.69
C LYS A 444 -4.38 -6.58 -29.95
N ALA A 445 -5.01 -7.50 -29.21
CA ALA A 445 -6.17 -7.17 -28.38
C ALA A 445 -5.82 -6.18 -27.24
N CYS A 446 -4.63 -6.31 -26.63
CA CYS A 446 -4.15 -5.34 -25.64
C CYS A 446 -3.95 -3.94 -26.26
N ASP A 447 -3.40 -3.86 -27.47
CA ASP A 447 -3.21 -2.59 -28.18
C ASP A 447 -4.53 -1.93 -28.56
N GLU A 448 -5.53 -2.73 -28.97
CA GLU A 448 -6.89 -2.24 -29.25
C GLU A 448 -7.55 -1.64 -28.01
N ILE A 449 -7.43 -2.33 -26.84
CA ILE A 449 -7.89 -1.79 -25.55
C ILE A 449 -7.20 -0.46 -25.29
N LYS A 450 -5.86 -0.42 -25.38
CA LYS A 450 -5.06 0.78 -25.11
C LYS A 450 -5.48 1.97 -25.99
N PHE A 451 -5.67 1.76 -27.29
CA PHE A 451 -6.07 2.82 -28.22
C PHE A 451 -7.48 3.37 -27.93
N CYS A 452 -8.40 2.51 -27.48
CA CYS A 452 -9.79 2.90 -27.26
C CYS A 452 -10.05 3.59 -25.92
N VAL A 453 -9.11 3.58 -24.95
CA VAL A 453 -9.26 4.30 -23.67
C VAL A 453 -9.02 5.81 -23.85
N THR A 454 -9.90 6.48 -24.61
CA THR A 454 -9.86 7.93 -24.86
C THR A 454 -10.16 8.78 -23.63
N VAL A 455 -10.66 8.17 -22.55
CA VAL A 455 -10.97 8.83 -21.27
C VAL A 455 -9.71 9.47 -20.64
N GLU A 456 -8.53 8.87 -20.86
CA GLU A 456 -7.30 9.35 -20.21
C GLU A 456 -6.89 10.76 -20.63
N SER A 457 -7.07 11.14 -21.90
CA SER A 457 -6.72 12.49 -22.38
C SER A 457 -7.62 13.55 -21.76
N LEU A 458 -8.94 13.29 -21.70
CA LEU A 458 -9.91 14.18 -21.06
C LEU A 458 -9.65 14.34 -19.55
N GLN A 459 -9.18 13.29 -18.87
CA GLN A 459 -8.78 13.38 -17.46
C GLN A 459 -7.56 14.29 -17.26
N VAL A 460 -6.56 14.19 -18.14
CA VAL A 460 -5.38 15.05 -18.10
C VAL A 460 -5.75 16.50 -18.41
N GLU A 461 -6.64 16.73 -19.40
CA GLU A 461 -7.17 18.07 -19.70
C GLU A 461 -7.91 18.68 -18.51
N LEU A 462 -8.79 17.92 -17.85
CA LEU A 462 -9.45 18.35 -16.63
C LEU A 462 -8.42 18.76 -15.57
N LEU A 463 -7.40 17.94 -15.32
CA LEU A 463 -6.35 18.28 -14.35
C LEU A 463 -5.57 19.54 -14.74
N LYS A 464 -5.27 19.76 -16.03
CA LYS A 464 -4.66 21.03 -16.50
C LYS A 464 -5.55 22.22 -16.16
N THR A 465 -6.85 22.14 -16.44
CA THR A 465 -7.83 23.17 -16.11
C THR A 465 -7.88 23.44 -14.60
N LEU A 466 -7.79 22.40 -13.77
CA LEU A 466 -7.80 22.53 -12.30
C LEU A 466 -6.49 23.07 -11.71
N LEU A 467 -5.40 23.10 -12.49
CA LEU A 467 -4.05 23.52 -12.07
C LEU A 467 -3.60 24.84 -12.71
N ILE A 468 -4.54 25.66 -13.20
CA ILE A 468 -4.26 27.02 -13.72
C ILE A 468 -3.67 27.90 -12.61
N ASN A 469 -2.63 28.68 -12.94
CA ASN A 469 -1.94 29.59 -12.02
C ASN A 469 -2.05 31.08 -12.40
N THR A 470 -2.84 31.39 -13.42
CA THR A 470 -3.03 32.77 -13.92
C THR A 470 -4.38 33.36 -13.53
N ASP A 471 -5.23 32.61 -12.82
CA ASP A 471 -6.63 32.93 -12.58
C ASP A 471 -6.93 33.44 -11.16
N GLY A 472 -5.90 33.88 -10.44
CA GLY A 472 -6.00 34.49 -9.11
C GLY A 472 -5.54 35.94 -9.13
N ASP A 473 -6.04 36.72 -8.18
CA ASP A 473 -5.69 38.13 -7.99
C ASP A 473 -4.93 38.32 -6.67
N ALA A 474 -3.85 39.10 -6.71
CA ALA A 474 -2.98 39.38 -5.56
C ALA A 474 -3.72 40.01 -4.37
N THR A 475 -4.87 40.66 -4.62
CA THR A 475 -5.61 41.38 -3.57
C THR A 475 -6.77 40.60 -2.97
N SER A 476 -7.33 39.60 -3.68
CA SER A 476 -8.66 39.08 -3.34
C SER A 476 -8.86 37.57 -3.51
N THR A 477 -8.15 36.89 -4.43
CA THR A 477 -8.45 35.49 -4.76
C THR A 477 -7.21 34.62 -4.99
N PRO A 478 -7.15 33.41 -4.40
CA PRO A 478 -6.11 32.44 -4.72
C PRO A 478 -6.29 31.87 -6.12
N THR A 479 -5.21 31.39 -6.74
CA THR A 479 -5.29 30.67 -8.02
C THR A 479 -5.91 29.28 -7.87
N SER A 480 -6.42 28.72 -8.97
CA SER A 480 -6.91 27.33 -9.00
C SER A 480 -5.84 26.34 -8.55
N ARG A 481 -4.59 26.52 -8.98
CA ARG A 481 -3.44 25.72 -8.54
C ARG A 481 -3.27 25.75 -7.02
N THR A 482 -3.32 26.92 -6.41
CA THR A 482 -3.17 27.07 -4.95
C THR A 482 -4.30 26.34 -4.19
N ILE A 483 -5.55 26.44 -4.69
CA ILE A 483 -6.70 25.70 -4.13
C ILE A 483 -6.48 24.19 -4.29
N PHE A 484 -6.09 23.75 -5.48
CA PHE A 484 -5.83 22.35 -5.79
C PHE A 484 -4.74 21.77 -4.89
N LEU A 485 -3.57 22.41 -4.79
CA LEU A 485 -2.43 21.90 -4.02
C LEU A 485 -2.78 21.71 -2.55
N ARG A 486 -3.46 22.69 -1.93
CA ARG A 486 -3.94 22.59 -0.55
C ARG A 486 -4.91 21.43 -0.35
N LYS A 487 -5.89 21.29 -1.25
CA LYS A 487 -6.90 20.23 -1.17
C LYS A 487 -6.30 18.85 -1.48
N PHE A 488 -5.35 18.78 -2.41
CA PHE A 488 -4.61 17.57 -2.75
C PHE A 488 -3.71 17.12 -1.60
N ARG A 489 -2.98 18.03 -0.95
CA ARG A 489 -2.18 17.70 0.25
C ARG A 489 -3.06 17.11 1.36
N ARG A 490 -4.23 17.70 1.61
CA ARG A 490 -5.21 17.15 2.56
C ARG A 490 -5.68 15.75 2.13
N PHE A 491 -6.01 15.58 0.86
CA PHE A 491 -6.40 14.29 0.30
C PHE A 491 -5.30 13.23 0.51
N VAL A 492 -4.03 13.55 0.24
CA VAL A 492 -2.89 12.65 0.50
C VAL A 492 -2.75 12.34 2.00
N LYS A 493 -2.88 13.34 2.87
CA LYS A 493 -2.83 13.17 4.34
C LYS A 493 -3.92 12.24 4.88
N GLU A 494 -5.15 12.38 4.40
CA GLU A 494 -6.25 11.50 4.79
C GLU A 494 -6.00 10.04 4.37
N ASN A 495 -5.32 9.83 3.23
CA ASN A 495 -4.90 8.49 2.78
C ASN A 495 -3.66 7.97 3.55
N LEU A 496 -2.74 8.83 4.01
CA LEU A 496 -1.57 8.49 4.83
C LEU A 496 -1.93 8.00 6.24
N ILE A 497 -2.84 8.67 6.94
CA ILE A 497 -3.24 8.29 8.31
C ILE A 497 -3.88 6.89 8.33
N SER A 498 -4.56 6.53 7.24
CA SER A 498 -5.21 5.23 7.06
C SER A 498 -4.23 4.06 6.86
N SER A 499 -2.96 4.32 6.50
CA SER A 499 -1.96 3.27 6.29
C SER A 499 -1.14 2.94 7.56
N ARG A 500 -0.99 3.89 8.49
CA ARG A 500 -0.24 3.71 9.75
C ARG A 500 -1.02 2.98 10.86
N SER A 501 -2.34 2.85 10.73
CA SER A 501 -3.23 2.29 11.76
C SER A 501 -3.57 0.79 11.60
N GLU A 502 -2.95 0.08 10.64
CA GLU A 502 -3.23 -1.34 10.33
C GLU A 502 -3.00 -2.29 11.54
N PHE A 503 -2.24 -1.88 12.56
CA PHE A 503 -1.93 -2.72 13.73
C PHE A 503 -2.81 -2.52 14.98
N LEU A 504 -3.63 -1.45 15.06
CA LEU A 504 -4.34 -1.11 16.31
C LEU A 504 -5.84 -0.77 16.17
N GLN A 505 -6.45 -0.80 14.97
CA GLN A 505 -7.90 -0.62 14.82
C GLN A 505 -8.52 -1.51 13.73
N PRO A 506 -9.71 -2.11 13.96
CA PRO A 506 -10.47 -2.84 12.95
C PRO A 506 -11.35 -1.95 12.05
N MET A 507 -11.10 -0.63 11.95
CA MET A 507 -12.03 0.29 11.28
C MET A 507 -11.43 0.90 9.99
N PRO A 508 -11.82 0.41 8.79
CA PRO A 508 -11.52 1.08 7.53
C PRO A 508 -12.49 2.26 7.33
N MET A 509 -12.25 3.40 7.96
CA MET A 509 -13.02 4.61 7.66
C MET A 509 -12.57 5.23 6.33
N HIS A 510 -13.39 5.07 5.29
CA HIS A 510 -13.32 5.77 4.00
C HIS A 510 -11.95 5.79 3.30
N GLN A 511 -11.40 4.61 2.99
CA GLN A 511 -10.29 4.52 2.05
C GLN A 511 -10.80 4.80 0.64
N THR A 512 -10.11 5.66 -0.12
CA THR A 512 -10.30 5.76 -1.57
C THR A 512 -10.14 4.35 -2.14
N PRO A 513 -11.11 3.82 -2.92
CA PRO A 513 -10.97 2.49 -3.48
C PRO A 513 -9.64 2.38 -4.22
N LEU A 514 -8.81 1.51 -3.67
CA LEU A 514 -7.45 1.19 -4.07
C LEU A 514 -7.18 1.36 -5.60
N PRO A 515 -7.95 0.78 -6.53
CA PRO A 515 -7.72 0.93 -7.99
C PRO A 515 -7.74 2.37 -8.53
N ILE A 516 -8.52 3.26 -7.91
CA ILE A 516 -8.67 4.66 -8.30
C ILE A 516 -7.36 5.43 -8.11
N THR A 517 -6.63 5.11 -7.05
CA THR A 517 -5.38 5.76 -6.66
C THR A 517 -4.30 5.67 -7.74
N LEU A 518 -4.16 4.51 -8.38
CA LEU A 518 -3.09 4.30 -9.37
C LEU A 518 -3.34 5.07 -10.66
N CYS A 519 -4.59 5.10 -11.14
CA CYS A 519 -4.98 5.94 -12.27
C CYS A 519 -4.70 7.41 -11.95
N CYS A 520 -5.16 7.88 -10.78
CA CYS A 520 -4.93 9.24 -10.30
C CYS A 520 -3.45 9.62 -10.29
N PHE A 521 -2.60 8.78 -9.69
CA PHE A 521 -1.15 8.98 -9.67
C PHE A 521 -0.57 9.15 -11.09
N HIS A 522 -0.90 8.25 -12.02
CA HIS A 522 -0.36 8.34 -13.38
C HIS A 522 -0.88 9.56 -14.16
N ARG A 523 -2.09 10.06 -13.88
CA ARG A 523 -2.62 11.25 -14.57
C ARG A 523 -1.99 12.52 -14.01
N LEU A 524 -1.86 12.63 -12.68
CA LEU A 524 -1.15 13.72 -12.03
C LEU A 524 0.30 13.82 -12.52
N LEU A 525 1.00 12.69 -12.65
CA LEU A 525 2.37 12.66 -13.14
C LEU A 525 2.49 13.13 -14.60
N VAL A 526 1.52 12.81 -15.47
CA VAL A 526 1.48 13.34 -16.84
C VAL A 526 1.19 14.83 -16.84
N THR A 527 0.19 15.26 -16.08
CA THR A 527 -0.19 16.67 -16.00
C THR A 527 0.99 17.50 -15.49
N PHE A 528 1.70 17.05 -14.45
CA PHE A 528 2.93 17.68 -13.97
C PHE A 528 3.96 17.83 -15.09
N ARG A 529 4.26 16.75 -15.84
CA ARG A 529 5.26 16.81 -16.92
C ARG A 529 4.87 17.77 -18.03
N VAL A 530 3.59 17.80 -18.41
CA VAL A 530 3.07 18.72 -19.42
C VAL A 530 3.20 20.17 -18.93
N LEU A 531 2.76 20.46 -17.70
CA LEU A 531 2.84 21.80 -17.13
C LEU A 531 4.30 22.26 -16.92
N TRP A 532 5.20 21.37 -16.49
CA TRP A 532 6.62 21.69 -16.35
C TRP A 532 7.24 22.06 -17.69
N ASN A 533 6.94 21.29 -18.74
CA ASN A 533 7.43 21.58 -20.09
C ASN A 533 6.84 22.88 -20.65
N ASP A 534 5.55 23.13 -20.41
CA ASP A 534 4.82 24.31 -20.90
C ASP A 534 5.27 25.60 -20.16
N GLU A 535 5.52 25.55 -18.84
CA GLU A 535 5.77 26.73 -18.00
C GLU A 535 7.26 27.00 -17.71
N ILE A 536 8.08 25.95 -17.59
CA ILE A 536 9.50 26.05 -17.18
C ILE A 536 10.46 25.70 -18.32
N GLY A 537 10.04 24.81 -19.23
CA GLY A 537 10.82 24.41 -20.41
C GLY A 537 11.62 23.11 -20.22
N LEU A 538 11.87 22.43 -21.35
CA LEU A 538 12.48 21.08 -21.42
C LEU A 538 13.94 20.99 -20.93
N THR A 539 14.67 22.11 -20.91
CA THR A 539 16.10 22.15 -20.59
C THR A 539 16.40 22.16 -19.09
N ASN A 540 15.40 22.48 -18.26
CA ASN A 540 15.57 22.59 -16.82
C ASN A 540 15.43 21.22 -16.13
N PRO A 541 16.42 20.79 -15.32
CA PRO A 541 16.37 19.50 -14.64
C PRO A 541 15.25 19.48 -13.59
N VAL A 542 14.51 18.37 -13.53
CA VAL A 542 13.41 18.18 -12.57
C VAL A 542 13.95 17.50 -11.33
N TYR A 543 13.97 18.21 -10.20
CA TYR A 543 14.25 17.67 -8.87
C TYR A 543 13.68 18.60 -7.79
N THR A 544 13.47 18.09 -6.58
CA THR A 544 13.07 18.92 -5.43
C THR A 544 14.32 19.56 -4.80
N PRO A 545 14.44 20.89 -4.74
CA PRO A 545 15.59 21.55 -4.13
C PRO A 545 15.70 21.25 -2.64
N CYS A 546 16.93 21.11 -2.13
CA CYS A 546 17.18 20.83 -0.71
C CYS A 546 16.57 21.91 0.22
N ARG A 547 16.52 23.16 -0.24
CA ARG A 547 15.88 24.29 0.45
C ARG A 547 14.43 24.00 0.83
N SER A 548 13.66 23.35 -0.05
CA SER A 548 12.23 23.03 0.17
C SER A 548 12.00 22.03 1.31
N PHE A 549 13.03 21.31 1.74
CA PHE A 549 12.96 20.41 2.91
C PHE A 549 13.20 21.13 4.23
N CYS A 550 13.83 22.32 4.16
CA CYS A 550 14.35 23.06 5.30
C CYS A 550 13.55 24.34 5.59
N ASP A 551 12.96 24.97 4.58
CA ASP A 551 12.30 26.30 4.67
C ASP A 551 10.86 26.27 5.18
N SER A 552 10.34 25.09 5.56
CA SER A 552 8.95 24.88 5.97
C SER A 552 7.89 25.25 4.92
N SER A 553 8.27 25.45 3.65
CA SER A 553 7.32 25.72 2.55
C SER A 553 6.34 24.56 2.33
N ILE A 554 6.79 23.33 2.60
CA ILE A 554 6.00 22.12 2.53
C ILE A 554 5.85 21.53 3.94
N ASN A 555 4.60 21.36 4.40
CA ASN A 555 4.30 20.71 5.66
C ASN A 555 4.14 19.18 5.45
N TYR A 556 5.04 18.41 6.07
CA TYR A 556 5.08 16.95 5.97
C TYR A 556 4.30 16.24 7.09
N SER A 557 3.48 16.95 7.87
CA SER A 557 2.55 16.40 8.86
C SER A 557 3.20 15.43 9.87
N GLY A 558 4.41 15.74 10.33
CA GLY A 558 5.14 14.91 11.30
C GLY A 558 5.81 13.66 10.71
N ILE A 559 6.05 13.61 9.40
CA ILE A 559 6.95 12.60 8.82
C ILE A 559 8.40 12.91 9.21
N ASP A 560 9.10 11.90 9.69
CA ASP A 560 10.49 12.01 10.13
C ASP A 560 11.43 12.29 8.95
N ARG A 561 12.59 12.86 9.27
CA ARG A 561 13.66 13.10 8.30
C ARG A 561 14.68 11.98 8.36
N ILE A 562 15.52 11.87 7.33
CA ILE A 562 16.59 10.88 7.33
C ILE A 562 17.58 11.10 8.48
N GLY A 563 17.76 12.35 8.94
CA GLY A 563 18.55 12.70 10.12
C GLY A 563 17.83 12.59 11.46
N GLY A 564 16.56 12.18 11.48
CA GLY A 564 15.73 12.06 12.68
C GLY A 564 14.63 13.12 12.77
N VAL A 565 14.28 13.53 13.99
CA VAL A 565 13.15 14.44 14.24
C VAL A 565 13.50 15.87 13.83
N LEU A 566 12.58 16.56 13.14
CA LEU A 566 12.80 17.91 12.59
C LEU A 566 13.19 18.95 13.66
N SER A 567 12.61 18.88 14.86
CA SER A 567 12.93 19.81 15.96
C SER A 567 14.39 19.71 16.42
N HIS A 568 14.93 18.49 16.46
CA HIS A 568 16.34 18.25 16.77
C HIS A 568 17.23 18.81 15.65
N LEU A 569 16.88 18.56 14.38
CA LEU A 569 17.66 19.03 13.23
C LEU A 569 17.72 20.55 13.15
N ASN A 570 16.60 21.25 13.36
CA ASN A 570 16.54 22.71 13.41
C ASN A 570 17.49 23.28 14.48
N LYS A 571 17.61 22.60 15.63
CA LYS A 571 18.51 23.01 16.72
C LYS A 571 19.97 22.68 16.42
N ALA A 572 20.26 21.49 15.90
CA ALA A 572 21.61 21.00 15.65
C ALA A 572 22.30 21.74 14.49
N PHE A 573 21.54 22.13 13.46
CA PHE A 573 22.07 22.73 12.23
C PHE A 573 21.61 24.18 12.03
N GLN A 574 21.37 24.92 13.13
CA GLN A 574 20.86 26.29 13.09
C GLN A 574 21.74 27.25 12.26
N ASN A 575 23.06 27.10 12.33
CA ASN A 575 24.00 27.94 11.58
C ASN A 575 23.96 27.66 10.06
N ASP A 576 23.84 26.39 9.68
CA ASP A 576 23.71 25.97 8.28
C ASP A 576 22.38 26.48 7.69
N LEU A 577 21.31 26.47 8.49
CA LEU A 577 20.01 27.05 8.13
C LEU A 577 20.06 28.58 7.98
N LEU A 578 20.77 29.29 8.86
CA LEU A 578 20.99 30.74 8.76
C LEU A 578 21.68 31.11 7.46
N GLN A 579 22.69 30.33 7.05
CA GLN A 579 23.44 30.56 5.82
C GLN A 579 22.57 30.35 4.57
N LEU A 580 21.66 29.37 4.58
CA LEU A 580 20.82 29.06 3.43
C LEU A 580 19.55 29.93 3.33
N LEU A 581 18.90 30.24 4.46
CA LEU A 581 17.58 30.87 4.51
C LEU A 581 17.60 32.37 4.88
N GLY A 582 18.70 32.86 5.45
CA GLY A 582 18.82 34.24 5.95
C GLY A 582 18.26 34.43 7.37
N SER A 583 18.56 35.58 7.99
CA SER A 583 18.22 35.90 9.38
C SER A 583 16.73 35.98 9.68
N ASP A 584 15.92 36.38 8.69
CA ASP A 584 14.50 36.70 8.88
C ASP A 584 13.63 35.43 8.95
N HIS A 585 14.12 34.30 8.44
CA HIS A 585 13.38 33.04 8.33
C HIS A 585 13.31 32.25 9.66
N LEU A 586 14.22 32.52 10.59
CA LEU A 586 14.33 31.81 11.88
C LEU A 586 13.32 32.26 12.93
N GLN A 587 12.87 33.52 12.87
CA GLN A 587 11.79 34.02 13.74
C GLN A 587 10.46 33.34 13.42
N LEU A 588 10.14 33.17 12.13
CA LEU A 588 8.93 32.47 11.67
C LEU A 588 8.97 30.97 12.02
N GLN A 589 10.13 30.32 11.90
CA GLN A 589 10.28 28.92 12.28
C GLN A 589 10.11 28.68 13.78
N GLN A 590 10.61 29.57 14.64
CA GLN A 590 10.42 29.48 16.10
C GLN A 590 8.95 29.63 16.53
N GLU A 591 8.14 30.41 15.82
CA GLU A 591 6.69 30.52 16.04
C GLU A 591 5.91 29.26 15.57
N THR A 592 6.27 28.65 14.44
CA THR A 592 5.65 27.38 14.00
C THR A 592 6.02 26.18 14.88
N VAL A 593 7.26 26.10 15.35
CA VAL A 593 7.72 24.98 16.20
C VAL A 593 7.10 25.03 17.60
N THR A 594 6.89 26.23 18.15
CA THR A 594 6.18 26.40 19.43
C THR A 594 4.69 26.01 19.32
N ALA A 595 4.02 26.33 18.21
CA ALA A 595 2.64 25.91 17.96
C ALA A 595 2.46 24.38 17.76
N GLU A 596 3.42 23.69 17.16
CA GLU A 596 3.40 22.22 17.04
C GLU A 596 3.76 21.51 18.36
N ALA A 597 4.66 22.10 19.17
CA ALA A 597 5.01 21.57 20.50
C ALA A 597 3.83 21.65 21.48
N GLU A 598 3.03 22.72 21.45
CA GLU A 598 1.83 22.88 22.30
C GLU A 598 0.73 21.86 21.94
N ASN A 599 0.53 21.56 20.65
CA ASN A 599 -0.43 20.54 20.21
C ASN A 599 -0.01 19.10 20.60
N THR A 600 1.30 18.84 20.65
CA THR A 600 1.86 17.54 21.06
C THR A 600 1.80 17.35 22.59
N GLN A 601 1.93 18.44 23.36
CA GLN A 601 1.76 18.41 24.83
C GLN A 601 0.29 18.26 25.25
N LEU A 602 -0.67 18.82 24.52
CA LEU A 602 -2.10 18.63 24.79
C LEU A 602 -2.55 17.16 24.57
N THR A 603 -1.93 16.46 23.62
CA THR A 603 -2.18 15.03 23.37
C THR A 603 -1.48 14.12 24.38
N ALA A 604 -0.29 14.48 24.86
CA ALA A 604 0.41 13.74 25.92
C ALA A 604 -0.23 13.92 27.32
N ASN A 605 -0.71 15.12 27.66
CA ASN A 605 -1.37 15.40 28.93
C ASN A 605 -2.76 14.73 29.04
N ALA A 606 -3.43 14.49 27.91
CA ALA A 606 -4.68 13.72 27.86
C ALA A 606 -4.45 12.21 28.12
N PHE A 607 -3.26 11.68 27.82
CA PHE A 607 -2.86 10.30 28.11
C PHE A 607 -2.47 10.09 29.57
N ALA A 608 -1.81 11.08 30.20
CA ALA A 608 -1.41 11.01 31.60
C ALA A 608 -2.60 11.11 32.58
N ALA A 609 -3.62 11.93 32.26
CA ALA A 609 -4.81 12.11 33.10
C ALA A 609 -5.79 10.92 33.07
N GLY A 610 -5.63 9.97 32.15
CA GLY A 610 -6.46 8.76 32.04
C GLY A 610 -6.07 7.63 33.00
N ASN A 611 -4.82 7.61 33.48
CA ASN A 611 -4.29 6.49 34.27
C ASN A 611 -4.67 6.51 35.75
N THR A 612 -5.14 7.64 36.29
CA THR A 612 -5.53 7.75 37.70
C THR A 612 -6.98 7.34 38.00
N ARG A 613 -7.81 7.03 36.98
CA ARG A 613 -9.18 6.51 37.19
C ARG A 613 -9.35 5.02 36.91
N VAL A 614 -8.33 4.34 36.37
CA VAL A 614 -8.38 2.90 36.08
C VAL A 614 -7.90 2.06 37.27
N ALA A 615 -7.05 2.60 38.14
CA ALA A 615 -6.51 1.88 39.29
C ALA A 615 -7.52 1.66 40.45
N ALA A 616 -8.58 2.48 40.53
CA ALA A 616 -9.58 2.38 41.62
C ALA A 616 -10.74 1.39 41.31
N ALA A 617 -10.89 0.96 40.05
CA ALA A 617 -11.96 0.03 39.65
C ALA A 617 -11.50 -1.44 39.55
N ALA A 618 -10.20 -1.70 39.68
CA ALA A 618 -9.61 -3.03 39.52
C ALA A 618 -9.66 -3.93 40.79
N ALA A 619 -10.17 -3.43 41.91
CA ALA A 619 -10.17 -4.16 43.19
C ALA A 619 -11.49 -4.88 43.53
N ALA A 620 -12.51 -4.86 42.66
CA ALA A 620 -13.82 -5.42 42.96
C ALA A 620 -14.44 -6.18 41.76
N ALA A 621 -13.80 -7.25 41.29
CA ALA A 621 -14.43 -8.30 40.47
C ALA A 621 -13.48 -9.50 40.29
N ALA A 622 -13.38 -10.36 41.30
CA ALA A 622 -12.88 -11.71 41.14
C ALA A 622 -14.05 -12.66 41.39
N GLU A 623 -14.70 -13.16 40.32
CA GLU A 623 -15.40 -14.45 40.24
C GLU A 623 -16.11 -14.65 38.87
N SER A 624 -15.65 -15.65 38.11
CA SER A 624 -16.31 -16.44 37.05
C SER A 624 -16.76 -15.82 35.70
N PRO A 625 -16.83 -16.62 34.59
CA PRO A 625 -16.47 -16.15 33.26
C PRO A 625 -17.63 -16.05 32.24
N VAL A 626 -17.33 -15.35 31.13
CA VAL A 626 -18.10 -15.24 29.88
C VAL A 626 -19.40 -14.42 29.98
N ILE A 627 -19.33 -13.14 29.61
CA ILE A 627 -20.32 -12.37 28.81
C ILE A 627 -19.67 -11.03 28.42
N SER A 628 -19.84 -10.65 27.15
CA SER A 628 -19.23 -9.49 26.50
C SER A 628 -19.76 -8.15 27.02
N VAL A 629 -18.84 -7.18 27.13
CA VAL A 629 -19.03 -5.80 27.62
C VAL A 629 -19.87 -4.92 26.66
N PHE A 630 -20.51 -5.48 25.65
CA PHE A 630 -21.13 -4.72 24.55
C PHE A 630 -22.60 -4.31 24.74
N ALA A 631 -23.28 -4.71 25.82
CA ALA A 631 -24.74 -4.57 25.91
C ALA A 631 -25.29 -3.41 26.77
N ARG A 632 -24.47 -2.47 27.26
CA ARG A 632 -24.95 -1.45 28.23
C ARG A 632 -24.64 0.03 27.97
N MET A 633 -24.19 0.39 26.77
CA MET A 633 -24.13 1.81 26.38
C MET A 633 -24.72 1.97 24.99
N ILE A 634 -25.93 2.55 24.92
CA ILE A 634 -26.50 3.43 23.87
C ILE A 634 -28.03 3.26 23.96
N ASN A 635 -28.64 4.10 24.80
CA ASN A 635 -30.02 4.52 24.60
C ASN A 635 -30.11 5.97 25.05
N VAL A 636 -29.89 6.93 24.14
CA VAL A 636 -30.17 8.35 24.38
C VAL A 636 -30.68 8.96 23.08
N ASN A 637 -32.01 8.95 22.92
CA ASN A 637 -32.73 9.97 22.18
C ASN A 637 -33.21 11.01 23.20
N SER A 638 -32.61 12.20 23.22
CA SER A 638 -33.29 13.37 23.79
C SER A 638 -32.75 14.66 23.17
N VAL A 639 -33.68 15.43 22.63
CA VAL A 639 -33.53 16.80 22.18
C VAL A 639 -33.17 17.68 23.38
N ASN A 640 -31.99 18.30 23.38
CA ASN A 640 -31.78 19.64 23.95
C ASN A 640 -30.40 20.24 23.60
N VAL A 641 -30.43 21.56 23.48
CA VAL A 641 -29.36 22.47 23.08
C VAL A 641 -28.22 22.50 24.10
N GLY A 642 -26.98 22.40 23.63
CA GLY A 642 -25.76 22.82 24.35
C GLY A 642 -24.87 21.68 24.89
N GLY A 643 -23.61 21.64 24.43
CA GLY A 643 -22.50 20.95 25.09
C GLY A 643 -22.11 19.58 24.52
N SER A 644 -21.20 19.57 23.53
CA SER A 644 -20.54 18.34 23.05
C SER A 644 -19.09 18.30 23.56
N SER A 645 -18.80 17.50 24.58
CA SER A 645 -17.42 17.16 24.98
C SER A 645 -17.21 15.67 25.32
N LEU A 646 -18.16 14.80 24.97
CA LEU A 646 -18.01 13.34 25.15
C LEU A 646 -18.06 12.51 23.84
N LEU A 647 -18.45 13.13 22.71
CA LEU A 647 -18.52 12.51 21.38
C LEU A 647 -17.20 12.54 20.60
N GLU A 648 -16.22 13.34 21.04
CA GLU A 648 -14.89 13.45 20.42
C GLU A 648 -14.01 12.21 20.65
N ARG A 649 -14.41 11.30 21.56
CA ARG A 649 -13.62 10.12 21.93
C ARG A 649 -13.90 8.86 21.10
N ILE A 650 -14.89 8.88 20.19
CA ILE A 650 -15.31 7.71 19.38
C ILE A 650 -15.26 8.00 17.86
N GLY A 651 -14.50 9.02 17.42
CA GLY A 651 -14.21 9.20 15.99
C GLY A 651 -15.40 9.68 15.15
N TYR A 652 -16.38 10.33 15.76
CA TYR A 652 -17.41 11.09 15.05
C TYR A 652 -16.88 12.51 14.80
N PHE A 653 -16.20 12.73 13.68
CA PHE A 653 -15.98 14.10 13.20
C PHE A 653 -17.21 14.51 12.39
N PRO A 654 -17.97 15.54 12.81
CA PRO A 654 -18.94 16.18 11.93
C PRO A 654 -18.21 16.66 10.66
N TYR A 655 -18.94 16.76 9.55
CA TYR A 655 -18.49 17.12 8.19
C TYR A 655 -17.77 18.48 8.02
N HIS A 656 -17.23 19.05 9.09
CA HIS A 656 -16.33 20.20 9.14
C HIS A 656 -15.12 19.87 10.03
N SER A 657 -14.30 18.88 9.64
CA SER A 657 -12.97 18.72 10.23
C SER A 657 -12.18 20.01 9.94
N ARG A 658 -11.82 20.71 11.03
CA ARG A 658 -11.04 21.97 11.09
C ARG A 658 -10.26 22.17 9.80
N GLU A 659 -10.72 23.11 8.97
CA GLU A 659 -9.89 23.61 7.88
C GLU A 659 -8.58 24.07 8.53
N ASP A 660 -7.46 23.67 7.93
CA ASP A 660 -6.18 24.30 8.22
C ASP A 660 -6.44 25.81 8.25
N GLY A 661 -6.26 26.47 9.39
CA GLY A 661 -6.69 27.86 9.58
C GLY A 661 -5.76 28.86 8.87
N THR A 662 -4.68 28.36 8.28
CA THR A 662 -3.68 29.16 7.59
C THR A 662 -4.31 29.83 6.35
N PRO A 663 -4.15 31.15 6.18
CA PRO A 663 -4.66 31.82 4.99
C PRO A 663 -4.00 31.27 3.73
N MET A 664 -4.79 31.12 2.65
CA MET A 664 -4.25 30.72 1.34
C MET A 664 -3.48 31.89 0.74
N GLN A 665 -2.35 31.61 0.09
CA GLN A 665 -1.63 32.63 -0.67
C GLN A 665 -2.52 33.16 -1.81
N LEU A 666 -2.55 34.48 -1.96
CA LEU A 666 -3.35 35.18 -2.97
C LEU A 666 -2.53 35.45 -4.23
N GLY A 667 -3.19 35.45 -5.39
CA GLY A 667 -2.55 35.67 -6.68
C GLY A 667 -1.68 34.51 -7.20
N PRO A 668 -1.05 34.70 -8.38
CA PRO A 668 -0.15 33.72 -8.99
C PRO A 668 1.05 33.39 -8.11
N GLN A 669 1.34 32.09 -7.95
CA GLN A 669 2.57 31.62 -7.31
C GLN A 669 3.70 31.49 -8.34
N ASP A 670 4.95 31.42 -7.87
CA ASP A 670 6.06 31.01 -8.72
C ASP A 670 5.78 29.63 -9.35
N SER A 671 5.86 29.56 -10.68
CA SER A 671 5.50 28.34 -11.41
C SER A 671 6.40 27.16 -11.05
N ALA A 672 7.71 27.39 -10.82
CA ALA A 672 8.61 26.30 -10.48
C ALA A 672 8.31 25.77 -9.07
N MET A 673 8.16 26.65 -8.08
CA MET A 673 7.87 26.27 -6.70
C MET A 673 6.53 25.54 -6.54
N SER A 674 5.47 26.06 -7.17
CA SER A 674 4.13 25.45 -7.10
C SER A 674 4.07 24.08 -7.80
N LEU A 675 4.83 23.89 -8.89
CA LEU A 675 4.96 22.58 -9.53
C LEU A 675 5.82 21.62 -8.71
N ILE A 676 6.89 22.09 -8.05
CA ILE A 676 7.68 21.26 -7.12
C ILE A 676 6.81 20.79 -5.95
N GLU A 677 5.93 21.64 -5.41
CA GLU A 677 4.95 21.25 -4.39
C GLU A 677 3.99 20.16 -4.91
N LEU A 678 3.56 20.26 -6.17
CA LEU A 678 2.77 19.20 -6.82
C LEU A 678 3.56 17.89 -6.92
N LEU A 679 4.82 17.96 -7.35
CA LEU A 679 5.69 16.79 -7.50
C LEU A 679 5.93 16.09 -6.16
N ASP A 680 6.24 16.83 -5.10
CA ASP A 680 6.39 16.29 -3.74
C ASP A 680 5.10 15.60 -3.29
N GLY A 681 3.94 16.26 -3.50
CA GLY A 681 2.63 15.66 -3.22
C GLY A 681 2.37 14.37 -4.01
N ILE A 682 2.83 14.27 -5.26
CA ILE A 682 2.72 13.06 -6.10
C ILE A 682 3.64 11.95 -5.57
N ILE A 683 4.87 12.26 -5.16
CA ILE A 683 5.82 11.29 -4.57
C ILE A 683 5.24 10.75 -3.26
N LEU A 684 4.74 11.64 -2.40
CA LEU A 684 4.11 11.26 -1.14
C LEU A 684 2.83 10.43 -1.38
N PHE A 685 2.04 10.77 -2.40
CA PHE A 685 0.86 9.99 -2.78
C PHE A 685 1.23 8.58 -3.29
N TYR A 686 2.35 8.45 -4.00
CA TYR A 686 2.88 7.16 -4.40
C TYR A 686 3.24 6.30 -3.18
N HIS A 687 4.02 6.88 -2.26
CA HIS A 687 4.40 6.25 -1.01
C HIS A 687 3.18 5.79 -0.19
N ALA A 688 2.21 6.70 -0.01
CA ALA A 688 1.06 6.48 0.84
C ALA A 688 0.09 5.42 0.30
N ALA A 689 -0.13 5.42 -1.02
CA ALA A 689 -1.27 4.72 -1.59
C ALA A 689 -0.98 3.99 -2.92
N ALA A 690 -0.27 4.60 -3.88
CA ALA A 690 -0.14 4.01 -5.22
C ALA A 690 0.70 2.71 -5.23
N LYS A 691 1.76 2.64 -4.43
CA LYS A 691 2.62 1.43 -4.34
C LYS A 691 1.85 0.17 -3.95
N LYS A 692 0.87 0.29 -3.04
CA LYS A 692 0.01 -0.82 -2.61
C LYS A 692 -0.84 -1.36 -3.76
N GLN A 693 -1.18 -0.54 -4.78
CA GLN A 693 -1.89 -1.03 -5.97
C GLN A 693 -1.03 -1.86 -6.87
N ILE A 694 0.17 -1.39 -7.13
CA ILE A 694 1.09 -2.07 -8.03
C ILE A 694 1.36 -3.50 -7.51
N ALA A 695 1.56 -3.65 -6.19
CA ALA A 695 1.64 -4.96 -5.55
C ALA A 695 0.35 -5.81 -5.70
N LYS A 696 -0.85 -5.22 -5.49
CA LYS A 696 -2.13 -5.95 -5.63
C LYS A 696 -2.44 -6.38 -7.05
N VAL A 697 -2.05 -5.58 -8.04
CA VAL A 697 -2.22 -5.93 -9.46
C VAL A 697 -1.24 -7.03 -9.85
N ALA A 698 -0.02 -7.03 -9.29
CA ALA A 698 0.93 -8.14 -9.45
C ALA A 698 0.38 -9.47 -8.90
N ASN A 699 -0.42 -9.44 -7.83
CA ASN A 699 -1.07 -10.63 -7.29
C ASN A 699 -1.96 -11.37 -8.33
N ILE A 700 -2.52 -10.68 -9.34
CA ILE A 700 -3.26 -11.35 -10.43
C ILE A 700 -2.33 -12.30 -11.19
N ARG A 701 -1.10 -11.85 -11.51
CA ARG A 701 -0.08 -12.68 -12.17
C ARG A 701 0.35 -13.83 -11.26
N ASP A 702 0.51 -13.57 -9.97
CA ASP A 702 0.95 -14.60 -9.02
C ASP A 702 -0.12 -15.69 -8.87
N VAL A 703 -1.40 -15.31 -8.77
CA VAL A 703 -2.56 -16.22 -8.79
C VAL A 703 -2.66 -16.99 -10.12
N MET A 704 -2.41 -16.34 -11.26
CA MET A 704 -2.32 -17.05 -12.55
C MET A 704 -1.21 -18.11 -12.53
N SER A 705 -0.05 -17.78 -11.98
CA SER A 705 1.09 -18.71 -11.85
C SER A 705 0.75 -19.88 -10.94
N GLU A 706 0.04 -19.65 -9.83
CA GLU A 706 -0.48 -20.70 -8.96
C GLU A 706 -1.42 -21.64 -9.71
N TYR A 707 -2.36 -21.12 -10.52
CA TYR A 707 -3.24 -21.95 -11.34
C TYR A 707 -2.47 -22.76 -12.38
N ILE A 708 -1.44 -22.18 -13.03
CA ILE A 708 -0.60 -22.89 -14.01
C ILE A 708 0.13 -24.07 -13.34
N ILE A 709 0.72 -23.83 -12.16
CA ILE A 709 1.41 -24.87 -11.38
C ILE A 709 0.41 -25.96 -10.96
N ALA A 710 -0.75 -25.57 -10.44
CA ALA A 710 -1.79 -26.51 -10.02
C ALA A 710 -2.31 -27.37 -11.19
N ILE A 711 -2.47 -26.79 -12.39
CA ILE A 711 -2.84 -27.53 -13.60
C ILE A 711 -1.75 -28.53 -13.97
N SER A 712 -0.49 -28.12 -13.97
CA SER A 712 0.66 -28.99 -14.28
C SER A 712 0.75 -30.17 -13.30
N GLU A 713 0.64 -29.91 -12.00
CA GLU A 713 0.66 -30.95 -10.97
C GLU A 713 -0.54 -31.90 -11.10
N THR A 714 -1.72 -31.37 -11.37
CA THR A 714 -2.94 -32.19 -11.56
C THR A 714 -2.83 -33.06 -12.81
N LYS A 715 -2.21 -32.57 -13.90
CA LYS A 715 -1.90 -33.35 -15.10
C LYS A 715 -0.91 -34.48 -14.80
N ASN A 716 0.15 -34.20 -14.05
CA ASN A 716 1.11 -35.23 -13.62
C ASN A 716 0.44 -36.33 -12.78
N ARG A 717 -0.44 -35.95 -11.85
CA ARG A 717 -1.25 -36.91 -11.08
C ARG A 717 -2.20 -37.71 -11.97
N LEU A 718 -2.83 -37.07 -12.95
CA LEU A 718 -3.69 -37.75 -13.92
C LEU A 718 -2.91 -38.80 -14.71
N ASP A 719 -1.70 -38.50 -15.16
CA ASP A 719 -0.86 -39.44 -15.91
C ASP A 719 -0.39 -40.63 -15.05
N LEU A 720 -0.17 -40.43 -13.75
CA LEU A 720 0.10 -41.53 -12.81
C LEU A 720 -1.12 -42.46 -12.66
N VAL A 721 -2.32 -41.89 -12.54
CA VAL A 721 -3.57 -42.66 -12.33
C VAL A 721 -4.04 -43.36 -13.62
N LYS A 722 -3.69 -42.86 -14.81
CA LYS A 722 -3.97 -43.53 -16.10
C LYS A 722 -3.34 -44.92 -16.21
N ASN A 723 -2.30 -45.20 -15.41
CA ASN A 723 -1.64 -46.51 -15.42
C ASN A 723 -2.43 -47.60 -14.68
N PHE A 724 -3.55 -47.26 -14.02
CA PHE A 724 -4.40 -48.17 -13.26
C PHE A 724 -5.81 -48.26 -13.85
N ASN A 725 -6.36 -49.46 -13.99
CA ASN A 725 -7.64 -49.75 -14.69
C ASN A 725 -8.81 -50.09 -13.75
N ASP A 726 -8.75 -49.75 -12.47
CA ASP A 726 -9.81 -50.01 -11.48
C ASP A 726 -10.90 -48.92 -11.47
N ARG A 727 -12.09 -49.26 -10.95
CA ARG A 727 -13.28 -48.39 -10.93
C ARG A 727 -13.07 -47.12 -10.10
N ILE A 728 -12.25 -47.19 -9.04
CA ILE A 728 -11.91 -46.05 -8.18
C ILE A 728 -10.96 -45.10 -8.92
N SER A 729 -9.97 -45.63 -9.64
CA SER A 729 -9.11 -44.83 -10.52
C SER A 729 -9.88 -44.11 -11.63
N GLN A 730 -10.93 -44.70 -12.20
CA GLN A 730 -11.79 -44.03 -13.19
C GLN A 730 -12.56 -42.83 -12.58
N ASP A 731 -13.12 -43.00 -11.38
CA ASP A 731 -13.79 -41.91 -10.66
C ASP A 731 -12.82 -40.78 -10.31
N ILE A 732 -11.59 -41.13 -9.90
CA ILE A 732 -10.50 -40.17 -9.63
C ILE A 732 -10.11 -39.43 -10.92
N GLN A 733 -9.97 -40.11 -12.05
CA GLN A 733 -9.68 -39.49 -13.35
C GLN A 733 -10.75 -38.47 -13.74
N LEU A 734 -12.05 -38.80 -13.58
CA LEU A 734 -13.14 -37.88 -13.87
C LEU A 734 -13.11 -36.63 -12.98
N GLN A 735 -12.79 -36.78 -11.69
CA GLN A 735 -12.66 -35.64 -10.78
C GLN A 735 -11.44 -34.77 -11.08
N LEU A 736 -10.30 -35.37 -11.44
CA LEU A 736 -9.10 -34.65 -11.85
C LEU A 736 -9.33 -33.85 -13.16
N LEU A 737 -10.01 -34.44 -14.14
CA LEU A 737 -10.39 -33.73 -15.38
C LEU A 737 -11.31 -32.54 -15.10
N LYS A 738 -12.35 -32.71 -14.27
CA LYS A 738 -13.21 -31.61 -13.83
C LYS A 738 -12.42 -30.51 -13.12
N THR A 739 -11.46 -30.89 -12.28
CA THR A 739 -10.59 -29.95 -11.57
C THR A 739 -9.72 -29.14 -12.54
N ILE A 740 -9.14 -29.80 -13.54
CA ILE A 740 -8.37 -29.15 -14.62
C ILE A 740 -9.26 -28.18 -15.41
N GLU A 741 -10.48 -28.57 -15.75
CA GLU A 741 -11.44 -27.69 -16.46
C GLU A 741 -11.78 -26.43 -15.64
N ILE A 742 -12.02 -26.58 -14.33
CA ILE A 742 -12.29 -25.44 -13.44
C ILE A 742 -11.08 -24.51 -13.37
N PHE A 743 -9.87 -25.03 -13.18
CA PHE A 743 -8.66 -24.22 -13.15
C PHE A 743 -8.38 -23.54 -14.49
N ASN A 744 -8.59 -24.21 -15.62
CA ASN A 744 -8.45 -23.60 -16.95
C ASN A 744 -9.45 -22.46 -17.16
N LYS A 745 -10.71 -22.64 -16.72
CA LYS A 745 -11.72 -21.57 -16.79
C LYS A 745 -11.29 -20.35 -15.96
N LYS A 746 -10.83 -20.58 -14.73
CA LYS A 746 -10.35 -19.51 -13.85
C LYS A 746 -9.10 -18.81 -14.39
N LEU A 747 -8.14 -19.56 -14.90
CA LEU A 747 -6.95 -19.03 -15.55
C LEU A 747 -7.30 -18.18 -16.78
N THR A 748 -8.27 -18.63 -17.58
CA THR A 748 -8.77 -17.90 -18.75
C THR A 748 -9.40 -16.56 -18.35
N GLU A 749 -10.26 -16.55 -17.33
CA GLU A 749 -10.85 -15.31 -16.78
C GLU A 749 -9.74 -14.35 -16.30
N GLN A 750 -8.76 -14.83 -15.53
CA GLN A 750 -7.64 -14.00 -15.05
C GLN A 750 -6.75 -13.49 -16.18
N ALA A 751 -6.49 -14.31 -17.22
CA ALA A 751 -5.71 -13.91 -18.38
C ALA A 751 -6.38 -12.73 -19.13
N ARG A 752 -7.71 -12.73 -19.26
CA ARG A 752 -8.42 -11.60 -19.87
C ARG A 752 -8.33 -10.33 -19.04
N HIS A 753 -8.52 -10.42 -17.72
CA HIS A 753 -8.31 -9.28 -16.84
C HIS A 753 -6.86 -8.76 -16.89
N MET A 754 -5.89 -9.66 -16.97
CA MET A 754 -4.50 -9.30 -17.17
C MET A 754 -4.28 -8.57 -18.50
N ALA A 755 -5.02 -8.87 -19.56
CA ALA A 755 -4.94 -8.11 -20.83
C ALA A 755 -5.32 -6.63 -20.63
N TRP A 756 -6.41 -6.37 -19.91
CA TRP A 756 -6.82 -5.01 -19.55
C TRP A 756 -5.77 -4.32 -18.69
N VAL A 757 -5.23 -5.02 -17.68
CA VAL A 757 -4.16 -4.50 -16.81
C VAL A 757 -2.91 -4.14 -17.62
N ARG A 758 -2.48 -5.01 -18.54
CA ARG A 758 -1.33 -4.78 -19.43
C ARG A 758 -1.54 -3.55 -20.32
N ALA A 759 -2.76 -3.35 -20.82
CA ALA A 759 -3.09 -2.23 -21.69
C ALA A 759 -3.18 -0.88 -20.92
N VAL A 760 -3.86 -0.86 -19.78
CA VAL A 760 -4.24 0.40 -19.08
C VAL A 760 -3.28 0.77 -17.95
N VAL A 761 -2.70 -0.22 -17.26
CA VAL A 761 -1.90 -0.02 -16.05
C VAL A 761 -0.40 -0.25 -16.30
N TYR A 762 -0.03 -1.35 -16.97
CA TYR A 762 1.37 -1.77 -17.19
C TYR A 762 1.85 -1.57 -18.64
N SER A 763 1.26 -0.63 -19.36
CA SER A 763 1.76 -0.32 -20.69
C SER A 763 3.15 0.31 -20.62
N GLU A 764 3.91 0.13 -21.69
CA GLU A 764 5.30 0.60 -21.80
C GLU A 764 5.46 2.08 -21.40
N GLU A 765 4.51 2.93 -21.81
CA GLU A 765 4.49 4.35 -21.47
C GLU A 765 4.36 4.58 -19.95
N LYS A 766 3.52 3.80 -19.25
CA LYS A 766 3.36 3.92 -17.78
C LYS A 766 4.62 3.45 -17.06
N GLN A 767 5.26 2.39 -17.57
CA GLN A 767 6.53 1.91 -17.05
C GLN A 767 7.65 2.95 -17.22
N GLN A 768 7.75 3.59 -18.40
CA GLN A 768 8.69 4.69 -18.64
C GLN A 768 8.45 5.89 -17.70
N ARG A 769 7.19 6.18 -17.35
CA ARG A 769 6.86 7.24 -16.37
C ARG A 769 7.35 6.92 -14.95
N LEU A 770 7.29 5.65 -14.53
CA LEU A 770 7.83 5.23 -13.23
C LEU A 770 9.36 5.26 -13.22
N VAL A 771 9.99 4.88 -14.33
CA VAL A 771 11.45 5.01 -14.52
C VAL A 771 11.87 6.48 -14.49
N TRP A 772 11.09 7.36 -15.13
CA TRP A 772 11.32 8.81 -15.03
C TRP A 772 11.21 9.30 -13.59
N LEU A 773 10.17 8.88 -12.84
CA LEU A 773 10.02 9.27 -11.44
C LEU A 773 11.18 8.76 -10.58
N LEU A 774 11.62 7.52 -10.81
CA LEU A 774 12.79 6.94 -10.14
C LEU A 774 14.04 7.79 -10.38
N LYS A 775 14.28 8.24 -11.62
CA LYS A 775 15.38 9.14 -11.97
C LYS A 775 15.27 10.50 -11.27
N THR A 776 14.08 11.09 -11.23
CA THR A 776 13.81 12.37 -10.53
C THR A 776 14.08 12.26 -9.04
N ILE A 777 13.72 11.15 -8.40
CA ILE A 777 13.97 10.91 -6.97
C ILE A 777 15.46 10.71 -6.71
N LEU A 778 16.15 9.89 -7.53
CA LEU A 778 17.59 9.72 -7.43
C LEU A 778 18.34 11.06 -7.58
N THR A 779 17.98 11.82 -8.60
CA THR A 779 18.50 13.17 -8.83
C THR A 779 18.25 14.05 -7.61
N THR A 780 17.04 14.06 -7.05
CA THR A 780 16.73 14.83 -5.83
C THR A 780 17.64 14.44 -4.66
N LEU A 781 17.86 13.15 -4.44
CA LEU A 781 18.70 12.64 -3.35
C LEU A 781 20.19 12.96 -3.55
N GLU A 782 20.72 12.85 -4.76
CA GLU A 782 22.10 13.22 -5.10
C GLU A 782 22.36 14.71 -4.85
N LYS A 783 21.50 15.59 -5.37
CA LYS A 783 21.68 17.04 -5.23
C LYS A 783 21.47 17.46 -3.78
N ALA A 784 20.56 16.80 -3.04
CA ALA A 784 20.45 17.02 -1.59
C ALA A 784 21.68 16.54 -0.82
N SER A 785 22.31 15.43 -1.24
CA SER A 785 23.54 14.89 -0.65
C SER A 785 24.73 15.85 -0.79
N GLU A 786 24.80 16.61 -1.89
CA GLU A 786 25.82 17.65 -2.12
C GLU A 786 25.73 18.83 -1.14
N ASN A 787 24.57 19.08 -0.52
CA ASN A 787 24.34 20.20 0.41
C ASN A 787 24.83 19.94 1.85
N GLY A 788 25.87 19.10 2.02
CA GLY A 788 26.50 18.86 3.33
C GLY A 788 25.53 18.30 4.39
N ASN A 789 25.48 18.92 5.57
CA ASN A 789 24.63 18.47 6.69
C ASN A 789 23.14 18.58 6.40
N LEU A 790 22.73 19.47 5.50
CA LEU A 790 21.32 19.72 5.17
C LEU A 790 20.65 18.52 4.47
N PHE A 791 21.44 17.57 3.97
CA PHE A 791 20.93 16.27 3.53
C PHE A 791 20.07 15.59 4.62
N SER A 792 20.42 15.79 5.90
CA SER A 792 19.68 15.27 7.07
C SER A 792 18.21 15.67 7.12
N PHE A 793 17.81 16.75 6.44
CA PHE A 793 16.43 17.28 6.42
C PHE A 793 15.52 16.63 5.38
N VAL A 794 16.07 15.82 4.47
CA VAL A 794 15.26 15.11 3.47
C VAL A 794 14.23 14.22 4.19
N PRO A 795 12.95 14.24 3.80
CA PRO A 795 11.94 13.36 4.38
C PRO A 795 12.27 11.88 4.15
N GLU A 796 12.03 11.02 5.16
CA GLU A 796 12.39 9.59 5.09
C GLU A 796 11.78 8.85 3.88
N PHE A 797 10.56 9.25 3.48
CA PHE A 797 9.84 8.58 2.40
C PHE A 797 10.52 8.69 1.03
N TYR A 798 11.43 9.65 0.80
CA TYR A 798 12.15 9.73 -0.48
C TYR A 798 13.05 8.51 -0.71
N LEU A 799 13.73 8.03 0.34
CA LEU A 799 14.54 6.81 0.29
C LEU A 799 13.65 5.56 0.14
N GLU A 800 12.52 5.54 0.83
CA GLU A 800 11.55 4.45 0.74
C GLU A 800 10.94 4.36 -0.66
N VAL A 801 10.59 5.49 -1.28
CA VAL A 801 10.05 5.50 -2.65
C VAL A 801 11.10 5.07 -3.67
N LEU A 802 12.38 5.46 -3.50
CA LEU A 802 13.47 4.97 -4.34
C LEU A 802 13.51 3.43 -4.33
N ALA A 803 13.53 2.83 -3.13
CA ALA A 803 13.52 1.38 -2.95
C ALA A 803 12.25 0.71 -3.49
N ASP A 804 11.08 1.29 -3.20
CA ASP A 804 9.77 0.78 -3.59
C ASP A 804 9.57 0.79 -5.11
N LEU A 805 10.05 1.82 -5.80
CA LEU A 805 9.99 1.92 -7.27
C LEU A 805 10.89 0.87 -7.92
N LEU A 806 12.11 0.68 -7.40
CA LEU A 806 13.02 -0.39 -7.86
C LEU A 806 12.40 -1.77 -7.69
N ASN A 807 11.87 -2.05 -6.50
CA ASN A 807 11.20 -3.31 -6.20
C ASN A 807 9.95 -3.50 -7.09
N SER A 808 9.17 -2.44 -7.32
CA SER A 808 7.96 -2.51 -8.14
C SER A 808 8.25 -2.73 -9.62
N LEU A 809 9.28 -2.08 -10.18
CA LEU A 809 9.72 -2.30 -11.55
C LEU A 809 10.24 -3.74 -11.75
N LYS A 810 10.92 -4.29 -10.74
CA LYS A 810 11.46 -5.66 -10.77
C LYS A 810 10.39 -6.74 -10.59
N ASN A 811 9.58 -6.62 -9.54
CA ASN A 811 8.73 -7.71 -9.06
C ASN A 811 7.25 -7.53 -9.41
N HIS A 812 6.75 -6.32 -9.60
CA HIS A 812 5.30 -6.08 -9.74
C HIS A 812 4.83 -5.76 -11.16
N ILE A 813 5.67 -5.05 -11.94
CA ILE A 813 5.31 -4.58 -13.28
C ILE A 813 5.75 -5.57 -14.36
N HIS A 814 6.67 -6.48 -14.04
CA HIS A 814 7.13 -7.53 -14.96
C HIS A 814 6.02 -8.56 -15.23
N PRO A 815 5.28 -8.40 -16.35
CA PRO A 815 5.41 -9.29 -17.50
C PRO A 815 5.10 -8.65 -18.90
N THR A 816 5.12 -7.32 -19.07
CA THR A 816 4.88 -6.64 -20.38
C THR A 816 6.16 -6.30 -21.14
N VAL A 817 7.16 -5.72 -20.48
CA VAL A 817 8.49 -5.44 -21.05
C VAL A 817 9.57 -5.85 -20.05
N PRO A 818 10.51 -6.74 -20.44
CA PRO A 818 11.67 -7.07 -19.60
C PRO A 818 12.46 -5.82 -19.23
N MET A 819 12.96 -5.75 -18.00
CA MET A 819 13.74 -4.60 -17.49
C MET A 819 14.91 -4.23 -18.40
N ASP A 820 15.52 -5.24 -19.02
CA ASP A 820 16.72 -5.15 -19.86
C ASP A 820 16.47 -4.36 -21.16
N ARG A 821 15.20 -4.19 -21.54
CA ARG A 821 14.78 -3.50 -22.77
C ARG A 821 14.37 -2.05 -22.54
N ILE A 822 14.36 -1.58 -21.30
CA ILE A 822 14.06 -0.19 -20.98
C ILE A 822 15.30 0.66 -21.31
N ALA A 823 15.14 1.65 -22.18
CA ALA A 823 16.22 2.55 -22.56
C ALA A 823 16.76 3.34 -21.34
N GLY A 824 18.08 3.40 -21.18
CA GLY A 824 18.74 4.15 -20.10
C GLY A 824 18.66 3.50 -18.70
N PHE A 825 18.08 2.29 -18.59
CA PHE A 825 17.84 1.67 -17.29
C PHE A 825 19.10 1.05 -16.68
N LYS A 826 20.03 0.55 -17.50
CA LYS A 826 21.32 0.03 -17.02
C LYS A 826 22.16 1.15 -16.39
N GLU A 827 22.24 2.29 -17.07
CA GLU A 827 22.92 3.50 -16.60
C GLU A 827 22.28 3.99 -15.29
N MET A 828 20.95 3.98 -15.20
CA MET A 828 20.23 4.31 -13.97
C MET A 828 20.55 3.34 -12.81
N LEU A 829 20.63 2.03 -13.07
CA LEU A 829 21.05 1.07 -12.04
C LEU A 829 22.48 1.36 -11.55
N GLN A 830 23.37 1.82 -12.42
CA GLN A 830 24.73 2.20 -12.04
C GLN A 830 24.73 3.47 -11.17
N GLU A 831 23.95 4.49 -11.54
CA GLU A 831 23.78 5.72 -10.73
C GLU A 831 23.23 5.38 -9.33
N ILE A 832 22.22 4.50 -9.26
CA ILE A 832 21.65 4.04 -7.98
C ILE A 832 22.66 3.23 -7.18
N ALA A 833 23.41 2.32 -7.83
CA ALA A 833 24.44 1.53 -7.17
C ALA A 833 25.55 2.41 -6.59
N GLN A 834 25.95 3.45 -7.31
CA GLN A 834 26.89 4.48 -6.85
C GLN A 834 26.36 5.18 -5.60
N PHE A 835 25.10 5.68 -5.64
CA PHE A 835 24.44 6.29 -4.48
C PHE A 835 24.38 5.35 -3.27
N LEU A 836 24.00 4.08 -3.47
CA LEU A 836 23.95 3.09 -2.38
C LEU A 836 25.33 2.85 -1.75
N CYS A 837 26.39 2.72 -2.56
CA CYS A 837 27.75 2.53 -2.06
C CYS A 837 28.23 3.72 -1.22
N ASP A 838 27.90 4.94 -1.66
CA ASP A 838 28.36 6.15 -0.99
C ASP A 838 27.61 6.44 0.32
N HIS A 839 26.32 6.08 0.39
CA HIS A 839 25.40 6.45 1.47
C HIS A 839 24.96 5.33 2.43
N PHE A 840 25.30 4.06 2.16
CA PHE A 840 24.90 2.88 2.97
C PHE A 840 25.19 2.98 4.49
N GLN A 841 26.24 3.71 4.88
CA GLN A 841 26.56 4.02 6.28
C GLN A 841 26.94 5.51 6.41
N ASP A 842 26.19 6.39 5.72
CA ASP A 842 26.34 7.83 5.88
C ASP A 842 25.92 8.23 7.30
N THR A 843 26.77 8.98 8.00
CA THR A 843 26.52 9.42 9.38
C THR A 843 25.38 10.44 9.47
N ARG A 844 25.07 11.12 8.36
CA ARG A 844 23.95 12.08 8.26
C ARG A 844 22.59 11.37 8.26
N ILE A 845 22.56 10.07 7.93
CA ILE A 845 21.35 9.25 8.00
C ILE A 845 21.33 8.60 9.39
N VAL A 846 20.39 9.03 10.23
CA VAL A 846 20.23 8.55 11.61
C VAL A 846 18.99 7.67 11.75
N ASN A 847 17.91 8.00 11.03
CA ASN A 847 16.63 7.30 11.07
C ASN A 847 16.82 5.79 10.76
N ALA A 848 16.29 4.93 11.64
CA ALA A 848 16.45 3.49 11.56
C ALA A 848 15.76 2.88 10.32
N ASN A 849 14.53 3.30 10.01
CA ASN A 849 13.78 2.83 8.83
C ASN A 849 14.52 3.17 7.53
N SER A 850 15.09 4.38 7.46
CA SER A 850 15.88 4.83 6.31
C SER A 850 17.16 3.99 6.13
N LYS A 851 17.85 3.66 7.23
CA LYS A 851 19.02 2.74 7.20
C LYS A 851 18.62 1.35 6.74
N ASP A 852 17.55 0.80 7.30
CA ASP A 852 17.06 -0.54 6.95
C ASP A 852 16.68 -0.59 5.46
N THR A 853 16.00 0.45 4.95
CA THR A 853 15.64 0.60 3.54
C THR A 853 16.87 0.57 2.62
N LEU A 854 17.92 1.33 2.95
CA LEU A 854 19.16 1.34 2.17
C LEU A 854 19.86 -0.02 2.16
N ILE A 855 19.96 -0.66 3.33
CA ILE A 855 20.61 -1.96 3.46
C ILE A 855 19.83 -3.04 2.69
N LEU A 856 18.49 -3.05 2.81
CA LEU A 856 17.63 -4.00 2.08
C LEU A 856 17.70 -3.78 0.56
N THR A 857 17.73 -2.53 0.12
CA THR A 857 17.89 -2.19 -1.30
C THR A 857 19.24 -2.69 -1.83
N LEU A 858 20.31 -2.46 -1.08
CA LEU A 858 21.65 -2.95 -1.42
C LEU A 858 21.71 -4.50 -1.45
N ALA A 859 21.06 -5.18 -0.49
CA ALA A 859 20.92 -6.63 -0.51
C ALA A 859 20.16 -7.13 -1.75
N GLY A 860 19.13 -6.38 -2.18
CA GLY A 860 18.41 -6.63 -3.42
C GLY A 860 19.31 -6.51 -4.66
N PHE A 861 20.26 -5.58 -4.66
CA PHE A 861 21.26 -5.43 -5.73
C PHE A 861 22.24 -6.60 -5.79
N ALA A 862 22.71 -7.08 -4.63
CA ALA A 862 23.60 -8.22 -4.53
C ALA A 862 22.95 -9.58 -4.89
N SER A 863 21.61 -9.62 -4.97
CA SER A 863 20.84 -10.87 -5.15
C SER A 863 20.37 -11.13 -6.59
N ASN A 864 20.79 -10.32 -7.58
CA ASN A 864 20.42 -10.52 -8.98
C ASN A 864 21.59 -10.12 -9.90
N SER A 865 21.85 -10.93 -10.93
CA SER A 865 22.98 -10.75 -11.85
C SER A 865 23.08 -9.34 -12.42
N MET A 866 21.98 -8.77 -12.93
CA MET A 866 22.03 -7.46 -13.58
C MET A 866 22.31 -6.30 -12.62
N THR A 867 21.72 -6.34 -11.43
CA THR A 867 21.94 -5.32 -10.42
C THR A 867 23.30 -5.47 -9.75
N LEU A 868 23.83 -6.70 -9.70
CA LEU A 868 25.19 -6.99 -9.24
C LEU A 868 26.22 -6.46 -10.24
N GLU A 869 26.02 -6.67 -11.54
CA GLU A 869 26.86 -6.08 -12.60
C GLU A 869 26.91 -4.55 -12.48
N ALA A 870 25.77 -3.90 -12.21
CA ALA A 870 25.73 -2.47 -11.95
C ALA A 870 26.58 -2.08 -10.72
N LEU A 871 26.47 -2.84 -9.62
CA LEU A 871 27.26 -2.64 -8.40
C LEU A 871 28.77 -2.86 -8.63
N GLU A 872 29.15 -3.80 -9.47
CA GLU A 872 30.54 -4.07 -9.84
C GLU A 872 31.15 -2.97 -10.73
N SER A 873 30.32 -2.30 -11.53
CA SER A 873 30.75 -1.21 -12.42
C SER A 873 30.95 0.15 -11.76
N VAL A 874 30.58 0.29 -10.48
CA VAL A 874 30.79 1.49 -9.64
C VAL A 874 32.29 1.79 -9.47
N SER A 875 32.64 3.04 -9.18
CA SER A 875 34.02 3.45 -8.91
C SER A 875 34.68 2.56 -7.84
N ARG A 876 35.99 2.31 -7.97
CA ARG A 876 36.72 1.44 -7.03
C ARG A 876 36.67 2.00 -5.60
N ASP A 877 36.77 3.32 -5.44
CA ASP A 877 36.81 3.97 -4.13
C ASP A 877 35.49 3.77 -3.37
N SER A 878 34.36 3.95 -4.05
CA SER A 878 33.03 3.72 -3.46
C SER A 878 32.80 2.24 -3.13
N ARG A 879 33.23 1.31 -3.99
CA ARG A 879 33.17 -0.13 -3.71
C ARG A 879 34.01 -0.51 -2.48
N MET A 880 35.22 0.02 -2.36
CA MET A 880 36.10 -0.22 -1.20
C MET A 880 35.53 0.39 0.08
N LYS A 881 34.94 1.59 0.01
CA LYS A 881 34.23 2.23 1.13
C LYS A 881 33.06 1.37 1.62
N MET A 882 32.25 0.85 0.70
CA MET A 882 31.13 -0.04 1.01
C MET A 882 31.62 -1.32 1.71
N VAL A 883 32.62 -2.01 1.17
CA VAL A 883 33.18 -3.24 1.76
C VAL A 883 33.77 -2.98 3.14
N SER A 884 34.51 -1.89 3.32
CA SER A 884 35.05 -1.50 4.62
C SER A 884 33.95 -1.27 5.67
N ASN A 885 32.81 -0.75 5.25
CA ASN A 885 31.65 -0.55 6.13
C ASN A 885 30.87 -1.85 6.39
N LEU A 886 30.86 -2.81 5.46
CA LEU A 886 30.27 -4.15 5.67
C LEU A 886 31.06 -4.98 6.69
N LEU A 887 32.38 -4.80 6.73
CA LEU A 887 33.31 -5.53 7.60
C LEU A 887 33.59 -4.83 8.94
N ARG A 888 32.77 -3.85 9.36
CA ARG A 888 32.84 -3.29 10.72
C ARG A 888 32.28 -4.28 11.75
N SER A 889 32.74 -4.19 13.00
CA SER A 889 32.23 -5.01 14.10
C SER A 889 30.70 -4.88 14.26
N TYR A 890 30.04 -5.94 14.73
CA TYR A 890 28.58 -5.96 14.89
C TYR A 890 28.08 -5.33 16.19
N GLU A 891 28.99 -4.79 17.01
CA GLU A 891 28.63 -4.14 18.28
C GLU A 891 27.77 -2.90 18.01
N ASN A 892 26.57 -2.85 18.59
CA ASN A 892 25.60 -1.75 18.45
C ASN A 892 25.02 -1.55 17.02
N ARG A 893 25.04 -2.58 16.17
CA ARG A 893 24.51 -2.52 14.79
C ARG A 893 23.60 -3.71 14.46
N ALA A 894 22.53 -3.45 13.69
CA ALA A 894 21.78 -4.50 13.01
C ALA A 894 22.67 -5.18 11.95
N TRP A 895 23.18 -6.38 12.28
CA TRP A 895 24.22 -7.06 11.50
C TRP A 895 23.68 -8.07 10.49
N ALA A 896 22.49 -8.63 10.74
CA ALA A 896 21.93 -9.72 9.94
C ALA A 896 21.93 -9.36 8.46
N GLN A 897 21.38 -8.20 8.09
CA GLN A 897 21.24 -7.76 6.70
C GLN A 897 22.59 -7.50 6.01
N SER A 898 23.60 -7.02 6.75
CA SER A 898 24.97 -6.88 6.22
C SER A 898 25.61 -8.24 5.97
N ASN A 899 25.38 -9.20 6.88
CA ASN A 899 25.84 -10.58 6.72
C ASN A 899 25.19 -11.24 5.50
N TRP A 900 23.90 -11.00 5.26
CA TRP A 900 23.21 -11.48 4.06
C TRP A 900 23.87 -11.02 2.76
N ILE A 901 24.29 -9.76 2.67
CA ILE A 901 25.00 -9.24 1.49
C ILE A 901 26.30 -10.03 1.24
N LEU A 902 27.07 -10.29 2.30
CA LEU A 902 28.31 -11.07 2.21
C LEU A 902 28.05 -12.52 1.75
N VAL A 903 26.99 -13.15 2.26
CA VAL A 903 26.58 -14.50 1.81
C VAL A 903 26.22 -14.50 0.33
N ARG A 904 25.58 -13.45 -0.19
CA ARG A 904 25.20 -13.36 -1.62
C ARG A 904 26.42 -13.27 -2.54
N PHE A 905 27.44 -12.50 -2.15
CA PHE A 905 28.69 -12.47 -2.92
C PHE A 905 29.38 -13.84 -2.99
N TRP A 906 29.13 -14.73 -2.03
CA TRP A 906 29.67 -16.09 -1.96
C TRP A 906 28.81 -17.18 -2.61
N GLN A 907 27.49 -17.01 -2.65
CA GLN A 907 26.55 -18.03 -3.14
C GLN A 907 26.85 -18.41 -4.60
N GLY A 908 27.28 -19.66 -4.81
CA GLY A 908 27.79 -20.19 -6.08
C GLY A 908 29.21 -20.76 -5.98
N ASN A 909 30.05 -20.21 -5.09
CA ASN A 909 31.46 -20.61 -4.94
C ASN A 909 31.71 -21.57 -3.74
N GLY A 910 30.81 -21.60 -2.76
CA GLY A 910 30.93 -22.48 -1.58
C GLY A 910 30.67 -23.96 -1.85
N PHE A 911 31.13 -24.82 -0.94
CA PHE A 911 30.93 -26.26 -0.98
C PHE A 911 29.43 -26.58 -1.00
N ALA A 912 28.99 -27.25 -2.07
CA ALA A 912 27.59 -27.58 -2.32
C ALA A 912 26.60 -26.40 -2.22
N PHE A 913 27.07 -25.16 -2.41
CA PHE A 913 26.29 -23.93 -2.22
C PHE A 913 25.86 -23.28 -3.56
N ARG A 914 25.31 -24.11 -4.45
CA ARG A 914 24.90 -23.72 -5.83
C ARG A 914 23.40 -23.87 -6.06
N TYR A 915 22.62 -23.90 -4.99
CA TYR A 915 21.19 -24.14 -5.05
C TYR A 915 20.37 -22.84 -4.89
N ASP A 916 19.23 -22.77 -5.58
CA ASP A 916 18.23 -21.70 -5.40
C ASP A 916 17.38 -21.94 -4.14
N LYS A 917 17.00 -23.20 -3.91
CA LYS A 917 16.36 -23.71 -2.69
C LYS A 917 17.16 -24.88 -2.16
N SER A 918 17.24 -25.00 -0.84
CA SER A 918 17.93 -26.14 -0.25
C SER A 918 17.27 -27.46 -0.69
N PRO A 919 18.05 -28.48 -1.14
CA PRO A 919 17.52 -29.69 -1.77
C PRO A 919 16.52 -30.48 -0.92
N HIS A 920 16.59 -30.35 0.42
CA HIS A 920 15.67 -31.01 1.34
C HIS A 920 14.25 -30.41 1.32
N ILE A 921 14.11 -29.13 1.01
CA ILE A 921 12.82 -28.41 1.01
C ILE A 921 11.98 -28.80 -0.21
N ALA A 922 12.61 -29.03 -1.36
CA ALA A 922 11.94 -29.41 -2.61
C ALA A 922 11.15 -30.73 -2.50
N LYS A 923 11.46 -31.58 -1.51
CA LYS A 923 10.82 -32.88 -1.29
C LYS A 923 9.63 -32.84 -0.32
N LYS A 924 9.48 -31.77 0.49
CA LYS A 924 8.56 -31.74 1.65
C LYS A 924 7.32 -30.83 1.51
N VAL A 925 7.21 -30.01 0.46
CA VAL A 925 6.18 -28.95 0.40
C VAL A 925 5.04 -29.27 -0.58
N GLY A 926 3.80 -29.26 -0.07
CA GLY A 926 2.56 -29.16 -0.86
C GLY A 926 2.10 -27.70 -1.07
N PRO A 927 1.14 -27.44 -1.96
CA PRO A 927 0.95 -26.16 -2.67
C PRO A 927 0.41 -24.94 -1.86
N LYS A 928 0.38 -24.94 -0.52
CA LYS A 928 -0.38 -23.93 0.25
C LYS A 928 0.40 -22.88 1.05
N ILE A 929 1.73 -22.79 0.94
CA ILE A 929 2.48 -21.82 1.75
C ILE A 929 3.55 -21.13 0.88
N LEU A 930 3.15 -20.09 0.15
CA LEU A 930 4.07 -19.29 -0.69
C LEU A 930 4.03 -17.78 -0.44
N ASN A 931 3.27 -17.30 0.55
CA ASN A 931 3.10 -15.86 0.82
C ASN A 931 3.68 -15.37 2.16
N GLN A 932 4.71 -16.02 2.70
CA GLN A 932 5.49 -15.39 3.78
C GLN A 932 6.72 -14.73 3.19
N GLU A 933 6.83 -13.42 3.41
CA GLU A 933 8.03 -12.59 3.29
C GLU A 933 9.08 -13.04 4.33
N SER A 934 9.50 -14.30 4.25
CA SER A 934 10.69 -14.76 4.93
C SER A 934 11.86 -14.67 3.95
N LEU A 935 13.06 -14.50 4.49
CA LEU A 935 14.36 -14.35 3.83
C LEU A 935 14.74 -15.47 2.83
N ALA A 936 13.82 -16.40 2.58
CA ALA A 936 13.94 -17.64 1.83
C ALA A 936 13.10 -17.65 0.53
N GLN A 937 13.04 -16.54 -0.21
CA GLN A 937 12.68 -16.64 -1.62
C GLN A 937 13.78 -17.42 -2.38
N PRO A 938 13.42 -18.31 -3.32
CA PRO A 938 14.40 -18.96 -4.18
C PRO A 938 15.13 -17.92 -5.01
N ILE A 939 16.42 -17.71 -4.72
CA ILE A 939 17.26 -16.75 -5.43
C ILE A 939 18.37 -17.53 -6.12
N LYS A 940 18.48 -17.36 -7.44
CA LYS A 940 19.53 -17.95 -8.26
C LYS A 940 20.91 -17.49 -7.75
N PRO A 941 21.88 -18.41 -7.57
CA PRO A 941 23.26 -18.04 -7.24
C PRO A 941 23.84 -17.03 -8.22
N CYS A 942 24.41 -15.94 -7.70
CA CYS A 942 25.12 -14.91 -8.47
C CYS A 942 26.36 -14.44 -7.68
N PRO A 943 27.44 -15.23 -7.65
CA PRO A 943 28.64 -14.89 -6.89
C PRO A 943 29.39 -13.72 -7.54
N SER A 944 30.03 -12.87 -6.73
CA SER A 944 30.87 -11.76 -7.21
C SER A 944 32.33 -11.98 -6.87
N SER A 945 33.17 -12.25 -7.88
CA SER A 945 34.62 -12.32 -7.71
C SER A 945 35.22 -10.96 -7.33
N VAL A 946 34.68 -9.89 -7.89
CA VAL A 946 35.15 -8.51 -7.67
C VAL A 946 35.00 -8.09 -6.20
N PHE A 947 33.83 -8.34 -5.59
CA PHE A 947 33.63 -8.05 -4.17
C PHE A 947 34.37 -9.03 -3.26
N GLN A 948 34.53 -10.30 -3.66
CA GLN A 948 35.39 -11.24 -2.94
C GLN A 948 36.85 -10.73 -2.88
N ASP A 949 37.39 -10.21 -3.98
CA ASP A 949 38.75 -9.64 -4.02
C ASP A 949 38.88 -8.37 -3.17
N HIS A 950 37.88 -7.48 -3.18
CA HIS A 950 37.86 -6.31 -2.29
C HIS A 950 37.78 -6.72 -0.81
N ILE A 951 36.96 -7.71 -0.46
CA ILE A 951 36.87 -8.24 0.91
C ILE A 951 38.24 -8.78 1.33
N LYS A 952 38.91 -9.54 0.47
CA LYS A 952 40.29 -10.02 0.71
C LYS A 952 41.27 -8.87 0.96
N GLN A 953 41.23 -7.82 0.14
CA GLN A 953 42.10 -6.64 0.31
C GLN A 953 41.86 -5.93 1.64
N VAL A 954 40.60 -5.70 2.02
CA VAL A 954 40.26 -5.03 3.29
C VAL A 954 40.69 -5.87 4.48
N LEU A 955 40.43 -7.19 4.46
CA LEU A 955 40.81 -8.09 5.55
C LEU A 955 42.32 -8.14 5.79
N LEU A 956 43.13 -8.08 4.73
CA LEU A 956 44.59 -8.14 4.81
C LEU A 956 45.26 -6.78 5.10
N SER A 957 44.57 -5.66 4.85
CA SER A 957 45.14 -4.31 5.02
C SER A 957 45.04 -3.77 6.45
N ASN A 958 43.99 -4.12 7.20
CA ASN A 958 43.78 -3.64 8.57
C ASN A 958 43.55 -4.79 9.56
N ASN A 959 44.64 -5.32 10.12
CA ASN A 959 44.59 -6.47 11.03
C ASN A 959 43.74 -6.22 12.30
N GLN A 960 43.75 -4.99 12.85
CA GLN A 960 42.98 -4.66 14.06
C GLN A 960 41.47 -4.71 13.79
N ALA A 961 41.02 -4.06 12.70
CA ALA A 961 39.61 -4.07 12.31
C ALA A 961 39.14 -5.49 11.96
N THR A 962 39.96 -6.26 11.23
CA THR A 962 39.69 -7.66 10.89
C THR A 962 39.51 -8.53 12.13
N THR A 963 40.39 -8.37 13.13
CA THR A 963 40.32 -9.14 14.38
C THR A 963 39.03 -8.82 15.15
N LEU A 964 38.62 -7.54 15.23
CA LEU A 964 37.37 -7.14 15.87
C LEU A 964 36.14 -7.69 15.14
N PHE A 965 36.14 -7.61 13.81
CA PHE A 965 35.05 -8.15 12.98
C PHE A 965 34.89 -9.66 13.16
N LEU A 966 35.97 -10.43 13.03
CA LEU A 966 35.92 -11.89 13.18
C LEU A 966 35.55 -12.34 14.58
N ASN A 967 36.04 -11.65 15.62
CA ASN A 967 35.61 -11.93 16.99
C ASN A 967 34.10 -11.69 17.16
N SER A 968 33.58 -10.61 16.58
CA SER A 968 32.15 -10.32 16.57
C SER A 968 31.35 -11.38 15.82
N LEU A 969 31.81 -11.80 14.63
CA LEU A 969 31.19 -12.85 13.80
C LEU A 969 31.13 -14.21 14.54
N LEU A 970 32.24 -14.62 15.17
CA LEU A 970 32.32 -15.85 15.96
C LEU A 970 31.44 -15.79 17.22
N ASN A 971 31.34 -14.62 17.86
CA ASN A 971 30.43 -14.40 19.00
C ASN A 971 28.96 -14.55 18.58
N GLN A 972 28.56 -13.93 17.46
CA GLN A 972 27.19 -14.04 16.95
C GLN A 972 26.86 -15.47 16.50
N LEU A 973 27.83 -16.20 15.91
CA LEU A 973 27.64 -17.60 15.54
C LEU A 973 27.39 -18.47 16.77
N ASN A 974 28.21 -18.29 17.80
CA ASN A 974 28.05 -19.03 19.04
C ASN A 974 26.69 -18.77 19.70
N TRP A 975 26.27 -17.50 19.74
CA TRP A 975 24.96 -17.11 20.26
C TRP A 975 23.81 -17.71 19.44
N ALA A 976 23.78 -17.47 18.12
CA ALA A 976 22.71 -17.93 17.25
C ALA A 976 22.56 -19.46 17.27
N PHE A 977 23.68 -20.18 17.29
CA PHE A 977 23.68 -21.64 17.38
C PHE A 977 23.25 -22.15 18.76
N SER A 978 23.66 -21.48 19.85
CA SER A 978 23.25 -21.87 21.21
C SER A 978 21.75 -21.67 21.43
N GLU A 979 21.20 -20.54 21.00
CA GLU A 979 19.75 -20.28 21.04
C GLU A 979 18.98 -21.31 20.20
N PHE A 980 19.46 -21.57 18.98
CA PHE A 980 18.88 -22.59 18.10
C PHE A 980 18.80 -23.97 18.78
N ILE A 981 19.91 -24.44 19.37
CA ILE A 981 19.96 -25.73 20.06
C ILE A 981 19.05 -25.74 21.30
N GLY A 982 19.02 -24.66 22.08
CA GLY A 982 18.12 -24.53 23.22
C GLY A 982 16.65 -24.69 22.82
N MET A 983 16.23 -24.02 21.74
CA MET A 983 14.87 -24.13 21.22
C MET A 983 14.56 -25.53 20.65
N ILE A 984 15.50 -26.15 19.93
CA ILE A 984 15.32 -27.53 19.43
C ILE A 984 15.16 -28.52 20.58
N GLN A 985 15.91 -28.35 21.67
CA GLN A 985 15.78 -29.19 22.86
C GLN A 985 14.43 -28.98 23.55
N GLU A 986 13.94 -27.74 23.64
CA GLU A 986 12.61 -27.45 24.15
C GLU A 986 11.52 -28.11 23.29
N ILE A 987 11.58 -27.94 21.97
CA ILE A 987 10.64 -28.55 21.01
C ILE A 987 10.65 -30.08 21.14
N HIS A 988 11.83 -30.70 21.26
CA HIS A 988 11.97 -32.14 21.49
C HIS A 988 11.36 -32.60 22.83
N ASN A 989 11.60 -31.85 23.90
CA ASN A 989 11.05 -32.15 25.23
C ASN A 989 9.53 -31.99 25.28
N VAL A 990 8.98 -31.06 24.49
CA VAL A 990 7.53 -30.87 24.38
C VAL A 990 6.91 -31.94 23.49
N SER A 991 7.52 -32.28 22.37
CA SER A 991 7.00 -33.29 21.43
C SER A 991 7.06 -34.72 21.98
N SER A 992 7.94 -34.99 22.94
CA SER A 992 8.04 -36.29 23.63
C SER A 992 7.06 -36.46 24.79
N ARG A 993 6.31 -35.42 25.19
CA ARG A 993 5.27 -35.54 26.22
C ARG A 993 3.99 -36.18 25.66
N PRO A 994 3.31 -37.04 26.42
CA PRO A 994 2.07 -37.71 25.97
C PRO A 994 0.85 -36.77 25.87
N GLU A 995 0.89 -35.60 26.53
CA GLU A 995 -0.15 -34.57 26.44
C GLU A 995 0.07 -33.68 25.20
N ARG A 996 -0.98 -33.38 24.43
CA ARG A 996 -0.91 -32.50 23.26
C ARG A 996 -0.70 -31.05 23.68
N VAL A 997 0.54 -30.70 24.01
CA VAL A 997 0.97 -29.32 24.24
C VAL A 997 1.21 -28.68 22.87
N PHE A 998 0.46 -27.63 22.54
CA PHE A 998 0.67 -26.87 21.32
C PHE A 998 1.92 -25.98 21.46
N ILE A 999 2.85 -26.08 20.50
CA ILE A 999 3.98 -25.17 20.40
C ILE A 999 3.52 -23.92 19.67
N GLU A 1000 3.82 -22.74 20.22
CA GLU A 1000 3.45 -21.48 19.59
C GLU A 1000 4.17 -21.31 18.24
N SER A 1001 3.44 -20.97 17.17
CA SER A 1001 4.03 -20.70 15.83
C SER A 1001 5.12 -19.62 15.88
N ARG A 1002 5.01 -18.66 16.81
CA ARG A 1002 6.06 -17.64 17.03
C ARG A 1002 7.39 -18.27 17.45
N GLN A 1003 7.39 -19.23 18.38
CA GLN A 1003 8.61 -19.91 18.82
C GLN A 1003 9.25 -20.72 17.69
N LEU A 1004 8.44 -21.44 16.90
CA LEU A 1004 8.93 -22.19 15.73
C LEU A 1004 9.62 -21.28 14.71
N LYS A 1005 9.03 -20.11 14.43
CA LYS A 1005 9.63 -19.11 13.53
C LYS A 1005 10.95 -18.53 14.04
N ILE A 1006 11.04 -18.25 15.35
CA ILE A 1006 12.30 -17.79 15.96
C ILE A 1006 13.37 -18.89 15.83
N CYS A 1007 13.02 -20.15 16.10
CA CYS A 1007 13.94 -21.29 15.97
C CYS A 1007 14.49 -21.41 14.52
N ALA A 1008 13.61 -21.34 13.52
CA ALA A 1008 14.02 -21.32 12.11
C ALA A 1008 14.91 -20.11 11.78
N THR A 1009 14.61 -18.94 12.32
CA THR A 1009 15.41 -17.72 12.10
C THR A 1009 16.81 -17.85 12.72
N CYS A 1010 16.94 -18.40 13.93
CA CYS A 1010 18.24 -18.65 14.56
C CYS A 1010 19.07 -19.66 13.76
N PHE A 1011 18.44 -20.70 13.21
CA PHE A 1011 19.08 -21.65 12.31
C PHE A 1011 19.62 -20.97 11.04
N ASP A 1012 18.78 -20.19 10.37
CA ASP A 1012 19.16 -19.46 9.14
C ASP A 1012 20.30 -18.46 9.40
N LEU A 1013 20.27 -17.78 10.55
CA LEU A 1013 21.35 -16.89 11.00
C LEU A 1013 22.65 -17.67 11.21
N ALA A 1014 22.64 -18.80 11.92
CA ALA A 1014 23.82 -19.62 12.14
C ALA A 1014 24.43 -20.13 10.82
N VAL A 1015 23.61 -20.61 9.89
CA VAL A 1015 24.05 -21.03 8.55
C VAL A 1015 24.64 -19.84 7.77
N SER A 1016 24.00 -18.66 7.82
CA SER A 1016 24.50 -17.48 7.13
C SER A 1016 25.88 -17.04 7.63
N LEU A 1017 26.12 -17.08 8.94
CA LEU A 1017 27.41 -16.75 9.56
C LEU A 1017 28.49 -17.77 9.18
N LEU A 1018 28.15 -19.06 9.14
CA LEU A 1018 29.05 -20.11 8.65
C LEU A 1018 29.42 -19.89 7.17
N ARG A 1019 28.49 -19.48 6.31
CA ARG A 1019 28.79 -19.19 4.90
C ARG A 1019 29.73 -18.00 4.71
N VAL A 1020 29.65 -16.98 5.57
CA VAL A 1020 30.63 -15.88 5.55
C VAL A 1020 32.00 -16.35 6.05
N LEU A 1021 32.06 -17.19 7.09
CA LEU A 1021 33.32 -17.81 7.53
C LEU A 1021 33.93 -18.70 6.44
N GLU A 1022 33.12 -19.45 5.70
CA GLU A 1022 33.55 -20.28 4.57
C GLU A 1022 34.19 -19.43 3.47
N MET A 1023 33.56 -18.30 3.12
CA MET A 1023 34.11 -17.34 2.17
C MET A 1023 35.47 -16.83 2.66
N ILE A 1024 35.54 -16.32 3.90
CA ILE A 1024 36.77 -15.72 4.46
C ILE A 1024 37.91 -16.74 4.51
N ALA A 1025 37.64 -17.95 5.00
CA ALA A 1025 38.62 -19.04 5.04
C ALA A 1025 39.13 -19.43 3.64
N SER A 1026 38.30 -19.25 2.60
CA SER A 1026 38.65 -19.57 1.22
C SER A 1026 39.45 -18.47 0.52
N ILE A 1027 39.09 -17.19 0.72
CA ILE A 1027 39.69 -16.05 0.00
C ILE A 1027 40.89 -15.43 0.73
N ALA A 1028 40.91 -15.50 2.06
CA ALA A 1028 41.93 -14.90 2.93
C ALA A 1028 42.37 -15.86 4.06
N PRO A 1029 42.90 -17.05 3.73
CA PRO A 1029 43.29 -18.05 4.74
C PRO A 1029 44.35 -17.52 5.72
N ASN A 1030 45.22 -16.60 5.26
CA ASN A 1030 46.28 -15.98 6.05
C ASN A 1030 45.77 -15.32 7.34
N VAL A 1031 44.51 -14.86 7.38
CA VAL A 1031 43.93 -14.28 8.59
C VAL A 1031 43.87 -15.29 9.75
N PHE A 1032 43.79 -16.59 9.44
CA PHE A 1032 43.82 -17.67 10.42
C PHE A 1032 45.18 -18.39 10.49
N THR A 1033 45.94 -18.43 9.40
CA THR A 1033 47.16 -19.26 9.32
C THR A 1033 48.46 -18.49 9.61
N ASP A 1034 48.52 -17.17 9.40
CA ASP A 1034 49.76 -16.38 9.50
C ASP A 1034 50.33 -16.37 10.93
N SER A 1035 51.53 -16.95 11.10
CA SER A 1035 52.24 -17.04 12.38
C SER A 1035 52.81 -15.71 12.88
N SER A 1036 52.90 -14.69 12.02
CA SER A 1036 53.37 -13.36 12.43
C SER A 1036 52.32 -12.57 13.22
N LEU A 1037 51.05 -12.99 13.18
CA LEU A 1037 49.93 -12.31 13.81
C LEU A 1037 49.48 -13.05 15.08
N PRO A 1038 49.62 -12.46 16.29
CA PRO A 1038 49.20 -13.12 17.54
C PRO A 1038 47.68 -13.33 17.65
N SER A 1039 46.88 -12.62 16.84
CA SER A 1039 45.43 -12.82 16.76
C SER A 1039 45.03 -14.07 15.96
N SER A 1040 45.87 -14.56 15.05
CA SER A 1040 45.52 -15.66 14.14
C SER A 1040 45.31 -16.99 14.88
N GLU A 1041 46.18 -17.29 15.86
CA GLU A 1041 46.09 -18.51 16.67
C GLU A 1041 44.81 -18.54 17.50
N ASN A 1042 44.47 -17.40 18.12
CA ASN A 1042 43.24 -17.27 18.91
C ASN A 1042 41.99 -17.40 18.04
N LEU A 1043 41.96 -16.77 16.86
CA LEU A 1043 40.84 -16.86 15.93
C LEU A 1043 40.66 -18.27 15.38
N LEU A 1044 41.77 -18.93 15.01
CA LEU A 1044 41.77 -20.31 14.52
C LEU A 1044 41.26 -21.28 15.59
N ALA A 1045 41.76 -21.21 16.83
CA ALA A 1045 41.31 -22.06 17.92
C ALA A 1045 39.81 -21.90 18.20
N ARG A 1046 39.31 -20.65 18.25
CA ARG A 1046 37.88 -20.37 18.44
C ARG A 1046 37.01 -20.90 17.29
N LEU A 1047 37.48 -20.76 16.04
CA LEU A 1047 36.78 -21.27 14.87
C LEU A 1047 36.72 -22.81 14.92
N CYS A 1048 37.84 -23.49 15.15
CA CYS A 1048 37.91 -24.94 15.27
C CYS A 1048 36.98 -25.47 16.37
N GLN A 1049 36.94 -24.82 17.53
CA GLN A 1049 36.01 -25.17 18.61
C GLN A 1049 34.55 -25.10 18.15
N LEU A 1050 34.12 -23.97 17.57
CA LEU A 1050 32.73 -23.79 17.14
C LEU A 1050 32.34 -24.79 16.05
N LEU A 1051 33.23 -25.05 15.08
CA LEU A 1051 33.00 -26.05 14.04
C LEU A 1051 32.80 -27.45 14.64
N CYS A 1052 33.65 -27.85 15.60
CA CYS A 1052 33.52 -29.14 16.27
C CYS A 1052 32.22 -29.24 17.09
N GLN A 1053 31.85 -28.18 17.81
CA GLN A 1053 30.60 -28.12 18.57
C GLN A 1053 29.36 -28.26 17.68
N ILE A 1054 29.33 -27.51 16.57
CA ILE A 1054 28.23 -27.57 15.60
C ILE A 1054 28.16 -28.95 14.95
N LEU A 1055 29.30 -29.48 14.51
CA LEU A 1055 29.40 -30.78 13.86
C LEU A 1055 28.89 -31.89 14.78
N ASN A 1056 29.30 -31.92 16.06
CA ASN A 1056 28.84 -32.94 17.01
C ASN A 1056 27.34 -32.84 17.31
N ARG A 1057 26.82 -31.63 17.55
CA ARG A 1057 25.39 -31.44 17.89
C ARG A 1057 24.45 -31.77 16.73
N THR A 1058 24.92 -31.64 15.50
CA THR A 1058 24.13 -31.90 14.28
C THR A 1058 24.32 -33.31 13.71
N SER A 1059 25.40 -34.02 14.02
CA SER A 1059 25.70 -35.35 13.46
C SER A 1059 25.39 -36.54 14.37
N MET A 1060 25.01 -36.31 15.63
CA MET A 1060 24.65 -37.38 16.56
C MET A 1060 23.29 -38.02 16.19
N GLN A 1061 23.26 -39.34 15.99
CA GLN A 1061 22.05 -40.09 15.61
C GLN A 1061 20.93 -40.06 16.66
N THR A 1062 21.28 -39.87 17.94
CA THR A 1062 20.33 -39.74 19.06
C THR A 1062 20.11 -38.29 19.46
N SER A 1063 20.46 -37.32 18.61
CA SER A 1063 20.30 -35.90 18.92
C SER A 1063 18.83 -35.48 18.88
N SER A 1064 18.48 -34.51 19.73
CA SER A 1064 17.22 -33.77 19.65
C SER A 1064 17.01 -33.17 18.25
N PHE A 1065 18.09 -32.78 17.57
CA PHE A 1065 18.09 -32.27 16.21
C PHE A 1065 17.55 -33.29 15.20
N GLN A 1066 18.11 -34.51 15.17
CA GLN A 1066 17.62 -35.58 14.30
C GLN A 1066 16.14 -35.90 14.54
N HIS A 1067 15.70 -35.88 15.80
CA HIS A 1067 14.30 -36.13 16.12
C HIS A 1067 13.37 -35.04 15.58
N VAL A 1068 13.70 -33.75 15.79
CA VAL A 1068 12.85 -32.64 15.32
C VAL A 1068 12.78 -32.57 13.79
N VAL A 1069 13.89 -32.80 13.09
CA VAL A 1069 13.92 -32.84 11.62
C VAL A 1069 13.02 -33.95 11.04
N LEU A 1070 12.82 -35.04 11.79
CA LEU A 1070 11.94 -36.15 11.41
C LEU A 1070 10.44 -35.90 11.70
N LEU A 1071 10.10 -34.91 12.55
CA LEU A 1071 8.71 -34.63 12.92
C LEU A 1071 7.94 -33.81 11.87
N ASP A 1072 8.62 -33.26 10.85
CA ASP A 1072 8.02 -32.44 9.78
C ASP A 1072 7.05 -31.35 10.28
N ILE A 1073 7.45 -30.65 11.35
CA ILE A 1073 6.65 -29.60 11.98
C ILE A 1073 6.50 -28.41 11.00
N PRO A 1074 5.27 -27.89 10.78
CA PRO A 1074 5.05 -26.64 10.03
C PRO A 1074 5.88 -25.49 10.62
N ASP A 1075 6.32 -24.53 9.80
CA ASP A 1075 7.22 -23.42 10.18
C ASP A 1075 8.71 -23.79 10.44
N LEU A 1076 9.10 -25.07 10.48
CA LEU A 1076 10.52 -25.50 10.63
C LEU A 1076 11.15 -26.11 9.36
N GLN A 1077 10.60 -25.81 8.18
CA GLN A 1077 10.98 -26.47 6.92
C GLN A 1077 12.43 -26.17 6.47
N THR A 1078 13.01 -25.04 6.89
CA THR A 1078 14.40 -24.67 6.56
C THR A 1078 15.43 -25.47 7.34
N VAL A 1079 15.05 -25.98 8.52
CA VAL A 1079 15.95 -26.69 9.45
C VAL A 1079 16.22 -28.11 8.95
N ASP A 1080 17.46 -28.38 8.54
CA ASP A 1080 17.91 -29.69 8.07
C ASP A 1080 19.43 -29.86 8.21
N HIS A 1081 19.91 -31.11 8.14
CA HIS A 1081 21.33 -31.45 8.18
C HIS A 1081 22.11 -30.85 7.00
N PHE A 1082 21.51 -30.81 5.81
CA PHE A 1082 22.21 -30.40 4.58
C PHE A 1082 22.81 -28.98 4.64
N PRO A 1083 22.03 -27.90 4.89
CA PRO A 1083 22.56 -26.53 4.81
C PRO A 1083 23.64 -26.20 5.85
N ILE A 1084 23.58 -26.79 7.05
CA ILE A 1084 24.55 -26.53 8.11
C ILE A 1084 25.84 -27.35 7.94
N LEU A 1085 25.74 -28.65 7.63
CA LEU A 1085 26.91 -29.52 7.48
C LEU A 1085 27.73 -29.17 6.23
N THR A 1086 27.08 -28.75 5.14
CA THR A 1086 27.80 -28.30 3.93
C THR A 1086 28.63 -27.05 4.19
N ALA A 1087 28.14 -26.11 5.01
CA ALA A 1087 28.90 -24.92 5.39
C ALA A 1087 30.11 -25.27 6.29
N VAL A 1088 29.90 -26.11 7.31
CA VAL A 1088 30.99 -26.56 8.21
C VAL A 1088 32.08 -27.31 7.45
N VAL A 1089 31.70 -28.26 6.59
CA VAL A 1089 32.64 -29.03 5.78
C VAL A 1089 33.36 -28.13 4.77
N GLY A 1090 32.68 -27.14 4.19
CA GLY A 1090 33.29 -26.13 3.32
C GLY A 1090 34.39 -25.34 4.03
N ILE A 1091 34.16 -24.90 5.27
CA ILE A 1091 35.18 -24.19 6.07
C ILE A 1091 36.38 -25.10 6.35
N LEU A 1092 36.14 -26.34 6.77
CA LEU A 1092 37.23 -27.30 7.06
C LEU A 1092 38.08 -27.59 5.82
N LEU A 1093 37.45 -27.79 4.66
CA LEU A 1093 38.15 -27.99 3.39
C LEU A 1093 38.97 -26.77 2.98
N ALA A 1094 38.46 -25.55 3.23
CA ALA A 1094 39.16 -24.31 2.93
C ALA A 1094 40.41 -24.14 3.82
N LEU A 1095 40.28 -24.35 5.13
CA LEU A 1095 41.38 -24.22 6.08
C LEU A 1095 42.47 -25.29 5.89
N LEU A 1096 42.07 -26.54 5.59
CA LEU A 1096 42.99 -27.67 5.40
C LEU A 1096 43.54 -27.77 3.97
N LYS A 1097 43.19 -26.85 3.07
CA LYS A 1097 43.56 -26.94 1.65
C LYS A 1097 45.07 -27.03 1.44
N GLU A 1098 45.83 -26.20 2.15
CA GLU A 1098 47.30 -26.20 2.10
C GLU A 1098 47.88 -27.41 2.84
N ASP A 1099 47.37 -27.72 4.04
CA ASP A 1099 47.79 -28.88 4.83
C ASP A 1099 47.65 -30.21 4.05
N MET A 1100 46.57 -30.38 3.27
CA MET A 1100 46.32 -31.57 2.44
C MET A 1100 47.22 -31.68 1.20
N LEU A 1101 48.01 -30.65 0.87
CA LEU A 1101 49.00 -30.66 -0.20
C LEU A 1101 50.40 -31.04 0.31
N ILE A 1102 50.64 -30.89 1.61
CA ILE A 1102 51.91 -31.26 2.24
C ILE A 1102 52.01 -32.79 2.24
N SER A 1103 53.13 -33.31 1.73
CA SER A 1103 53.43 -34.75 1.79
C SER A 1103 53.49 -35.22 3.25
N GLU A 1104 52.98 -36.43 3.50
CA GLU A 1104 53.00 -37.06 4.82
C GLU A 1104 54.41 -36.97 5.46
N SER A 1105 54.51 -36.28 6.59
CA SER A 1105 55.76 -36.06 7.35
C SER A 1105 55.49 -36.08 8.85
N ASP A 1106 56.54 -36.26 9.66
CA ASP A 1106 56.43 -36.32 11.13
C ASP A 1106 55.97 -34.99 11.77
N GLN A 1107 56.07 -33.86 11.06
CA GLN A 1107 55.59 -32.58 11.56
C GLN A 1107 54.11 -32.38 11.21
N VAL A 1108 53.27 -32.34 12.25
CA VAL A 1108 51.83 -32.07 12.09
C VAL A 1108 51.62 -30.62 11.62
N PRO A 1109 50.96 -30.39 10.48
CA PRO A 1109 50.65 -29.04 10.00
C PRO A 1109 49.81 -28.23 11.00
N LYS A 1110 49.94 -26.89 11.00
CA LYS A 1110 49.37 -26.00 12.03
C LYS A 1110 47.85 -26.14 12.19
N VAL A 1111 47.10 -26.08 11.10
CA VAL A 1111 45.62 -26.16 11.12
C VAL A 1111 45.17 -27.57 11.53
N THR A 1112 45.82 -28.58 10.96
CA THR A 1112 45.62 -29.99 11.32
C THR A 1112 45.83 -30.23 12.82
N LYS A 1113 46.90 -29.67 13.39
CA LYS A 1113 47.19 -29.73 14.83
C LYS A 1113 46.08 -29.06 15.64
N ALA A 1114 45.70 -27.82 15.29
CA ALA A 1114 44.66 -27.08 16.00
C ALA A 1114 43.30 -27.81 16.05
N ILE A 1115 42.90 -28.48 14.95
CA ILE A 1115 41.66 -29.26 14.89
C ILE A 1115 41.77 -30.53 15.74
N ILE A 1116 42.85 -31.29 15.63
CA ILE A 1116 42.98 -32.58 16.33
C ILE A 1116 43.16 -32.39 17.85
N THR A 1117 43.82 -31.30 18.26
CA THR A 1117 44.00 -30.97 19.69
C THR A 1117 42.76 -30.37 20.35
N GLU A 1118 41.73 -30.02 19.58
CA GLU A 1118 40.49 -29.47 20.13
C GLU A 1118 39.72 -30.57 20.89
N PRO A 1119 39.38 -30.39 22.19
CA PRO A 1119 38.76 -31.44 23.01
C PRO A 1119 37.42 -31.97 22.47
N SER A 1120 36.70 -31.13 21.72
CA SER A 1120 35.42 -31.50 21.11
C SER A 1120 35.58 -32.23 19.77
N PHE A 1121 36.78 -32.45 19.25
CA PHE A 1121 36.97 -33.09 17.95
C PHE A 1121 36.62 -34.59 17.98
N GLN A 1122 35.68 -35.01 17.12
CA GLN A 1122 35.25 -36.40 17.00
C GLN A 1122 35.20 -36.85 15.54
N MET A 1123 35.95 -37.89 15.20
CA MET A 1123 35.99 -38.42 13.82
C MET A 1123 34.67 -39.07 13.39
N THR A 1124 33.89 -39.60 14.34
CA THR A 1124 32.56 -40.16 14.10
C THR A 1124 31.62 -39.17 13.43
N SER A 1125 31.75 -37.89 13.79
CA SER A 1125 30.94 -36.80 13.26
C SER A 1125 31.28 -36.49 11.78
N LEU A 1126 32.53 -36.71 11.35
CA LEU A 1126 32.94 -36.59 9.95
C LEU A 1126 32.52 -37.82 9.12
N TYR A 1127 32.60 -39.03 9.67
CA TYR A 1127 32.11 -40.23 8.98
C TYR A 1127 30.58 -40.20 8.76
N PHE A 1128 29.83 -39.60 9.69
CA PHE A 1128 28.38 -39.40 9.54
C PHE A 1128 28.01 -38.67 8.24
N VAL A 1129 28.81 -37.68 7.83
CA VAL A 1129 28.56 -36.89 6.61
C VAL A 1129 28.58 -37.73 5.33
N LEU A 1130 29.35 -38.83 5.31
CA LEU A 1130 29.38 -39.80 4.22
C LEU A 1130 28.39 -40.97 4.40
N GLY A 1131 27.71 -41.06 5.55
CA GLY A 1131 26.78 -42.14 5.87
C GLY A 1131 27.43 -43.38 6.50
N ASP A 1132 28.71 -43.31 6.87
CA ASP A 1132 29.47 -44.42 7.46
C ASP A 1132 29.24 -44.51 8.99
N VAL A 1133 28.06 -44.97 9.41
CA VAL A 1133 27.75 -45.19 10.84
C VAL A 1133 27.35 -46.63 11.12
N LYS A 1134 28.09 -47.28 12.03
CA LYS A 1134 28.04 -48.74 12.31
C LYS A 1134 26.85 -49.25 13.16
N ASN A 1135 25.76 -48.49 13.35
CA ASN A 1135 24.63 -48.93 14.19
C ASN A 1135 23.25 -48.61 13.58
N THR A 1136 22.69 -49.57 12.82
CA THR A 1136 21.35 -49.50 12.21
C THR A 1136 20.31 -50.23 13.07
N LYS A 1137 19.80 -49.60 14.13
CA LYS A 1137 18.65 -50.12 14.90
C LYS A 1137 17.29 -49.55 14.46
N ILE A 1138 17.26 -48.57 13.56
CA ILE A 1138 16.01 -47.95 13.07
C ILE A 1138 15.72 -48.47 11.66
N LYS A 1139 14.73 -49.37 11.54
CA LYS A 1139 14.26 -49.88 10.24
C LYS A 1139 13.42 -48.80 9.53
N ASN A 1140 13.64 -48.63 8.22
CA ASN A 1140 12.86 -47.82 7.25
C ASN A 1140 13.17 -46.31 7.07
N LEU A 1141 14.27 -45.76 7.58
CA LEU A 1141 14.69 -44.38 7.27
C LEU A 1141 16.06 -44.34 6.58
N LYS A 1142 16.18 -43.61 5.46
CA LYS A 1142 17.47 -43.37 4.80
C LYS A 1142 18.29 -42.40 5.67
N PRO A 1143 19.50 -42.77 6.13
CA PRO A 1143 20.36 -41.87 6.91
C PRO A 1143 20.84 -40.71 6.04
N PHE A 1144 21.13 -39.57 6.67
CA PHE A 1144 21.75 -38.43 6.00
C PHE A 1144 23.13 -38.84 5.43
N SER A 1145 23.42 -38.45 4.20
CA SER A 1145 24.72 -38.61 3.56
C SER A 1145 24.78 -37.69 2.34
N PHE A 1146 25.94 -37.07 2.09
CA PHE A 1146 26.17 -36.31 0.85
C PHE A 1146 26.02 -37.17 -0.41
N LEU A 1147 26.23 -38.49 -0.32
CA LEU A 1147 26.05 -39.43 -1.45
C LEU A 1147 24.59 -39.49 -1.93
N ASN A 1148 23.61 -39.19 -1.06
CA ASN A 1148 22.18 -39.22 -1.42
C ASN A 1148 21.78 -38.08 -2.37
N TYR A 1149 22.67 -37.11 -2.61
CA TYR A 1149 22.40 -35.93 -3.44
C TYR A 1149 23.14 -35.99 -4.79
N LYS A 1150 23.60 -37.17 -5.21
CA LYS A 1150 24.28 -37.41 -6.50
C LYS A 1150 23.35 -37.44 -7.72
N ASP A 1151 22.18 -38.09 -7.63
CA ASP A 1151 21.39 -38.49 -8.81
C ASP A 1151 20.24 -37.54 -9.20
N GLN A 1152 19.90 -36.55 -8.36
CA GLN A 1152 18.82 -35.59 -8.63
C GLN A 1152 19.41 -34.18 -8.71
N HIS A 1153 19.76 -33.73 -9.92
CA HIS A 1153 20.11 -32.35 -10.28
C HIS A 1153 21.21 -31.68 -9.40
N LEU A 1154 22.49 -32.04 -9.61
CA LEU A 1154 23.66 -31.13 -9.53
C LEU A 1154 23.94 -30.34 -8.22
N HIS A 1155 23.67 -30.89 -7.02
CA HIS A 1155 23.97 -30.16 -5.77
C HIS A 1155 25.36 -30.43 -5.17
N VAL A 1156 25.83 -31.68 -5.13
CA VAL A 1156 27.19 -32.06 -4.67
C VAL A 1156 27.92 -32.79 -5.79
N THR A 1157 29.10 -32.29 -6.19
CA THR A 1157 29.89 -32.88 -7.28
C THR A 1157 30.74 -34.06 -6.81
N GLU A 1158 31.11 -34.94 -7.73
CA GLU A 1158 31.99 -36.09 -7.42
C GLU A 1158 33.37 -35.64 -6.91
N ALA A 1159 33.92 -34.57 -7.51
CA ALA A 1159 35.16 -33.95 -7.06
C ALA A 1159 35.10 -33.43 -5.62
N GLU A 1160 33.99 -32.80 -5.22
CA GLU A 1160 33.75 -32.36 -3.84
C GLU A 1160 33.71 -33.53 -2.86
N ILE A 1161 33.07 -34.64 -3.23
CA ILE A 1161 32.99 -35.83 -2.39
C ILE A 1161 34.39 -36.46 -2.22
N ASP A 1162 35.20 -36.48 -3.27
CA ASP A 1162 36.57 -36.99 -3.18
C ASP A 1162 37.48 -36.10 -2.33
N LEU A 1163 37.28 -34.77 -2.36
CA LEU A 1163 37.94 -33.84 -1.43
C LEU A 1163 37.57 -34.15 0.03
N VAL A 1164 36.30 -34.42 0.33
CA VAL A 1164 35.87 -34.81 1.69
C VAL A 1164 36.53 -36.12 2.12
N LYS A 1165 36.60 -37.12 1.24
CA LYS A 1165 37.32 -38.38 1.53
C LYS A 1165 38.81 -38.13 1.80
N LYS A 1166 39.45 -37.26 1.01
CA LYS A 1166 40.86 -36.90 1.18
C LYS A 1166 41.10 -36.22 2.53
N MET A 1167 40.24 -35.27 2.90
CA MET A 1167 40.27 -34.58 4.20
C MET A 1167 40.15 -35.57 5.36
N ILE A 1168 39.19 -36.50 5.30
CA ILE A 1168 39.00 -37.51 6.34
C ILE A 1168 40.25 -38.38 6.46
N ARG A 1169 40.83 -38.87 5.36
CA ARG A 1169 42.07 -39.67 5.38
C ARG A 1169 43.25 -38.91 5.98
N HIS A 1170 43.41 -37.64 5.61
CA HIS A 1170 44.48 -36.76 6.13
C HIS A 1170 44.37 -36.58 7.66
N LEU A 1171 43.17 -36.28 8.16
CA LEU A 1171 42.94 -36.12 9.59
C LEU A 1171 43.09 -37.44 10.35
N ASP A 1172 42.68 -38.57 9.76
CA ASP A 1172 42.81 -39.91 10.37
C ASP A 1172 44.29 -40.31 10.51
N TYR A 1173 45.11 -40.05 9.48
CA TYR A 1173 46.56 -40.28 9.50
C TYR A 1173 47.23 -39.53 10.66
N TYR A 1174 47.08 -38.21 10.72
CA TYR A 1174 47.72 -37.40 11.76
C TYR A 1174 47.17 -37.64 13.16
N ARG A 1175 45.90 -38.05 13.29
CA ARG A 1175 45.31 -38.46 14.57
C ARG A 1175 45.98 -39.71 15.12
N THR A 1176 46.33 -40.67 14.28
CA THR A 1176 47.03 -41.90 14.72
C THR A 1176 48.50 -41.67 15.09
N GLN A 1177 49.10 -40.60 14.57
CA GLN A 1177 50.50 -40.20 14.82
C GLN A 1177 50.68 -39.35 16.09
N LEU A 1178 49.64 -38.62 16.52
CA LEU A 1178 49.66 -37.85 17.76
C LEU A 1178 49.46 -38.80 18.97
N PRO A 1179 50.32 -38.78 19.99
CA PRO A 1179 50.07 -39.53 21.21
C PRO A 1179 48.77 -39.02 21.83
N LEU A 1180 47.82 -39.94 22.08
CA LEU A 1180 46.65 -39.68 22.91
C LEU A 1180 47.15 -39.04 24.21
N ALA A 1181 46.84 -37.77 24.43
CA ALA A 1181 46.97 -37.15 25.74
C ALA A 1181 45.87 -37.72 26.65
N GLU A 1182 45.93 -39.03 26.93
CA GLU A 1182 45.35 -39.57 28.15
C GLU A 1182 46.26 -39.13 29.30
N THR A 1183 46.16 -37.86 29.69
CA THR A 1183 46.51 -37.49 31.06
C THR A 1183 45.35 -37.96 31.94
N PRO A 1184 45.56 -38.94 32.85
CA PRO A 1184 44.62 -39.16 33.94
C PRO A 1184 44.75 -37.96 34.88
N CYS A 1185 44.06 -36.87 34.57
CA CYS A 1185 43.93 -35.76 35.49
C CYS A 1185 42.75 -36.07 36.39
N ASN A 1186 42.97 -36.08 37.70
CA ASN A 1186 41.92 -36.24 38.70
C ASN A 1186 40.88 -35.12 38.49
N ASP A 1187 39.58 -35.41 38.60
CA ASP A 1187 38.51 -34.42 38.30
C ASP A 1187 38.67 -33.09 39.08
N ASP A 1188 39.38 -33.13 40.22
CA ASP A 1188 39.68 -31.98 41.09
C ASP A 1188 40.73 -31.00 40.51
N ASP A 1189 41.57 -31.45 39.57
CA ASP A 1189 42.65 -30.64 38.98
C ASP A 1189 42.26 -29.99 37.63
N LEU A 1190 41.05 -30.28 37.14
CA LEU A 1190 40.53 -29.76 35.89
C LEU A 1190 39.90 -28.38 36.08
N CYS A 1191 40.08 -27.51 35.09
CA CYS A 1191 39.46 -26.20 35.07
C CYS A 1191 37.93 -26.32 35.06
N THR A 1192 37.27 -25.75 36.05
CA THR A 1192 35.80 -25.77 36.20
C THR A 1192 35.03 -25.04 35.10
N ILE A 1193 35.72 -24.31 34.21
CA ILE A 1193 35.11 -23.60 33.09
C ILE A 1193 35.05 -24.48 31.84
N CYS A 1194 36.15 -25.18 31.51
CA CYS A 1194 36.22 -26.00 30.29
C CYS A 1194 36.20 -27.50 30.53
N TYR A 1195 36.42 -27.97 31.76
CA TYR A 1195 36.54 -29.38 32.16
C TYR A 1195 37.53 -30.20 31.30
N ALA A 1196 38.43 -29.52 30.59
CA ALA A 1196 39.28 -30.14 29.55
C ALA A 1196 40.78 -29.91 29.79
N TYR A 1197 41.13 -28.81 30.46
CA TYR A 1197 42.52 -28.45 30.72
C TYR A 1197 42.76 -28.32 32.23
N PRO A 1198 43.94 -28.67 32.72
CA PRO A 1198 44.27 -28.54 34.13
C PRO A 1198 44.29 -27.06 34.55
N ILE A 1199 44.05 -26.82 35.83
CA ILE A 1199 44.14 -25.50 36.45
C ILE A 1199 45.60 -25.03 36.40
N THR A 1200 45.86 -23.93 35.68
CA THR A 1200 47.23 -23.43 35.42
C THR A 1200 47.39 -21.93 35.68
N ALA A 1201 46.32 -21.21 35.99
CA ALA A 1201 46.36 -19.76 36.17
C ALA A 1201 45.40 -19.27 37.26
N ILE A 1202 45.75 -18.13 37.88
CA ILE A 1202 45.12 -17.57 39.07
C ILE A 1202 44.85 -16.07 38.84
N PHE A 1203 43.62 -15.63 39.08
CA PHE A 1203 43.25 -14.21 39.07
C PHE A 1203 43.68 -13.50 40.35
N LYS A 1204 44.34 -12.35 40.26
CA LYS A 1204 44.57 -11.44 41.38
C LYS A 1204 43.65 -10.22 41.29
N PRO A 1205 43.12 -9.72 42.42
CA PRO A 1205 43.40 -10.14 43.81
C PRO A 1205 42.54 -11.31 44.32
N CYS A 1206 41.50 -11.72 43.59
CA CYS A 1206 40.47 -12.64 44.11
C CYS A 1206 40.90 -14.12 44.27
N ASN A 1207 42.10 -14.49 43.81
CA ASN A 1207 42.71 -15.83 43.86
C ASN A 1207 41.88 -16.98 43.24
N HIS A 1208 40.85 -16.68 42.44
CA HIS A 1208 40.14 -17.72 41.70
C HIS A 1208 41.04 -18.34 40.64
N THR A 1209 40.98 -19.66 40.52
CA THR A 1209 41.85 -20.45 39.66
C THR A 1209 41.08 -20.95 38.43
N SER A 1210 41.77 -21.06 37.30
CA SER A 1210 41.24 -21.59 36.04
C SER A 1210 42.41 -22.05 35.15
N CYS A 1211 42.14 -22.64 33.98
CA CYS A 1211 43.22 -22.90 33.02
C CYS A 1211 43.61 -21.60 32.29
N HIS A 1212 44.88 -21.50 31.92
CA HIS A 1212 45.45 -20.40 31.15
C HIS A 1212 44.60 -20.05 29.91
N ALA A 1213 44.16 -21.06 29.15
CA ALA A 1213 43.37 -20.89 27.95
C ALA A 1213 41.98 -20.25 28.20
N CYS A 1214 41.30 -20.58 29.31
CA CYS A 1214 40.03 -19.94 29.66
C CYS A 1214 40.24 -18.49 30.08
N ILE A 1215 41.30 -18.21 30.84
CA ILE A 1215 41.61 -16.86 31.30
C ILE A 1215 41.94 -15.93 30.14
N ASP A 1216 42.84 -16.33 29.23
CA ASP A 1216 43.20 -15.52 28.06
C ASP A 1216 41.97 -15.16 27.23
N ARG A 1217 41.10 -16.15 26.99
CA ARG A 1217 39.88 -15.97 26.22
C ARG A 1217 38.93 -14.95 26.85
N HIS A 1218 38.86 -14.93 28.17
CA HIS A 1218 37.98 -14.02 28.88
C HIS A 1218 38.53 -12.61 28.93
N LEU A 1219 39.84 -12.45 29.08
CA LEU A 1219 40.51 -11.16 29.05
C LEU A 1219 40.35 -10.43 27.69
N LEU A 1220 40.05 -11.16 26.61
CA LEU A 1220 39.67 -10.56 25.32
C LEU A 1220 38.33 -9.81 25.37
N ASN A 1221 37.41 -10.19 26.26
CA ASN A 1221 36.04 -9.66 26.32
C ASN A 1221 35.74 -8.90 27.62
N SER A 1222 36.38 -9.23 28.74
CA SER A 1222 36.09 -8.66 30.06
C SER A 1222 37.28 -8.74 31.00
N ARG A 1223 37.52 -7.65 31.74
CA ARG A 1223 38.57 -7.58 32.78
C ARG A 1223 38.08 -7.96 34.18
N ASN A 1224 36.92 -8.59 34.31
CA ASN A 1224 36.32 -8.96 35.60
C ASN A 1224 36.34 -10.47 35.82
N CYS A 1225 36.76 -10.98 36.97
CA CYS A 1225 36.78 -12.42 37.26
C CYS A 1225 35.45 -13.12 36.96
N PHE A 1226 35.46 -14.33 36.36
CA PHE A 1226 34.25 -15.09 36.06
C PHE A 1226 33.36 -15.36 37.29
N PHE A 1227 34.02 -15.69 38.41
CA PHE A 1227 33.39 -16.24 39.59
C PHE A 1227 32.83 -15.14 40.49
N CYS A 1228 33.63 -14.12 40.80
CA CYS A 1228 33.23 -13.04 41.72
C CYS A 1228 33.06 -11.67 41.06
N LYS A 1229 33.26 -11.55 39.75
CA LYS A 1229 33.18 -10.29 38.99
C LYS A 1229 34.12 -9.16 39.45
N ALA A 1230 35.08 -9.45 40.34
CA ALA A 1230 36.10 -8.48 40.76
C ALA A 1230 37.03 -8.12 39.59
N SER A 1231 37.43 -6.85 39.50
CA SER A 1231 38.40 -6.38 38.48
C SER A 1231 39.75 -7.07 38.65
N ILE A 1232 40.28 -7.62 37.56
CA ILE A 1232 41.52 -8.40 37.54
C ILE A 1232 42.70 -7.42 37.40
N THR A 1233 43.58 -7.39 38.39
CA THR A 1233 44.80 -6.57 38.37
C THR A 1233 45.99 -7.32 37.78
N GLN A 1234 46.03 -8.64 37.95
CA GLN A 1234 47.11 -9.49 37.47
C GLN A 1234 46.61 -10.92 37.29
N VAL A 1235 47.16 -11.65 36.33
CA VAL A 1235 46.99 -13.10 36.16
C VAL A 1235 48.35 -13.76 36.37
N VAL A 1236 48.40 -14.74 37.26
CA VAL A 1236 49.64 -15.44 37.64
C VAL A 1236 49.46 -16.93 37.40
N SER A 1237 50.48 -17.61 36.89
CA SER A 1237 50.54 -19.08 36.79
C SER A 1237 50.49 -19.73 38.18
N THR A 1238 50.04 -20.98 38.26
CA THR A 1238 50.17 -21.81 39.48
C THR A 1238 51.63 -21.97 39.93
N GLU A 1239 52.60 -21.75 39.04
CA GLU A 1239 54.05 -21.72 39.32
C GLU A 1239 54.58 -20.34 39.74
N GLY A 1240 53.71 -19.34 39.91
CA GLY A 1240 54.09 -17.99 40.35
C GLY A 1240 54.60 -17.05 39.25
N LYS A 1241 54.64 -17.49 38.00
CA LYS A 1241 55.00 -16.65 36.84
C LYS A 1241 53.86 -15.70 36.47
N VAL A 1242 54.14 -14.41 36.33
CA VAL A 1242 53.15 -13.42 35.86
C VAL A 1242 52.83 -13.69 34.39
N LEU A 1243 51.56 -13.96 34.10
CA LEU A 1243 51.05 -14.23 32.75
C LEU A 1243 50.52 -12.95 32.10
N HIS A 1244 49.78 -12.15 32.86
CA HIS A 1244 49.31 -10.83 32.46
C HIS A 1244 49.39 -9.87 33.63
N GLU A 1245 49.91 -8.66 33.42
CA GLU A 1245 49.99 -7.61 34.43
C GLU A 1245 49.25 -6.38 33.94
N PHE A 1246 48.22 -5.96 34.68
CA PHE A 1246 47.41 -4.81 34.34
C PHE A 1246 47.75 -3.68 35.33
N SER A 1247 48.73 -2.85 34.97
CA SER A 1247 49.07 -1.64 35.71
C SER A 1247 47.86 -0.71 35.76
N SER A 1248 47.60 -0.13 36.94
CA SER A 1248 46.46 0.73 37.23
C SER A 1248 46.47 2.11 36.54
N GLU A 1249 47.23 2.29 35.46
CA GLU A 1249 47.24 3.49 34.64
C GLU A 1249 47.23 3.14 33.15
N THR A 1250 46.02 2.90 32.63
CA THR A 1250 45.66 3.26 31.24
C THR A 1250 44.14 3.29 31.19
N SER A 1251 43.58 4.37 31.71
CA SER A 1251 42.31 4.88 31.23
C SER A 1251 42.45 5.08 29.73
N ILE A 1252 41.82 4.20 28.95
CA ILE A 1252 41.54 4.44 27.54
C ILE A 1252 40.70 5.73 27.51
N GLN A 1253 41.36 6.86 27.27
CA GLN A 1253 40.69 8.05 26.79
C GLN A 1253 40.10 7.69 25.44
N VAL A 1254 38.80 7.39 25.45
CA VAL A 1254 37.95 7.63 24.31
C VAL A 1254 38.04 9.12 24.05
N SER A 1255 38.74 9.51 22.98
CA SER A 1255 38.74 10.87 22.47
C SER A 1255 37.34 11.17 21.93
N SER A 1256 36.43 11.56 22.82
CA SER A 1256 35.33 12.45 22.51
C SER A 1256 35.91 13.85 22.40
N SER A 1257 36.10 14.32 21.16
CA SER A 1257 36.35 15.73 20.89
C SER A 1257 35.03 16.49 21.01
N GLU A 1258 34.80 17.12 22.16
CA GLU A 1258 34.00 18.34 22.23
C GLU A 1258 34.76 19.37 23.06
N SER A 1259 34.84 20.55 22.44
CA SER A 1259 35.56 21.76 22.84
C SER A 1259 34.84 22.56 23.93
N THR A 1260 35.60 23.11 24.87
CA THR A 1260 35.32 24.45 25.44
C THR A 1260 36.64 25.10 25.87
N GLU A 1261 37.03 26.16 25.17
CA GLU A 1261 37.81 27.27 25.75
C GLU A 1261 36.97 27.93 26.85
N ASP A 1262 37.56 28.32 27.99
CA ASP A 1262 38.03 29.71 28.18
C ASP A 1262 38.57 30.00 29.60
N SER A 1263 39.42 31.03 29.65
CA SER A 1263 39.79 31.90 30.79
C SER A 1263 40.96 31.55 31.76
N MET A 1264 42.11 32.17 31.41
CA MET A 1264 42.98 33.06 32.22
C MET A 1264 43.53 32.64 33.60
N GLN A 1265 44.87 32.60 33.64
CA GLN A 1265 45.79 32.76 34.78
C GLN A 1265 45.49 34.01 35.66
N PRO A 1266 46.04 34.12 36.90
CA PRO A 1266 47.19 33.40 37.46
C PRO A 1266 46.93 32.48 38.66
#